data_AF-A0A9P0AEY0-F1
#
_entry.id   AF-A0A9P0AEY0-F1
#
_cell.length_a   1.000
_cell.length_b   1.000
_cell.length_c   1.000
_cell.angle_alpha   90.00
_cell.angle_beta   90.00
_cell.angle_gamma   90.00
#
_symmetry.space_group_name_H-M   'P 1'
#
loop_
_entity.id
_entity.type
_entity.pdbx_description
1 polymer ?
#
loop_
_entity_poly.entity_id
_entity_poly.type
_entity_poly.pdbx_seq_one_letter_code
_entity_poly.pdbx_strand_id
1 'polypeptide(L)'
;MQLREFPIFSVWEGSDELDHEAEWIYKQAFCKPTISTQENPGGVDPRYKSRKGPQTIGKIKKALDFIRNQHFEVPFIALYRKEHVQPELTINDLWRVYKFDAKWCQLKARKSALQKHFENMQEFQSQELMKGSLDAPIPENVRLISDEDVDRLKAVQTTEELKDVHSHFLLYYSNIIPLMLEKERQKKKEAAKQKQQDRPKKKKMVMDDDGNEVEVEVTDDEAEPETQSEEKDEEPEVVKPAVRRSPYSLCRKAGIGGFVKRFGLLPEQFAENLRDKYQRNEVKQEPVGPLVLAKEYTSSRFTSPEDVVLAAKYMLAMQIAKEPLVKSCVRETFFERAKIDVRPTKKGMKEIDENHSCYAMKYFKGKPVRDLWGEQFMKLQIAEQDKLVNIIINEHIEGITHNSSYVEEVKQLFYRNECSKHVQEWNKLRLEAVEIALSKILFPNLCKELRTILLDESKESVLKNCCDKLFNWLKVAPFSVDFDGDDEEWDTSKGLRIMSIAYEPDLSQAAFGCVISPEGEVIKHIRLPYVLKRKHSFRVDDKALKEADLRALREFISTKKPHAICVGGESREALMIVADVKEIIANLVEDEQFPMIPVEIVDNELSKIYANSNKGISDFREYPLLLRQAVSLARRLQDPLIEFSQLCTSDDEILCLRYHALQDQLSKEELLDALTIEFVNRTNEVGVDINETVQQVYASNLVQFVCGLGPRKAAALLKLLKQTNQQLENRTQLVTSCHMGPKVFTNCAGFIKIDITSLGDSTDPYVEVLDGSRIHPERYEWAQKMAADALKYEDNHANPAFALEEVLEAPERLKDLDLDAFAEELERQGFGNMSNTLYDIRAELNHRYKDLRTPYRSPNPEELFNMLTKETPETFYIGKMISAVVSGISRKQATPEQLDKANPIRNEETGLWQCPLCFKNDFPELSEVWYHFSTSKGCPGSATGVKIRLDNGVSGFIHIKNLSDKCVTDPEERVQRNQVIQCRIIKIDVERFSIDATSKFSDLLDKNRKWRPPKDPLYDLGAGMKDKKTEDDAMQQKKRQTHIKRVIFHPSFHHISYIEAEALMASMEPGEVIVRPSSQGANNLSVTWKVADGICQHIAVKEVDKGNAFSLGPTLLIDNEEFEDIDEIIALHINPMAAYCRDIFSFRYYRNTDGGLKDKAEEIIKEERKQNPSKIHYIISVSKDYPGKFLLSYLPQTRCKHEYVTVTAKGYRYRGQIFDSISSLFRWFKEHFRDAIPETRSTLRSVNMKSTPFQPHTPNMLNRV
;
A
#
# COMPACT_ATOMS: atom_id res chain seq x y z
N MET A 1 -12.76 1.00 28.61
CA MET A 1 -11.87 2.02 29.22
C MET A 1 -10.48 1.55 29.71
N GLN A 2 -10.34 0.43 30.45
CA GLN A 2 -9.07 0.01 31.09
C GLN A 2 -7.95 -0.40 30.12
N LEU A 3 -8.30 -0.77 28.89
CA LEU A 3 -7.35 -1.24 27.86
C LEU A 3 -6.76 -0.09 27.03
N ARG A 4 -7.09 1.15 27.37
CA ARG A 4 -6.60 2.32 26.66
C ARG A 4 -5.10 2.50 26.91
N GLU A 5 -4.35 2.85 25.85
CA GLU A 5 -2.89 3.07 25.92
C GLU A 5 -2.51 4.13 26.97
N PHE A 6 -3.31 5.18 27.11
CA PHE A 6 -3.17 6.17 28.17
C PHE A 6 -4.33 6.07 29.18
N PRO A 7 -4.05 5.80 30.48
CA PRO A 7 -5.09 5.65 31.50
C PRO A 7 -5.99 6.89 31.64
N ILE A 8 -7.23 6.66 32.07
CA ILE A 8 -8.18 7.74 32.38
C ILE A 8 -7.91 8.24 33.80
N PHE A 9 -7.73 9.54 33.97
CA PHE A 9 -7.57 10.20 35.26
C PHE A 9 -8.73 11.16 35.51
N SER A 10 -9.36 11.06 36.68
CA SER A 10 -10.38 12.00 37.12
C SER A 10 -9.79 13.39 37.31
N VAL A 11 -10.58 14.41 36.99
CA VAL A 11 -10.23 15.82 37.19
C VAL A 11 -10.88 16.31 38.49
N TRP A 12 -10.13 17.07 39.28
CA TRP A 12 -10.63 17.61 40.55
C TRP A 12 -11.65 18.73 40.34
N GLU A 13 -12.65 18.80 41.22
CA GLU A 13 -13.75 19.75 41.14
C GLU A 13 -13.25 21.20 41.32
N GLY A 14 -13.49 22.07 40.33
CA GLY A 14 -12.95 23.44 40.31
C GLY A 14 -11.66 23.62 39.49
N SER A 15 -11.19 22.58 38.80
CA SER A 15 -10.10 22.69 37.82
C SER A 15 -10.62 23.12 36.44
N ASP A 16 -9.92 24.06 35.80
CA ASP A 16 -10.16 24.47 34.41
C ASP A 16 -9.56 23.49 33.38
N GLU A 17 -9.08 22.31 33.80
CA GLU A 17 -8.45 21.34 32.90
C GLU A 17 -9.38 20.89 31.77
N LEU A 18 -10.64 20.59 32.08
CA LEU A 18 -11.61 20.13 31.09
C LEU A 18 -11.99 21.25 30.10
N ASP A 19 -11.94 22.52 30.53
CA ASP A 19 -12.19 23.66 29.65
C ASP A 19 -11.08 23.80 28.59
N HIS A 20 -9.82 23.77 29.03
CA HIS A 20 -8.67 23.81 28.14
C HIS A 20 -8.62 22.60 27.21
N GLU A 21 -8.93 21.41 27.73
CA GLU A 21 -9.00 20.18 26.95
C GLU A 21 -10.09 20.26 25.88
N ALA A 22 -11.31 20.65 26.25
CA ALA A 22 -12.43 20.75 25.31
C ALA A 22 -12.14 21.74 24.18
N GLU A 23 -11.56 22.89 24.50
CA GLU A 23 -11.15 23.88 23.49
C GLU A 23 -10.05 23.32 22.56
N TRP A 24 -9.09 22.58 23.12
CA TRP A 24 -8.03 21.93 22.35
C TRP A 24 -8.59 20.85 21.41
N ILE A 25 -9.45 19.97 21.91
CA ILE A 25 -10.09 18.92 21.10
C ILE A 25 -10.92 19.55 19.98
N TYR A 26 -11.69 20.60 20.26
CA TYR A 26 -12.44 21.33 19.23
C TYR A 26 -11.51 21.85 18.12
N LYS A 27 -10.43 22.54 18.49
CA LYS A 27 -9.45 23.10 17.55
C LYS A 27 -8.74 22.02 16.73
N GLN A 28 -8.27 20.94 17.38
CA GLN A 28 -7.44 19.92 16.72
C GLN A 28 -8.23 18.84 15.99
N ALA A 29 -9.42 18.46 16.49
CA ALA A 29 -10.19 17.34 15.95
C ALA A 29 -11.32 17.78 15.00
N PHE A 30 -11.84 19.00 15.16
CA PHE A 30 -13.00 19.48 14.40
C PHE A 30 -12.71 20.69 13.51
N CYS A 31 -11.76 21.56 13.87
CA CYS A 31 -11.41 22.74 13.05
C CYS A 31 -10.21 22.51 12.12
N LYS A 32 -9.20 21.74 12.54
CA LYS A 32 -7.97 21.55 11.78
C LYS A 32 -8.23 20.64 10.57
N PRO A 33 -8.05 21.12 9.32
CA PRO A 33 -8.15 20.27 8.15
C PRO A 33 -6.95 19.32 8.06
N THR A 34 -7.17 18.14 7.49
CA THR A 34 -6.10 17.27 7.02
C THR A 34 -5.30 17.96 5.92
N ILE A 35 -4.04 17.57 5.75
CA ILE A 35 -3.17 18.10 4.69
C ILE A 35 -3.67 17.61 3.34
N SER A 36 -3.97 16.32 3.22
CA SER A 36 -4.52 15.69 2.02
C SER A 36 -6.02 15.41 2.15
N THR A 37 -6.70 15.20 1.02
CA THR A 37 -8.16 15.06 0.96
C THR A 37 -8.58 13.62 1.26
N GLN A 38 -9.08 13.33 2.46
CA GLN A 38 -9.37 11.94 2.87
C GLN A 38 -10.64 11.32 2.25
N GLU A 39 -11.39 12.09 1.47
CA GLU A 39 -12.63 11.66 0.81
C GLU A 39 -12.44 11.54 -0.70
N ASN A 40 -13.07 10.53 -1.30
CA ASN A 40 -13.08 10.37 -2.75
C ASN A 40 -13.88 11.54 -3.38
N PRO A 41 -13.38 12.22 -4.43
CA PRO A 41 -14.09 13.33 -5.09
C PRO A 41 -15.51 13.05 -5.61
N GLY A 42 -15.97 11.79 -5.60
CA GLY A 42 -17.33 11.37 -5.96
C GLY A 42 -18.18 10.79 -4.81
N GLY A 43 -17.66 10.75 -3.58
CA GLY A 43 -18.36 10.19 -2.41
C GLY A 43 -19.27 11.23 -1.74
N VAL A 44 -20.57 11.09 -1.93
CA VAL A 44 -21.58 11.89 -1.23
C VAL A 44 -21.88 11.23 0.12
N ASP A 45 -21.11 11.56 1.16
CA ASP A 45 -21.63 11.46 2.53
C ASP A 45 -21.69 12.87 3.17
N PRO A 46 -22.86 13.55 3.10
CA PRO A 46 -23.06 14.85 3.71
C PRO A 46 -22.98 14.81 5.24
N ARG A 47 -23.03 13.62 5.88
CA ARG A 47 -23.12 13.46 7.34
C ARG A 47 -21.89 14.00 8.09
N TYR A 48 -20.74 14.16 7.41
CA TYR A 48 -19.50 14.64 8.01
C TYR A 48 -19.17 16.12 7.73
N LYS A 49 -20.01 16.84 6.96
CA LYS A 49 -19.68 18.18 6.40
C LYS A 49 -20.25 19.38 7.15
N SER A 50 -20.80 19.19 8.34
CA SER A 50 -21.17 20.33 9.17
C SER A 50 -19.94 20.82 9.94
N ARG A 51 -19.34 21.94 9.51
CA ARG A 51 -18.39 22.68 10.37
C ARG A 51 -19.11 22.95 11.69
N LYS A 52 -18.65 22.30 12.75
CA LYS A 52 -19.22 22.43 14.08
C LYS A 52 -18.92 23.84 14.60
N GLY A 53 -19.91 24.53 15.15
CA GLY A 53 -19.73 25.88 15.69
C GLY A 53 -19.12 25.88 17.09
N PRO A 54 -18.73 27.05 17.64
CA PRO A 54 -18.10 27.17 18.96
C PRO A 54 -18.91 26.60 20.13
N GLN A 55 -20.25 26.54 20.02
CA GLN A 55 -21.14 25.91 21.00
C GLN A 55 -20.79 24.44 21.29
N THR A 56 -20.11 23.78 20.36
CA THR A 56 -19.64 22.39 20.49
C THR A 56 -18.65 22.23 21.64
N ILE A 57 -17.89 23.28 22.00
CA ILE A 57 -16.89 23.22 23.10
C ILE A 57 -17.57 22.85 24.42
N GLY A 58 -18.72 23.46 24.73
CA GLY A 58 -19.47 23.15 25.95
C GLY A 58 -19.96 21.69 25.98
N LYS A 59 -20.37 21.17 24.81
CA LYS A 59 -20.83 19.79 24.65
C LYS A 59 -19.66 18.79 24.77
N ILE A 60 -18.48 19.12 24.23
CA ILE A 60 -17.25 18.34 24.39
C ILE A 60 -16.84 18.30 25.87
N LYS A 61 -16.86 19.44 26.58
CA LYS A 61 -16.58 19.49 28.03
C LYS A 61 -17.49 18.54 28.81
N LYS A 62 -18.79 18.56 28.51
CA LYS A 62 -19.75 17.63 29.15
C LYS A 62 -19.46 16.18 28.82
N ALA A 63 -19.12 15.86 27.57
CA ALA A 63 -18.70 14.50 27.20
C ALA A 63 -17.43 14.06 27.95
N LEU A 64 -16.44 14.93 28.10
CA LEU A 64 -15.21 14.64 28.85
C LEU A 64 -15.48 14.43 30.35
N ASP A 65 -16.39 15.22 30.94
CA ASP A 65 -16.82 15.02 32.33
C ASP A 65 -17.45 13.63 32.52
N PHE A 66 -18.33 13.22 31.59
CA PHE A 66 -18.90 11.88 31.60
C PHE A 66 -17.83 10.79 31.48
N ILE A 67 -16.86 10.96 30.59
CA ILE A 67 -15.80 9.95 30.36
C ILE A 67 -14.82 9.88 31.54
N ARG A 68 -14.28 11.02 32.00
CA ARG A 68 -13.17 11.07 32.96
C ARG A 68 -13.61 11.02 34.42
N ASN A 69 -14.69 11.71 34.76
CA ASN A 69 -15.14 11.81 36.15
C ASN A 69 -16.21 10.76 36.44
N GLN A 70 -17.17 10.60 35.53
CA GLN A 70 -18.29 9.68 35.75
C GLN A 70 -18.00 8.26 35.25
N HIS A 71 -16.97 8.08 34.43
CA HIS A 71 -16.54 6.80 33.84
C HIS A 71 -17.63 6.15 32.95
N PHE A 72 -18.36 6.98 32.20
CA PHE A 72 -19.33 6.52 31.22
C PHE A 72 -18.69 6.29 29.85
N GLU A 73 -19.00 5.16 29.24
CA GLU A 73 -18.52 4.82 27.90
C GLU A 73 -19.40 5.48 26.82
N VAL A 74 -18.86 5.55 25.60
CA VAL A 74 -19.47 6.29 24.50
C VAL A 74 -20.91 5.85 24.17
N PRO A 75 -21.26 4.55 24.11
CA PRO A 75 -22.64 4.13 23.86
C PRO A 75 -23.62 4.63 24.92
N PHE A 76 -23.24 4.57 26.20
CA PHE A 76 -24.06 5.07 27.31
C PHE A 76 -24.31 6.58 27.18
N ILE A 77 -23.25 7.36 26.88
CA ILE A 77 -23.37 8.81 26.69
C ILE A 77 -24.28 9.12 25.49
N ALA A 78 -24.09 8.41 24.38
CA ALA A 78 -24.83 8.63 23.14
C ALA A 78 -26.34 8.37 23.30
N LEU A 79 -26.72 7.34 24.08
CA LEU A 79 -28.12 6.95 24.26
C LEU A 79 -28.79 7.66 25.46
N TYR A 80 -28.14 7.67 26.62
CA TYR A 80 -28.76 8.10 27.89
C TYR A 80 -28.34 9.49 28.37
N ARG A 81 -27.41 10.17 27.69
CA ARG A 81 -26.99 11.56 28.01
C ARG A 81 -27.11 12.48 26.80
N LYS A 82 -27.96 12.12 25.84
CA LYS A 82 -28.13 12.81 24.56
C LYS A 82 -28.51 14.29 24.68
N GLU A 83 -29.26 14.70 25.70
CA GLU A 83 -29.59 16.14 25.89
C GLU A 83 -28.34 17.00 26.11
N HIS A 84 -27.31 16.41 26.71
CA HIS A 84 -26.07 17.12 27.02
C HIS A 84 -25.09 17.19 25.85
N VAL A 85 -25.30 16.44 24.77
CA VAL A 85 -24.33 16.32 23.66
C VAL A 85 -24.93 16.60 22.28
N GLN A 86 -26.22 16.33 22.06
CA GLN A 86 -26.93 16.65 20.82
C GLN A 86 -27.41 18.12 20.80
N PRO A 87 -27.64 18.68 19.61
CA PRO A 87 -27.42 18.11 18.26
C PRO A 87 -25.95 18.15 17.78
N GLU A 88 -25.02 18.69 18.57
CA GLU A 88 -23.66 18.97 18.12
C GLU A 88 -22.79 17.73 17.94
N LEU A 89 -22.92 16.72 18.81
CA LEU A 89 -22.07 15.52 18.81
C LEU A 89 -22.88 14.26 18.50
N THR A 90 -22.46 13.54 17.46
CA THR A 90 -22.91 12.18 17.15
C THR A 90 -22.08 11.13 17.90
N ILE A 91 -22.47 9.85 17.86
CA ILE A 91 -21.69 8.76 18.47
C ILE A 91 -20.25 8.68 17.92
N ASN A 92 -20.07 8.94 16.62
CA ASN A 92 -18.74 8.98 16.00
C ASN A 92 -17.92 10.20 16.45
N ASP A 93 -18.59 11.33 16.69
CA ASP A 93 -17.95 12.52 17.26
C ASP A 93 -17.53 12.25 18.72
N LEU A 94 -18.30 11.50 19.50
CA LEU A 94 -17.95 11.09 20.86
C LEU A 94 -16.75 10.15 20.88
N TRP A 95 -16.66 9.17 19.97
CA TRP A 95 -15.46 8.35 19.80
C TRP A 95 -14.24 9.18 19.38
N ARG A 96 -14.44 10.22 18.56
CA ARG A 96 -13.38 11.18 18.23
C ARG A 96 -12.93 11.96 19.46
N VAL A 97 -13.84 12.45 20.31
CA VAL A 97 -13.50 13.07 21.60
C VAL A 97 -12.72 12.08 22.48
N TYR A 98 -13.19 10.83 22.59
CA TYR A 98 -12.49 9.77 23.32
C TYR A 98 -11.07 9.51 22.82
N LYS A 99 -10.85 9.48 21.49
CA LYS A 99 -9.50 9.33 20.89
C LYS A 99 -8.62 10.55 21.19
N PHE A 100 -9.17 11.76 21.13
CA PHE A 100 -8.40 13.00 21.32
C PHE A 100 -8.11 13.32 22.80
N ASP A 101 -8.95 12.90 23.75
CA ASP A 101 -8.62 12.93 25.19
C ASP A 101 -7.30 12.15 25.46
N ALA A 102 -7.09 11.02 24.79
CA ALA A 102 -5.89 10.21 24.97
C ALA A 102 -4.65 10.98 24.52
N LYS A 103 -4.78 11.63 23.35
CA LYS A 103 -3.73 12.46 22.76
C LYS A 103 -3.45 13.69 23.62
N TRP A 104 -4.48 14.34 24.15
CA TRP A 104 -4.35 15.47 25.06
C TRP A 104 -3.63 15.07 26.34
N CYS A 105 -4.06 13.99 26.99
CA CYS A 105 -3.45 13.51 28.22
C CYS A 105 -1.98 13.11 28.01
N GLN A 106 -1.66 12.44 26.90
CA GLN A 106 -0.28 12.12 26.52
C GLN A 106 0.55 13.39 26.29
N LEU A 107 0.01 14.38 25.57
CA LEU A 107 0.66 15.66 25.31
C LEU A 107 0.91 16.42 26.62
N LYS A 108 -0.10 16.53 27.48
CA LYS A 108 -0.03 17.19 28.78
C LYS A 108 1.03 16.55 29.68
N ALA A 109 1.05 15.22 29.80
CA ALA A 109 2.04 14.51 30.61
C ALA A 109 3.48 14.79 30.12
N ARG A 110 3.72 14.70 28.81
CA ARG A 110 5.04 15.00 28.22
C ARG A 110 5.44 16.47 28.36
N LYS A 111 4.47 17.38 28.20
CA LYS A 111 4.66 18.82 28.37
C LYS A 111 5.02 19.17 29.81
N SER A 112 4.30 18.63 30.80
CA SER A 112 4.61 18.81 32.22
C SER A 112 5.99 18.23 32.59
N ALA A 113 6.37 17.08 32.04
CA ALA A 113 7.70 16.51 32.25
C ALA A 113 8.81 17.42 31.69
N LEU A 114 8.63 17.96 30.49
CA LEU A 114 9.57 18.89 29.89
C LEU A 114 9.62 20.23 30.65
N GLN A 115 8.47 20.72 31.15
CA GLN A 115 8.41 21.95 31.93
C GLN A 115 9.25 21.83 33.20
N LYS A 116 9.14 20.69 33.90
CA LYS A 116 9.98 20.40 35.07
C LYS A 116 11.47 20.41 34.73
N HIS A 117 11.87 19.92 33.56
CA HIS A 117 13.27 20.01 33.11
C HIS A 117 13.73 21.45 32.84
N PHE A 118 12.85 22.32 32.32
CA PHE A 118 13.16 23.74 32.15
C PHE A 118 13.33 24.44 33.51
N GLU A 119 12.42 24.21 34.45
CA GLU A 119 12.46 24.76 35.81
C GLU A 119 13.73 24.30 36.55
N ASN A 120 14.03 23.01 36.52
CA ASN A 120 15.25 22.46 37.14
C ASN A 120 16.53 23.04 36.53
N MET A 121 16.56 23.21 35.20
CA MET A 121 17.70 23.82 34.52
C MET A 121 17.83 25.31 34.88
N GLN A 122 16.73 26.04 35.00
CA GLN A 122 16.71 27.43 35.44
C GLN A 122 17.25 27.57 36.88
N GLU A 123 16.83 26.69 37.80
CA GLU A 123 17.35 26.62 39.18
C GLU A 123 18.84 26.27 39.19
N PHE A 124 19.27 25.32 38.35
CA PHE A 124 20.68 24.97 38.25
C PHE A 124 21.53 26.14 37.74
N GLN A 125 21.08 26.82 36.69
CA GLN A 125 21.78 27.99 36.13
C GLN A 125 21.87 29.14 37.15
N SER A 126 20.79 29.43 37.88
CA SER A 126 20.79 30.49 38.88
C SER A 126 21.77 30.19 40.03
N GLN A 127 21.82 28.94 40.51
CA GLN A 127 22.76 28.53 41.54
C GLN A 127 24.22 28.58 41.07
N GLU A 128 24.52 28.16 39.83
CA GLU A 128 25.89 28.25 39.30
C GLU A 128 26.33 29.70 39.09
N LEU A 129 25.42 30.60 38.72
CA LEU A 129 25.71 32.04 38.66
C LEU A 129 25.94 32.65 40.05
N MET A 130 25.17 32.24 41.07
CA MET A 130 25.37 32.69 42.46
C MET A 130 26.70 32.24 43.08
N LYS A 131 27.31 31.16 42.57
CA LYS A 131 28.66 30.74 42.99
C LYS A 131 29.77 31.67 42.48
N GLY A 132 29.50 32.45 41.43
CA GLY A 132 30.41 33.50 40.94
C GLY A 132 30.29 34.79 41.75
N SER A 133 31.21 35.74 41.55
CA SER A 133 31.04 37.09 42.09
C SER A 133 29.80 37.76 41.47
N LEU A 134 28.97 38.42 42.28
CA LEU A 134 27.72 39.09 41.86
C LEU A 134 27.90 40.07 40.67
N ASP A 135 29.12 40.60 40.47
CA ASP A 135 29.47 41.53 39.38
C ASP A 135 30.16 40.86 38.16
N ALA A 136 30.28 39.53 38.09
CA ALA A 136 30.90 38.86 36.94
C ALA A 136 29.96 38.87 35.71
N PRO A 137 30.42 39.32 34.53
CA PRO A 137 29.61 39.28 33.32
C PRO A 137 29.28 37.83 32.92
N ILE A 138 28.03 37.59 32.51
CA ILE A 138 27.58 36.27 32.07
C ILE A 138 28.48 35.80 30.91
N PRO A 139 29.06 34.58 30.98
CA PRO A 139 29.93 34.09 29.93
C PRO A 139 29.26 34.13 28.55
N GLU A 140 29.97 34.63 27.53
CA GLU A 140 29.40 34.86 26.20
C GLU A 140 28.79 33.62 25.54
N ASN A 141 29.22 32.42 25.96
CA ASN A 141 28.80 31.13 25.42
C ASN A 141 27.63 30.46 26.17
N VAL A 142 27.02 31.16 27.14
CA VAL A 142 25.90 30.66 27.95
C VAL A 142 24.61 31.41 27.58
N ARG A 143 23.54 30.65 27.29
CA ARG A 143 22.17 31.16 27.11
C ARG A 143 21.37 30.83 28.38
N LEU A 144 20.78 31.84 29.02
CA LEU A 144 19.90 31.63 30.16
C LEU A 144 18.50 31.25 29.67
N ILE A 145 17.82 30.40 30.44
CA ILE A 145 16.39 30.14 30.22
C ILE A 145 15.62 31.38 30.67
N SER A 146 14.89 32.00 29.75
CA SER A 146 14.01 33.14 30.04
C SER A 146 12.60 32.67 30.37
N ASP A 147 11.80 33.55 30.98
CA ASP A 147 10.37 33.26 31.21
C ASP A 147 9.62 33.07 29.88
N GLU A 148 10.04 33.76 28.82
CA GLU A 148 9.51 33.57 27.46
C GLU A 148 9.74 32.15 26.91
N ASP A 149 10.82 31.46 27.31
CA ASP A 149 11.06 30.07 26.92
C ASP A 149 10.05 29.12 27.59
N VAL A 150 9.74 29.40 28.86
CA VAL A 150 8.76 28.64 29.64
C VAL A 150 7.35 28.91 29.10
N ASP A 151 7.03 30.16 28.76
CA ASP A 151 5.74 30.53 28.18
C ASP A 151 5.56 29.96 26.77
N ARG A 152 6.63 29.89 25.96
CA ARG A 152 6.63 29.15 24.68
C ARG A 152 6.29 27.67 24.88
N LEU A 153 6.89 27.01 25.88
CA LEU A 153 6.56 25.64 26.21
C LEU A 153 5.09 25.49 26.65
N LYS A 154 4.57 26.43 27.47
CA LYS A 154 3.16 26.46 27.87
C LYS A 154 2.21 26.69 26.69
N ALA A 155 2.63 27.38 25.64
CA ALA A 155 1.82 27.63 24.46
C ALA A 155 1.71 26.42 23.49
N VAL A 156 2.56 25.39 23.64
CA VAL A 156 2.57 24.20 22.77
C VAL A 156 1.21 23.48 22.74
N GLN A 157 0.74 23.20 21.52
CA GLN A 157 -0.54 22.55 21.23
C GLN A 157 -0.38 21.17 20.54
N THR A 158 0.78 20.84 19.98
CA THR A 158 0.98 19.57 19.25
C THR A 158 2.22 18.80 19.72
N THR A 159 2.26 17.50 19.43
CA THR A 159 3.44 16.67 19.74
C THR A 159 4.66 17.09 18.93
N GLU A 160 4.45 17.64 17.73
CA GLU A 160 5.48 18.13 16.82
C GLU A 160 6.11 19.41 17.38
N GLU A 161 5.29 20.36 17.84
CA GLU A 161 5.75 21.57 18.53
C GLU A 161 6.51 21.22 19.82
N LEU A 162 6.04 20.24 20.59
CA LEU A 162 6.75 19.80 21.80
C LEU A 162 8.13 19.23 21.46
N LYS A 163 8.24 18.43 20.39
CA LYS A 163 9.52 17.93 19.87
C LYS A 163 10.43 19.05 19.38
N ASP A 164 9.87 20.13 18.84
CA ASP A 164 10.63 21.31 18.40
C ASP A 164 11.22 22.06 19.59
N VAL A 165 10.41 22.34 20.62
CA VAL A 165 10.86 22.98 21.86
C VAL A 165 11.89 22.11 22.60
N HIS A 166 11.67 20.79 22.66
CA HIS A 166 12.64 19.87 23.24
C HIS A 166 13.95 19.83 22.44
N SER A 167 13.88 19.84 21.10
CA SER A 167 15.07 19.90 20.24
C SER A 167 15.87 21.19 20.44
N HIS A 168 15.17 22.31 20.59
CA HIS A 168 15.74 23.61 20.92
C HIS A 168 16.44 23.57 22.30
N PHE A 169 15.78 23.03 23.32
CA PHE A 169 16.36 22.82 24.65
C PHE A 169 17.65 21.98 24.60
N LEU A 170 17.62 20.84 23.90
CA LEU A 170 18.79 19.97 23.77
C LEU A 170 19.96 20.64 23.03
N LEU A 171 19.69 21.53 22.06
CA LEU A 171 20.74 22.26 21.35
C LEU A 171 21.61 23.08 22.32
N TYR A 172 20.99 23.80 23.25
CA TYR A 172 21.69 24.69 24.18
C TYR A 172 22.11 24.02 25.49
N TYR A 173 21.42 22.98 25.96
CA TYR A 173 21.61 22.48 27.33
C TYR A 173 22.13 21.04 27.43
N SER A 174 22.24 20.30 26.33
CA SER A 174 22.61 18.86 26.33
C SER A 174 23.88 18.49 27.12
N ASN A 175 24.89 19.35 27.15
CA ASN A 175 26.15 19.12 27.88
C ASN A 175 26.06 19.43 29.39
N ILE A 176 25.07 20.21 29.82
CA ILE A 176 24.88 20.64 31.20
C ILE A 176 23.86 19.73 31.90
N ILE A 177 22.92 19.13 31.16
CA ILE A 177 21.91 18.19 31.69
C ILE A 177 22.52 17.12 32.62
N PRO A 178 23.63 16.42 32.28
CA PRO A 178 24.20 15.42 33.20
C PRO A 178 24.64 16.00 34.54
N LEU A 179 25.20 17.23 34.53
CA LEU A 179 25.65 17.92 35.74
C LEU A 179 24.46 18.36 36.60
N MET A 180 23.40 18.86 35.96
CA MET A 180 22.15 19.20 36.62
C MET A 180 21.55 17.97 37.32
N LEU A 181 21.44 16.84 36.61
CA LEU A 181 20.89 15.60 37.15
C LEU A 181 21.72 15.02 38.29
N GLU A 182 23.06 15.13 38.22
CA GLU A 182 23.95 14.72 39.31
C GLU A 182 23.72 15.57 40.57
N LYS A 183 23.59 16.89 40.40
CA LYS A 183 23.31 17.82 41.51
C LYS A 183 21.92 17.59 42.11
N GLU A 184 20.92 17.29 41.29
CA GLU A 184 19.59 16.89 41.78
C GLU A 184 19.63 15.59 42.58
N ARG A 185 20.40 14.59 42.12
CA ARG A 185 20.60 13.33 42.85
C ARG A 185 21.28 13.57 44.19
N GLN A 186 22.27 14.46 44.25
CA GLN A 186 22.91 14.87 45.51
C GLN A 186 21.90 15.54 46.45
N LYS A 187 21.14 16.53 45.96
CA LYS A 187 20.09 17.23 46.74
C LYS A 187 19.02 16.27 47.27
N LYS A 188 18.60 15.28 46.47
CA LYS A 188 17.66 14.22 46.90
C LYS A 188 18.26 13.31 47.97
N LYS A 189 19.53 12.90 47.83
CA LYS A 189 20.24 12.10 48.83
C LYS A 189 20.41 12.85 50.15
N GLU A 190 20.73 14.14 50.09
CA GLU A 190 20.85 15.02 51.26
C GLU A 190 19.49 15.21 51.95
N ALA A 191 18.42 15.49 51.18
CA ALA A 191 17.07 15.59 51.71
C ALA A 191 16.56 14.26 52.31
N ALA A 192 16.92 13.12 51.72
CA ALA A 192 16.59 11.81 52.26
C ALA A 192 17.33 11.54 53.58
N LYS A 193 18.63 11.85 53.65
CA LYS A 193 19.42 11.77 54.90
C LYS A 193 18.83 12.69 55.99
N GLN A 194 18.39 13.87 55.62
CA GLN A 194 17.80 14.84 56.57
C GLN A 194 16.43 14.37 57.07
N LYS A 195 15.56 13.83 56.20
CA LYS A 195 14.31 13.17 56.60
C LYS A 195 14.53 11.94 57.49
N GLN A 196 15.66 11.25 57.32
CA GLN A 196 16.03 10.10 58.14
C GLN A 196 16.55 10.53 59.53
N GLN A 197 17.23 11.68 59.61
CA GLN A 197 17.65 12.32 60.87
C GLN A 197 16.49 12.97 61.64
N ASP A 198 15.48 13.50 60.94
CA ASP A 198 14.29 14.13 61.54
C ASP A 198 13.17 13.13 61.91
N ARG A 199 13.41 11.82 61.74
CA ARG A 199 12.42 10.79 62.10
C ARG A 199 12.39 10.68 63.65
N PRO A 200 11.25 10.95 64.32
CA PRO A 200 11.20 10.94 65.77
C PRO A 200 11.49 9.52 66.31
N LYS A 201 12.45 9.39 67.23
CA LYS A 201 12.72 8.15 67.96
C LYS A 201 11.45 7.74 68.71
N LYS A 202 10.86 6.58 68.39
CA LYS A 202 9.69 6.06 69.11
C LYS A 202 10.11 5.64 70.52
N LYS A 203 9.60 6.34 71.54
CA LYS A 203 9.65 5.91 72.94
C LYS A 203 8.46 4.99 73.21
N LYS A 204 8.69 3.85 73.86
CA LYS A 204 7.62 2.94 74.29
C LYS A 204 7.59 2.91 75.81
N MET A 205 6.41 3.07 76.40
CA MET A 205 6.23 2.92 77.84
C MET A 205 6.09 1.44 78.17
N VAL A 206 6.82 0.97 79.18
CA VAL A 206 6.73 -0.41 79.67
C VAL A 206 6.48 -0.32 81.18
N MET A 207 5.54 -1.13 81.68
CA MET A 207 5.30 -1.25 83.12
C MET A 207 6.42 -2.08 83.76
N ASP A 208 6.98 -1.63 84.86
CA ASP A 208 7.85 -2.45 85.70
C ASP A 208 7.03 -3.40 86.59
N ASP A 209 7.71 -4.37 87.22
CA ASP A 209 7.08 -5.42 88.05
C ASP A 209 6.38 -4.88 89.32
N ASP A 210 6.61 -3.61 89.68
CA ASP A 210 5.92 -2.92 90.77
C ASP A 210 4.72 -2.09 90.30
N GLY A 211 4.39 -2.16 89.00
CA GLY A 211 3.23 -1.51 88.40
C GLY A 211 3.42 -0.01 88.09
N ASN A 212 4.66 0.48 88.09
CA ASN A 212 4.97 1.85 87.66
C ASN A 212 5.33 1.89 86.18
N GLU A 213 4.91 2.97 85.50
CA GLU A 213 5.25 3.21 84.11
C GLU A 213 6.69 3.75 84.00
N VAL A 214 7.58 3.04 83.31
CA VAL A 214 8.96 3.48 83.07
C VAL A 214 9.22 3.65 81.58
N GLU A 215 9.85 4.76 81.20
CA GLU A 215 10.30 5.02 79.82
C GLU A 215 11.54 4.18 79.49
N VAL A 216 11.45 3.32 78.47
CA VAL A 216 12.62 2.60 77.94
C VAL A 216 12.88 3.02 76.49
N GLU A 217 14.12 3.41 76.19
CA GLU A 217 14.58 3.65 74.82
C GLU A 217 14.79 2.30 74.12
N VAL A 218 13.95 1.99 73.13
CA VAL A 218 14.16 0.83 72.26
C VAL A 218 15.12 1.25 71.14
N THR A 219 16.29 0.63 71.09
CA THR A 219 17.16 0.66 69.92
C THR A 219 16.72 -0.48 69.00
N ASP A 220 16.20 -0.13 67.82
CA ASP A 220 15.86 -1.10 66.76
C ASP A 220 17.16 -1.61 66.11
N ASP A 221 17.92 -2.43 66.83
CA ASP A 221 18.90 -3.33 66.24
C ASP A 221 18.35 -4.76 66.49
N GLU A 222 18.05 -5.47 65.39
CA GLU A 222 17.52 -6.85 65.32
C GLU A 222 15.98 -7.00 65.26
N ALA A 223 15.40 -6.64 64.11
CA ALA A 223 14.26 -7.34 63.54
C ALA A 223 14.64 -7.88 62.14
N GLU A 224 14.47 -9.19 61.95
CA GLU A 224 14.66 -9.93 60.69
C GLU A 224 13.69 -9.47 59.58
N PRO A 225 13.98 -9.76 58.29
CA PRO A 225 13.49 -9.00 57.16
C PRO A 225 12.05 -9.38 56.79
N GLU A 226 11.08 -8.62 57.30
CA GLU A 226 9.75 -8.60 56.70
C GLU A 226 9.82 -7.84 55.37
N THR A 227 9.75 -8.62 54.29
CA THR A 227 9.53 -8.24 52.89
C THR A 227 9.30 -6.75 52.68
N GLN A 228 10.40 -6.03 52.43
CA GLN A 228 10.36 -4.86 51.58
C GLN A 228 9.75 -5.34 50.26
N SER A 229 8.48 -5.02 50.03
CA SER A 229 8.08 -4.72 48.67
C SER A 229 9.02 -3.60 48.25
N GLU A 230 10.06 -3.97 47.50
CA GLU A 230 10.70 -3.10 46.56
C GLU A 230 9.56 -2.46 45.76
N GLU A 231 9.02 -1.35 46.24
CA GLU A 231 8.70 -0.26 45.35
C GLU A 231 10.04 0.01 44.67
N LYS A 232 10.25 -0.71 43.56
CA LYS A 232 11.05 -0.22 42.47
C LYS A 232 10.47 1.15 42.19
N ASP A 233 11.01 2.16 42.86
CA ASP A 233 11.21 3.46 42.26
C ASP A 233 11.83 3.11 40.91
N GLU A 234 10.99 3.01 39.89
CA GLU A 234 11.45 2.88 38.52
C GLU A 234 12.46 4.01 38.37
N GLU A 235 13.74 3.66 38.32
CA GLU A 235 14.78 4.60 37.93
C GLU A 235 14.21 5.23 36.66
N PRO A 236 13.95 6.55 36.62
CA PRO A 236 13.46 7.16 35.40
C PRO A 236 14.47 6.77 34.35
N GLU A 237 14.03 5.99 33.34
CA GLU A 237 14.88 5.36 32.34
C GLU A 237 15.99 6.36 32.02
N VAL A 238 17.20 6.04 32.49
CA VAL A 238 18.35 6.88 32.18
C VAL A 238 18.57 6.64 30.71
N VAL A 239 17.89 7.44 29.88
CA VAL A 239 18.29 7.69 28.51
C VAL A 239 19.69 8.26 28.68
N LYS A 240 20.71 7.40 28.69
CA LYS A 240 22.09 7.81 28.48
C LYS A 240 22.02 8.57 27.18
N PRO A 241 22.12 9.92 27.16
CA PRO A 241 22.19 10.59 25.90
C PRO A 241 23.46 10.03 25.27
N ALA A 242 23.34 9.37 24.13
CA ALA A 242 24.50 9.08 23.32
C ALA A 242 25.13 10.44 23.07
N VAL A 243 26.24 10.76 23.78
CA VAL A 243 26.98 12.00 23.60
C VAL A 243 27.68 11.88 22.26
N ARG A 244 26.92 11.90 21.17
CA ARG A 244 27.44 12.16 19.84
C ARG A 244 28.02 13.55 19.93
N ARG A 245 29.35 13.65 19.81
CA ARG A 245 30.06 14.92 19.64
C ARG A 245 29.50 15.59 18.38
N SER A 246 28.43 16.38 18.51
CA SER A 246 27.81 17.07 17.40
C SER A 246 28.76 18.20 16.95
N PRO A 247 28.81 18.54 15.65
CA PRO A 247 29.60 19.67 15.18
C PRO A 247 29.27 20.98 15.92
N TYR A 248 28.00 21.17 16.32
CA TYR A 248 27.57 22.28 17.16
C TYR A 248 28.26 22.28 18.55
N SER A 249 28.32 21.12 19.22
CA SER A 249 28.99 20.99 20.51
C SER A 249 30.49 21.28 20.43
N LEU A 250 31.13 20.98 19.28
CA LEU A 250 32.53 21.30 19.01
C LEU A 250 32.71 22.82 18.84
N CYS A 251 31.85 23.48 18.06
CA CYS A 251 31.88 24.93 17.88
C CYS A 251 31.71 25.66 19.23
N ARG A 252 30.78 25.19 20.06
CA ARG A 252 30.57 25.77 21.40
C ARG A 252 31.78 25.60 22.31
N LYS A 253 32.39 24.41 22.36
CA LYS A 253 33.61 24.16 23.18
C LYS A 253 34.80 25.01 22.73
N ALA A 254 34.86 25.36 21.45
CA ALA A 254 35.89 26.23 20.90
C ALA A 254 35.59 27.74 21.04
N GLY A 255 34.49 28.13 21.71
CA GLY A 255 34.16 29.54 21.96
C GLY A 255 33.61 30.31 20.76
N ILE A 256 33.21 29.61 19.69
CA ILE A 256 32.70 30.23 18.44
C ILE A 256 31.38 30.98 18.66
N GLY A 257 30.66 30.72 19.76
CA GLY A 257 29.39 31.38 20.09
C GLY A 257 29.48 32.89 20.21
N GLY A 258 30.60 33.43 20.73
CA GLY A 258 30.84 34.88 20.79
C GLY A 258 30.88 35.52 19.39
N PHE A 259 31.53 34.86 18.43
CA PHE A 259 31.57 35.30 17.04
C PHE A 259 30.20 35.22 16.34
N VAL A 260 29.37 34.22 16.66
CA VAL A 260 28.01 34.10 16.07
C VAL A 260 27.12 35.28 16.44
N LYS A 261 27.22 35.82 17.66
CA LYS A 261 26.45 37.01 18.09
C LYS A 261 26.73 38.25 17.23
N ARG A 262 27.88 38.29 16.55
CA ARG A 262 28.35 39.39 15.69
C ARG A 262 27.68 39.39 14.30
N PHE A 263 26.90 38.37 13.97
CA PHE A 263 26.12 38.34 12.74
C PHE A 263 24.97 39.35 12.72
N GLY A 264 24.56 39.90 13.87
CA GLY A 264 23.72 41.10 13.96
C GLY A 264 22.26 40.89 14.33
N LEU A 265 21.68 39.71 14.07
CA LEU A 265 20.38 39.30 14.60
C LEU A 265 20.53 38.02 15.42
N LEU A 266 19.79 37.94 16.52
CA LEU A 266 19.59 36.69 17.23
C LEU A 266 18.60 35.79 16.45
N PRO A 267 18.69 34.46 16.59
CA PRO A 267 17.74 33.53 15.97
C PRO A 267 16.28 33.85 16.29
N GLU A 268 15.98 34.27 17.52
CA GLU A 268 14.64 34.68 17.98
C GLU A 268 14.14 35.92 17.24
N GLN A 269 14.99 36.94 17.10
CA GLN A 269 14.67 38.17 16.38
C GLN A 269 14.44 37.92 14.88
N PHE A 270 15.22 37.00 14.30
CA PHE A 270 15.02 36.55 12.93
C PHE A 270 13.71 35.77 12.78
N ALA A 271 13.33 34.98 13.78
CA ALA A 271 12.05 34.27 13.79
C ALA A 271 10.85 35.23 13.82
N GLU A 272 10.93 36.32 14.58
CA GLU A 272 9.92 37.38 14.57
C GLU A 272 9.80 38.05 13.21
N ASN A 273 10.93 38.37 12.56
CA ASN A 273 10.93 38.92 11.20
C ASN A 273 10.25 37.95 10.22
N LEU A 274 10.47 36.64 10.37
CA LEU A 274 9.86 35.61 9.54
C LEU A 274 8.36 35.48 9.75
N ARG A 275 7.89 35.49 11.01
CA ARG A 275 6.47 35.45 11.35
C ARG A 275 5.73 36.66 10.80
N ASP A 276 6.29 37.85 11.00
CA ASP A 276 5.65 39.11 10.61
C ASP A 276 5.84 39.40 9.10
N LYS A 277 6.70 38.64 8.41
CA LYS A 277 7.03 38.75 6.97
C LYS A 277 7.67 40.08 6.56
N TYR A 278 8.20 40.84 7.51
CA TYR A 278 9.00 42.04 7.29
C TYR A 278 10.08 42.18 8.38
N GLN A 279 11.06 43.06 8.18
CA GLN A 279 12.12 43.30 9.15
C GLN A 279 11.62 44.12 10.35
N ARG A 280 10.97 43.45 11.32
CA ARG A 280 10.62 44.05 12.62
C ARG A 280 11.87 44.46 13.40
N ASN A 281 12.88 43.60 13.39
CA ASN A 281 14.17 43.79 14.01
C ASN A 281 15.23 44.05 12.92
N GLU A 282 15.93 45.18 13.02
CA GLU A 282 17.01 45.54 12.10
C GLU A 282 18.33 44.85 12.45
N VAL A 283 19.12 44.54 11.43
CA VAL A 283 20.42 43.87 11.58
C VAL A 283 21.45 44.83 12.20
N LYS A 284 21.94 44.49 13.40
CA LYS A 284 23.07 45.21 14.03
C LYS A 284 24.36 44.94 13.25
N GLN A 285 25.06 46.00 12.83
CA GLN A 285 26.21 45.88 11.95
C GLN A 285 27.52 46.09 12.69
N GLU A 286 28.49 45.20 12.44
CA GLU A 286 29.85 45.34 12.94
C GLU A 286 30.68 46.23 12.00
N PRO A 287 31.55 47.11 12.56
CA PRO A 287 32.38 48.03 11.79
C PRO A 287 33.59 47.36 11.14
N VAL A 288 33.87 46.09 11.49
CA VAL A 288 35.03 45.33 11.00
C VAL A 288 34.56 44.17 10.11
N GLY A 289 35.35 43.83 9.09
CA GLY A 289 35.09 42.69 8.21
C GLY A 289 35.18 41.34 8.95
N PRO A 290 34.39 40.33 8.53
CA PRO A 290 34.24 39.06 9.26
C PRO A 290 35.53 38.26 9.41
N LEU A 291 36.41 38.25 8.40
CA LEU A 291 37.69 37.51 8.43
C LEU A 291 38.70 38.11 9.41
N VAL A 292 38.65 39.43 9.61
CA VAL A 292 39.54 40.11 10.56
C VAL A 292 39.11 39.77 11.98
N LEU A 293 37.80 39.86 12.25
CA LEU A 293 37.22 39.52 13.55
C LEU A 293 37.37 38.02 13.88
N ALA A 294 37.30 37.14 12.87
CA ALA A 294 37.47 35.69 13.08
C ALA A 294 38.87 35.29 13.58
N LYS A 295 39.90 36.13 13.39
CA LYS A 295 41.25 35.86 13.94
C LYS A 295 41.25 35.76 15.47
N GLU A 296 40.39 36.53 16.13
CA GLU A 296 40.25 36.57 17.60
C GLU A 296 39.66 35.28 18.18
N TYR A 297 38.99 34.46 17.35
CA TYR A 297 38.31 33.23 17.75
C TYR A 297 39.01 31.97 17.22
N THR A 298 40.28 32.08 16.83
CA THR A 298 41.11 30.92 16.46
C THR A 298 41.41 30.06 17.70
N SER A 299 41.43 28.74 17.52
CA SER A 299 41.65 27.79 18.61
C SER A 299 42.52 26.63 18.14
N SER A 300 42.93 25.75 19.05
CA SER A 300 43.69 24.53 18.71
C SER A 300 42.99 23.60 17.71
N ARG A 301 41.67 23.75 17.51
CA ARG A 301 40.89 23.01 16.50
C ARG A 301 40.52 23.80 15.27
N PHE A 302 40.47 25.13 15.35
CA PHE A 302 40.16 26.02 14.23
C PHE A 302 41.35 26.95 14.02
N THR A 303 42.30 26.48 13.21
CA THR A 303 43.61 27.11 13.04
C THR A 303 43.60 28.28 12.06
N SER A 304 42.66 28.31 11.12
CA SER A 304 42.51 29.41 10.16
C SER A 304 41.26 30.28 10.46
N PRO A 305 41.28 31.58 10.15
CA PRO A 305 40.09 32.44 10.25
C PRO A 305 38.93 31.98 9.36
N GLU A 306 39.24 31.31 8.25
CA GLU A 306 38.25 30.75 7.32
C GLU A 306 37.49 29.57 7.96
N ASP A 307 38.19 28.71 8.70
CA ASP A 307 37.58 27.61 9.44
C ASP A 307 36.64 28.13 10.54
N VAL A 308 37.03 29.21 11.22
CA VAL A 308 36.20 29.89 12.23
C VAL A 308 34.92 30.42 11.60
N VAL A 309 35.01 31.10 10.45
CA VAL A 309 33.83 31.61 9.72
C VAL A 309 32.92 30.47 9.27
N LEU A 310 33.49 29.37 8.75
CA LEU A 310 32.72 28.20 8.33
C LEU A 310 32.00 27.55 9.51
N ALA A 311 32.69 27.38 10.64
CA ALA A 311 32.13 26.85 11.88
C ALA A 311 31.01 27.74 12.43
N ALA A 312 31.21 29.06 12.43
CA ALA A 312 30.23 30.03 12.88
C ALA A 312 28.98 30.05 11.99
N LYS A 313 29.15 30.00 10.67
CA LYS A 313 28.05 29.91 9.71
C LYS A 313 27.18 28.67 9.96
N TYR A 314 27.82 27.51 10.15
CA TYR A 314 27.12 26.28 10.49
C TYR A 314 26.43 26.37 11.86
N MET A 315 27.10 26.95 12.86
CA MET A 315 26.55 27.13 14.21
C MET A 315 25.29 28.01 14.19
N LEU A 316 25.32 29.14 13.48
CA LEU A 316 24.15 30.01 13.30
C LEU A 316 23.03 29.30 12.52
N ALA A 317 23.36 28.60 11.44
CA ALA A 317 22.38 27.85 10.65
C ALA A 317 21.66 26.80 11.51
N MET A 318 22.38 26.11 12.39
CA MET A 318 21.81 25.16 13.36
C MET A 318 20.89 25.85 14.38
N GLN A 319 21.26 27.03 14.87
CA GLN A 319 20.43 27.79 15.80
C GLN A 319 19.12 28.25 15.14
N ILE A 320 19.19 28.83 13.94
CA ILE A 320 18.01 29.24 13.16
C ILE A 320 17.12 28.01 12.86
N ALA A 321 17.71 26.91 12.41
CA ALA A 321 16.95 25.71 12.06
C ALA A 321 16.28 24.99 13.24
N LYS A 322 16.79 25.21 14.46
CA LYS A 322 16.26 24.64 15.71
C LYS A 322 15.42 25.63 16.51
N GLU A 323 15.25 26.86 16.02
CA GLU A 323 14.36 27.84 16.63
C GLU A 323 12.89 27.44 16.39
N PRO A 324 12.08 27.19 17.43
CA PRO A 324 10.73 26.66 17.28
C PRO A 324 9.82 27.54 16.41
N LEU A 325 9.91 28.87 16.56
CA LEU A 325 9.07 29.80 15.79
C LEU A 325 9.45 29.80 14.30
N VAL A 326 10.74 29.73 13.96
CA VAL A 326 11.20 29.57 12.57
C VAL A 326 10.62 28.29 11.98
N LYS A 327 10.76 27.18 12.70
CA LYS A 327 10.29 25.88 12.21
C LYS A 327 8.77 25.86 12.02
N SER A 328 8.00 26.48 12.91
CA SER A 328 6.55 26.62 12.79
C SER A 328 6.14 27.37 11.53
N CYS A 329 6.69 28.57 11.30
CA CYS A 329 6.35 29.41 10.13
C CYS A 329 6.74 28.74 8.81
N VAL A 330 7.93 28.11 8.77
CA VAL A 330 8.40 27.40 7.57
C VAL A 330 7.57 26.14 7.32
N ARG A 331 7.20 25.39 8.37
CA ARG A 331 6.35 24.19 8.27
C ARG A 331 5.01 24.50 7.64
N GLU A 332 4.31 25.53 8.15
CA GLU A 332 3.00 25.93 7.64
C GLU A 332 3.07 26.28 6.15
N THR A 333 4.02 27.15 5.78
CA THR A 333 4.21 27.57 4.39
C THR A 333 4.63 26.40 3.49
N PHE A 334 5.49 25.50 3.99
CA PHE A 334 5.95 24.33 3.25
C PHE A 334 4.82 23.32 3.02
N PHE A 335 4.05 22.95 4.04
CA PHE A 335 2.96 21.98 3.89
C PHE A 335 1.84 22.50 2.99
N GLU A 336 1.53 23.79 3.05
CA GLU A 336 0.54 24.39 2.16
C GLU A 336 0.97 24.31 0.69
N ARG A 337 2.26 24.54 0.40
CA ARG A 337 2.77 24.66 -0.98
C ARG A 337 3.50 23.43 -1.51
N ALA A 338 3.65 22.39 -0.69
CA ALA A 338 4.39 21.19 -1.05
C ALA A 338 3.78 20.51 -2.28
N LYS A 339 4.65 20.11 -3.21
CA LYS A 339 4.31 19.38 -4.43
C LYS A 339 5.11 18.08 -4.47
N ILE A 340 4.50 17.03 -5.01
CA ILE A 340 5.15 15.73 -5.22
C ILE A 340 5.38 15.46 -6.71
N ASP A 341 6.52 14.86 -6.98
CA ASP A 341 6.89 14.26 -8.26
C ASP A 341 7.03 12.75 -8.07
N VAL A 342 6.49 11.97 -8.99
CA VAL A 342 6.62 10.50 -8.99
C VAL A 342 7.25 10.08 -10.31
N ARG A 343 8.30 9.27 -10.22
CA ARG A 343 8.99 8.73 -11.40
C ARG A 343 9.12 7.22 -11.29
N PRO A 344 8.80 6.44 -12.33
CA PRO A 344 9.00 5.01 -12.28
C PRO A 344 10.49 4.69 -12.39
N THR A 345 10.94 3.65 -11.69
CA THR A 345 12.28 3.10 -11.86
C THR A 345 12.33 2.24 -13.12
N LYS A 346 13.53 1.75 -13.50
CA LYS A 346 13.67 0.77 -14.59
C LYS A 346 12.83 -0.50 -14.37
N LYS A 347 12.58 -0.86 -13.11
CA LYS A 347 11.72 -1.99 -12.73
C LYS A 347 10.25 -1.62 -12.89
N GLY A 348 9.82 -0.49 -12.31
CA GLY A 348 8.42 -0.05 -12.39
C GLY A 348 7.95 0.33 -13.81
N MET A 349 8.85 0.74 -14.70
CA MET A 349 8.47 0.93 -16.11
C MET A 349 7.97 -0.36 -16.77
N LYS A 350 8.50 -1.51 -16.36
CA LYS A 350 8.13 -2.82 -16.91
C LYS A 350 6.98 -3.47 -16.16
N GLU A 351 6.96 -3.36 -14.84
CA GLU A 351 6.00 -4.05 -13.98
C GLU A 351 4.70 -3.26 -13.78
N ILE A 352 4.73 -1.92 -13.84
CA ILE A 352 3.50 -1.10 -13.71
C ILE A 352 2.78 -1.05 -15.07
N ASP A 353 2.02 -2.11 -15.34
CA ASP A 353 1.13 -2.23 -16.49
C ASP A 353 -0.23 -1.53 -16.25
N GLU A 354 -1.20 -1.70 -17.15
CA GLU A 354 -2.52 -1.07 -17.03
C GLU A 354 -3.40 -1.62 -15.91
N ASN A 355 -3.05 -2.80 -15.37
CA ASN A 355 -3.78 -3.45 -14.28
C ASN A 355 -3.20 -3.07 -12.90
N HIS A 356 -1.97 -2.59 -12.86
CA HIS A 356 -1.33 -2.15 -11.62
C HIS A 356 -1.99 -0.89 -11.05
N SER A 357 -2.27 -0.87 -9.75
CA SER A 357 -2.95 0.23 -9.04
C SER A 357 -2.31 1.61 -9.26
N CYS A 358 -0.98 1.65 -9.34
CA CYS A 358 -0.20 2.87 -9.60
C CYS A 358 -0.16 3.33 -11.07
N TYR A 359 -0.80 2.64 -12.02
CA TYR A 359 -0.70 2.97 -13.44
C TYR A 359 -1.08 4.42 -13.77
N ALA A 360 -2.17 4.90 -13.18
CA ALA A 360 -2.70 6.25 -13.37
C ALA A 360 -1.84 7.35 -12.71
N MET A 361 -0.89 6.98 -11.84
CA MET A 361 -0.11 7.90 -11.00
C MET A 361 1.41 7.76 -11.08
N LYS A 362 1.93 6.82 -11.88
CA LYS A 362 3.37 6.54 -11.98
C LYS A 362 4.23 7.67 -12.56
N TYR A 363 3.64 8.77 -13.06
CA TYR A 363 4.33 9.96 -13.58
C TYR A 363 3.72 11.27 -13.06
N PHE A 364 3.48 11.40 -11.75
CA PHE A 364 3.08 12.70 -11.21
C PHE A 364 4.16 13.75 -11.44
N LYS A 365 3.72 14.95 -11.84
CA LYS A 365 4.57 16.12 -11.93
C LYS A 365 3.94 17.33 -11.24
N GLY A 366 4.57 17.78 -10.18
CA GLY A 366 4.20 18.97 -9.43
C GLY A 366 2.84 18.85 -8.77
N LYS A 367 2.40 17.64 -8.40
CA LYS A 367 1.08 17.43 -7.80
C LYS A 367 1.04 18.02 -6.39
N PRO A 368 0.17 19.01 -6.10
CA PRO A 368 0.02 19.53 -4.75
C PRO A 368 -0.35 18.40 -3.79
N VAL A 369 0.29 18.38 -2.62
CA VAL A 369 0.04 17.34 -1.61
C VAL A 369 -1.42 17.33 -1.15
N ARG A 370 -2.07 18.50 -1.12
CA ARG A 370 -3.50 18.66 -0.80
C ARG A 370 -4.46 17.92 -1.74
N ASP A 371 -4.03 17.68 -2.99
CA ASP A 371 -4.82 17.01 -4.03
C ASP A 371 -4.63 15.49 -4.03
N LEU A 372 -3.78 14.97 -3.14
CA LEU A 372 -3.76 13.55 -2.82
C LEU A 372 -5.06 13.18 -2.11
N TRP A 373 -5.58 12.00 -2.42
CA TRP A 373 -6.83 11.56 -1.82
C TRP A 373 -6.83 10.09 -1.40
N GLY A 374 -7.58 9.81 -0.33
CA GLY A 374 -7.76 8.47 0.24
C GLY A 374 -6.46 7.69 0.40
N GLU A 375 -6.43 6.47 -0.15
CA GLU A 375 -5.29 5.56 -0.09
C GLU A 375 -4.20 5.80 -1.17
N GLN A 376 -4.31 6.88 -1.95
CA GLN A 376 -3.40 7.16 -3.07
C GLN A 376 -1.93 7.25 -2.63
N PHE A 377 -1.64 7.95 -1.53
CA PHE A 377 -0.27 8.07 -1.04
C PHE A 377 0.28 6.74 -0.52
N MET A 378 -0.57 5.94 0.16
CA MET A 378 -0.20 4.60 0.62
C MET A 378 0.17 3.68 -0.56
N LYS A 379 -0.60 3.68 -1.65
CA LYS A 379 -0.30 2.93 -2.88
C LYS A 379 1.07 3.33 -3.47
N LEU A 380 1.37 4.61 -3.51
CA LEU A 380 2.68 5.11 -3.96
C LEU A 380 3.81 4.66 -3.03
N GLN A 381 3.61 4.73 -1.71
CA GLN A 381 4.58 4.33 -0.70
C GLN A 381 4.95 2.84 -0.83
N ILE A 382 3.95 1.97 -1.06
CA ILE A 382 4.16 0.53 -1.31
C ILE A 382 4.97 0.33 -2.59
N ALA A 383 4.59 1.01 -3.67
CA ALA A 383 5.34 0.94 -4.93
C ALA A 383 6.77 1.48 -4.80
N GLU A 384 7.04 2.43 -3.91
CA GLU A 384 8.39 2.90 -3.60
C GLU A 384 9.19 1.85 -2.81
N GLN A 385 8.57 1.19 -1.82
CA GLN A 385 9.18 0.08 -1.07
C GLN A 385 9.54 -1.10 -1.98
N ASP A 386 8.68 -1.41 -2.96
CA ASP A 386 8.90 -2.44 -3.99
C ASP A 386 9.92 -2.03 -5.08
N LYS A 387 10.46 -0.81 -4.95
CA LYS A 387 11.43 -0.17 -5.86
C LYS A 387 10.88 0.01 -7.28
N LEU A 388 9.56 0.20 -7.42
CA LEU A 388 8.88 0.44 -8.69
C LEU A 388 8.82 1.93 -9.02
N VAL A 389 8.64 2.79 -8.02
CA VAL A 389 8.63 4.26 -8.20
C VAL A 389 9.59 4.93 -7.22
N ASN A 390 9.97 6.16 -7.53
CA ASN A 390 10.63 7.08 -6.61
C ASN A 390 9.71 8.27 -6.38
N ILE A 391 9.42 8.57 -5.12
CA ILE A 391 8.63 9.72 -4.71
C ILE A 391 9.60 10.84 -4.32
N ILE A 392 9.40 12.03 -4.89
CA ILE A 392 10.21 13.21 -4.60
C ILE A 392 9.24 14.29 -4.12
N ILE A 393 9.41 14.72 -2.87
CA ILE A 393 8.74 15.92 -2.36
C ILE A 393 9.65 17.10 -2.68
N ASN A 394 9.12 18.08 -3.40
CA ASN A 394 9.91 19.20 -3.87
C ASN A 394 10.28 20.14 -2.72
N GLU A 395 11.59 20.27 -2.48
CA GLU A 395 12.16 21.20 -1.48
C GLU A 395 12.19 22.66 -2.00
N HIS A 396 12.05 22.84 -3.31
CA HIS A 396 11.95 24.16 -3.93
C HIS A 396 10.50 24.64 -3.91
N ILE A 397 10.22 25.54 -2.99
CA ILE A 397 8.92 26.19 -2.84
C ILE A 397 8.91 27.52 -3.61
N GLU A 398 7.84 27.76 -4.35
CA GLU A 398 7.55 29.05 -4.98
C GLU A 398 7.30 30.12 -3.91
N GLY A 399 7.95 31.27 -4.06
CA GLY A 399 7.73 32.45 -3.25
C GLY A 399 6.36 33.09 -3.50
N ILE A 400 6.04 34.14 -2.75
CA ILE A 400 4.84 34.96 -2.98
C ILE A 400 4.94 35.69 -4.33
N THR A 401 6.14 36.12 -4.72
CA THR A 401 6.35 36.74 -6.03
C THR A 401 6.58 35.64 -7.07
N HIS A 402 5.84 35.66 -8.18
CA HIS A 402 5.80 34.59 -9.21
C HIS A 402 7.14 34.19 -9.87
N ASN A 403 8.28 34.76 -9.47
CA ASN A 403 9.62 34.48 -9.99
C ASN A 403 10.72 34.31 -8.90
N SER A 404 10.40 34.39 -7.60
CA SER A 404 11.37 34.18 -6.50
C SER A 404 11.13 32.85 -5.79
N SER A 405 12.20 32.24 -5.27
CA SER A 405 12.06 31.11 -4.36
C SER A 405 11.71 31.60 -2.95
N TYR A 406 11.00 30.80 -2.18
CA TYR A 406 10.71 31.10 -0.78
C TYR A 406 11.99 31.35 0.04
N VAL A 407 13.08 30.61 -0.26
CA VAL A 407 14.38 30.80 0.41
C VAL A 407 14.94 32.20 0.15
N GLU A 408 14.80 32.74 -1.06
CA GLU A 408 15.24 34.10 -1.37
C GLU A 408 14.42 35.17 -0.64
N GLU A 409 13.11 34.95 -0.46
CA GLU A 409 12.26 35.86 0.32
C GLU A 409 12.67 35.87 1.81
N VAL A 410 12.91 34.70 2.38
CA VAL A 410 13.35 34.57 3.78
C VAL A 410 14.75 35.16 4.00
N LYS A 411 15.65 35.00 3.03
CA LYS A 411 16.98 35.61 3.02
C LYS A 411 16.93 37.13 3.15
N GLN A 412 15.96 37.79 2.51
CA GLN A 412 15.82 39.25 2.61
C GLN A 412 15.53 39.73 4.04
N LEU A 413 14.98 38.88 4.91
CA LEU A 413 14.68 39.23 6.30
C LEU A 413 15.93 39.33 7.21
N PHE A 414 17.08 38.85 6.72
CA PHE A 414 18.39 38.98 7.39
C PHE A 414 19.36 39.87 6.59
N TYR A 415 18.86 40.57 5.56
CA TYR A 415 19.69 41.40 4.70
C TYR A 415 19.72 42.86 5.19
N ARG A 416 20.90 43.47 5.23
CA ARG A 416 21.05 44.91 5.50
C ARG A 416 21.36 45.68 4.22
N ASN A 417 20.53 46.67 3.91
CA ASN A 417 20.67 47.46 2.68
C ASN A 417 21.70 48.59 2.81
N GLU A 418 22.99 48.23 2.78
CA GLU A 418 24.11 49.18 2.83
C GLU A 418 25.23 48.74 1.87
N CYS A 419 25.81 49.69 1.12
CA CYS A 419 26.78 49.39 0.05
C CYS A 419 28.24 49.25 0.52
N SER A 420 28.50 49.34 1.82
CA SER A 420 29.87 49.24 2.36
C SER A 420 30.43 47.82 2.21
N LYS A 421 31.72 47.72 1.86
CA LYS A 421 32.38 46.43 1.54
C LYS A 421 32.22 45.39 2.66
N HIS A 422 32.44 45.79 3.91
CA HIS A 422 32.26 44.90 5.06
C HIS A 422 30.80 44.45 5.26
N VAL A 423 29.80 45.29 4.92
CA VAL A 423 28.38 44.91 5.07
C VAL A 423 28.03 43.87 4.02
N GLN A 424 28.54 44.02 2.81
CA GLN A 424 28.35 43.02 1.75
C GLN A 424 29.00 41.67 2.13
N GLU A 425 30.19 41.69 2.72
CA GLU A 425 30.86 40.48 3.24
C GLU A 425 30.03 39.80 4.34
N TRP A 426 29.50 40.56 5.30
CA TRP A 426 28.62 40.04 6.35
C TRP A 426 27.27 39.54 5.80
N ASN A 427 26.64 40.27 4.88
CA ASN A 427 25.41 39.87 4.22
C ASN A 427 25.60 38.53 3.49
N LYS A 428 26.71 38.35 2.76
CA LYS A 428 27.02 37.06 2.13
C LYS A 428 27.00 35.91 3.15
N LEU A 429 27.65 36.08 4.30
CA LEU A 429 27.66 35.06 5.36
C LEU A 429 26.28 34.80 5.96
N ARG A 430 25.48 35.86 6.20
CA ARG A 430 24.10 35.75 6.71
C ARG A 430 23.20 34.97 5.76
N LEU A 431 23.23 35.32 4.47
CA LEU A 431 22.42 34.68 3.42
C LEU A 431 22.79 33.20 3.26
N GLU A 432 24.08 32.88 3.27
CA GLU A 432 24.54 31.49 3.23
C GLU A 432 24.14 30.71 4.50
N ALA A 433 24.14 31.34 5.69
CA ALA A 433 23.69 30.70 6.93
C ALA A 433 22.19 30.36 6.88
N VAL A 434 21.35 31.29 6.41
CA VAL A 434 19.90 31.07 6.22
C VAL A 434 19.65 29.98 5.17
N GLU A 435 20.41 29.96 4.07
CA GLU A 435 20.29 28.92 3.04
C GLU A 435 20.63 27.53 3.58
N ILE A 436 21.70 27.42 4.37
CA ILE A 436 22.06 26.14 5.03
C ILE A 436 20.95 25.73 6.01
N ALA A 437 20.42 26.67 6.80
CA ALA A 437 19.36 26.40 7.77
C ALA A 437 18.10 25.83 7.09
N LEU A 438 17.65 26.47 6.00
CA LEU A 438 16.45 26.06 5.27
C LEU A 438 16.70 24.80 4.43
N SER A 439 17.64 24.87 3.49
CA SER A 439 17.80 23.87 2.43
C SER A 439 18.53 22.61 2.88
N LYS A 440 19.44 22.69 3.87
CA LYS A 440 20.23 21.52 4.31
C LYS A 440 19.71 20.89 5.61
N ILE A 441 18.92 21.61 6.40
CA ILE A 441 18.47 21.15 7.72
C ILE A 441 16.95 21.10 7.82
N LEU A 442 16.22 22.20 7.58
CA LEU A 442 14.77 22.27 7.79
C LEU A 442 13.97 21.48 6.74
N PHE A 443 14.13 21.76 5.44
CA PHE A 443 13.32 21.10 4.40
C PHE A 443 13.47 19.57 4.41
N PRO A 444 14.68 18.97 4.53
CA PRO A 444 14.79 17.51 4.58
C PRO A 444 14.06 16.90 5.79
N ASN A 445 14.00 17.60 6.93
CA ASN A 445 13.26 17.15 8.10
C ASN A 445 11.75 17.32 7.91
N LEU A 446 11.31 18.45 7.34
CA LEU A 446 9.90 18.70 7.03
C LEU A 446 9.36 17.76 5.95
N CYS A 447 10.18 17.38 4.96
CA CYS A 447 9.82 16.34 3.98
C CYS A 447 9.54 14.99 4.66
N LYS A 448 10.35 14.60 5.65
CA LYS A 448 10.12 13.37 6.43
C LYS A 448 8.85 13.48 7.27
N GLU A 449 8.66 14.61 7.95
CA GLU A 449 7.47 14.90 8.74
C GLU A 449 6.20 14.84 7.89
N LEU A 450 6.22 15.49 6.72
CA LEU A 450 5.12 15.49 5.76
C LEU A 450 4.79 14.08 5.25
N ARG A 451 5.82 13.28 4.92
CA ARG A 451 5.62 11.87 4.52
C ARG A 451 4.90 11.07 5.58
N THR A 452 5.28 11.23 6.86
CA THR A 452 4.62 10.53 7.96
C THR A 452 3.16 10.96 8.08
N ILE A 453 2.88 12.26 8.04
CA ILE A 453 1.49 12.78 8.14
C ILE A 453 0.63 12.25 6.98
N LEU A 454 1.12 12.28 5.75
CA LEU A 454 0.37 11.77 4.60
C LEU A 454 0.11 10.27 4.67
N LEU A 455 1.06 9.51 5.22
CA LEU A 455 0.86 8.08 5.44
C LEU A 455 -0.20 7.83 6.51
N ASP A 456 -0.15 8.55 7.64
CA ASP A 456 -1.10 8.39 8.73
C ASP A 456 -2.52 8.81 8.31
N GLU A 457 -2.64 9.89 7.54
CA GLU A 457 -3.90 10.31 6.92
C GLU A 457 -4.47 9.22 5.99
N SER A 458 -3.66 8.71 5.05
CA SER A 458 -4.09 7.60 4.17
C SER A 458 -4.47 6.33 4.94
N LYS A 459 -3.77 6.01 6.03
CA LYS A 459 -4.14 4.88 6.90
C LYS A 459 -5.50 5.09 7.57
N GLU A 460 -5.78 6.29 8.06
CA GLU A 460 -7.07 6.62 8.69
C GLU A 460 -8.22 6.53 7.67
N SER A 461 -7.98 6.90 6.41
CA SER A 461 -8.95 6.68 5.32
C SER A 461 -9.21 5.19 5.05
N VAL A 462 -8.16 4.36 4.99
CA VAL A 462 -8.32 2.89 4.82
C VAL A 462 -9.04 2.26 6.01
N LEU A 463 -8.70 2.65 7.24
CA LEU A 463 -9.38 2.20 8.47
C LEU A 463 -10.88 2.52 8.41
N LYS A 464 -11.23 3.75 8.00
CA LYS A 464 -12.64 4.16 7.84
C LYS A 464 -13.37 3.26 6.84
N ASN A 465 -12.79 3.00 5.67
CA ASN A 465 -13.39 2.09 4.68
C ASN A 465 -13.57 0.67 5.23
N CYS A 466 -12.67 0.19 6.09
CA CYS A 466 -12.80 -1.11 6.74
C CYS A 466 -13.98 -1.12 7.72
N CYS A 467 -14.09 -0.11 8.58
CA CYS A 467 -15.22 0.04 9.50
C CYS A 467 -16.55 0.19 8.75
N ASP A 468 -16.61 1.00 7.69
CA ASP A 468 -17.81 1.18 6.88
C ASP A 468 -18.27 -0.15 6.25
N LYS A 469 -17.33 -1.01 5.83
CA LYS A 469 -17.65 -2.34 5.32
C LYS A 469 -18.18 -3.27 6.41
N LEU A 470 -17.57 -3.29 7.60
CA LEU A 470 -18.09 -4.05 8.74
C LEU A 470 -19.47 -3.54 9.17
N PHE A 471 -19.66 -2.23 9.29
CA PHE A 471 -20.95 -1.60 9.59
C PHE A 471 -22.02 -2.07 8.60
N ASN A 472 -21.72 -2.10 7.30
CA ASN A 472 -22.67 -2.56 6.28
C ASN A 472 -23.07 -4.03 6.44
N TRP A 473 -22.23 -4.87 7.04
CA TRP A 473 -22.57 -6.25 7.37
C TRP A 473 -23.37 -6.36 8.68
N LEU A 474 -23.00 -5.61 9.71
CA LEU A 474 -23.62 -5.68 11.03
C LEU A 474 -24.95 -4.91 11.14
N LYS A 475 -25.21 -3.94 10.26
CA LYS A 475 -26.45 -3.16 10.25
C LYS A 475 -27.67 -3.96 9.76
N VAL A 476 -27.48 -5.21 9.32
CA VAL A 476 -28.55 -6.07 8.81
C VAL A 476 -29.21 -6.79 9.98
N ALA A 477 -30.54 -6.70 10.04
CA ALA A 477 -31.37 -7.35 11.04
C ALA A 477 -31.45 -8.87 10.80
N PRO A 478 -31.91 -9.65 11.79
CA PRO A 478 -32.22 -11.06 11.63
C PRO A 478 -33.15 -11.29 10.43
N PHE A 479 -32.98 -12.41 9.73
CA PHE A 479 -33.92 -12.76 8.68
C PHE A 479 -35.31 -12.98 9.30
N SER A 480 -36.35 -12.45 8.66
CA SER A 480 -37.74 -12.58 9.09
C SER A 480 -38.59 -13.11 7.94
N VAL A 481 -39.47 -14.05 8.25
CA VAL A 481 -40.47 -14.58 7.33
C VAL A 481 -41.74 -14.85 8.12
N ASP A 482 -42.88 -14.52 7.53
CA ASP A 482 -44.19 -14.75 8.09
C ASP A 482 -44.95 -15.73 7.18
N PHE A 483 -45.68 -16.65 7.79
CA PHE A 483 -46.50 -17.62 7.08
C PHE A 483 -47.98 -17.34 7.35
N ASP A 484 -48.81 -17.40 6.31
CA ASP A 484 -50.25 -17.22 6.44
C ASP A 484 -50.89 -18.49 7.03
N GLY A 485 -51.40 -18.43 8.27
CA GLY A 485 -52.17 -19.50 8.92
C GLY A 485 -51.90 -19.67 10.42
N ASP A 486 -52.85 -20.26 11.15
CA ASP A 486 -52.77 -20.51 12.61
C ASP A 486 -51.98 -21.80 12.96
N ASP A 487 -51.11 -22.28 12.07
CA ASP A 487 -50.43 -23.56 12.23
C ASP A 487 -49.19 -23.40 13.13
N GLU A 488 -49.28 -23.84 14.40
CA GLU A 488 -48.24 -23.65 15.43
C GLU A 488 -46.85 -24.16 15.01
N GLU A 489 -46.78 -25.11 14.08
CA GLU A 489 -45.51 -25.69 13.60
C GLU A 489 -44.67 -24.73 12.74
N TRP A 490 -45.33 -23.74 12.14
CA TRP A 490 -44.72 -22.69 11.30
C TRP A 490 -44.63 -21.33 12.01
N ASP A 491 -44.88 -21.30 13.32
CA ASP A 491 -44.70 -20.11 14.14
C ASP A 491 -43.22 -19.67 14.16
N THR A 492 -43.01 -18.40 13.80
CA THR A 492 -41.70 -17.75 13.74
C THR A 492 -41.43 -16.85 14.94
N SER A 493 -42.39 -16.70 15.86
CA SER A 493 -42.28 -15.85 17.05
C SER A 493 -41.09 -16.22 17.96
N LYS A 494 -40.73 -17.51 18.00
CA LYS A 494 -39.60 -18.05 18.78
C LYS A 494 -38.29 -18.12 17.99
N GLY A 495 -38.25 -17.54 16.79
CA GLY A 495 -37.09 -17.56 15.89
C GLY A 495 -37.22 -18.59 14.76
N LEU A 496 -36.16 -18.70 13.94
CA LEU A 496 -36.23 -19.41 12.67
C LEU A 496 -35.42 -20.70 12.63
N ARG A 497 -36.05 -21.79 12.17
CA ARG A 497 -35.34 -22.98 11.69
C ARG A 497 -34.77 -22.71 10.31
N ILE A 498 -33.45 -22.71 10.17
CA ILE A 498 -32.80 -22.44 8.89
C ILE A 498 -32.10 -23.69 8.38
N MET A 499 -32.39 -24.05 7.13
CA MET A 499 -31.60 -25.03 6.40
C MET A 499 -30.52 -24.32 5.61
N SER A 500 -29.28 -24.82 5.63
CA SER A 500 -28.20 -24.33 4.76
C SER A 500 -27.63 -25.44 3.90
N ILE A 501 -27.03 -25.07 2.77
CA ILE A 501 -26.24 -25.96 1.91
C ILE A 501 -24.90 -25.28 1.60
N ALA A 502 -23.81 -25.91 2.01
CA ALA A 502 -22.45 -25.54 1.66
C ALA A 502 -21.87 -26.53 0.65
N TYR A 503 -21.13 -26.01 -0.33
CA TYR A 503 -20.49 -26.79 -1.38
C TYR A 503 -19.21 -26.11 -1.84
N GLU A 504 -18.36 -26.88 -2.51
CA GLU A 504 -17.18 -26.41 -3.24
C GLU A 504 -17.38 -26.77 -4.72
N PRO A 505 -16.96 -25.95 -5.70
CA PRO A 505 -17.12 -26.21 -7.14
C PRO A 505 -16.19 -27.35 -7.65
N ASP A 506 -16.05 -28.41 -6.86
CA ASP A 506 -15.34 -29.63 -7.18
C ASP A 506 -16.32 -30.82 -7.12
N LEU A 507 -16.47 -31.50 -8.26
CA LEU A 507 -17.34 -32.68 -8.39
C LEU A 507 -16.86 -33.89 -7.57
N SER A 508 -15.61 -33.87 -7.07
CA SER A 508 -15.06 -34.91 -6.20
C SER A 508 -15.50 -34.76 -4.74
N GLN A 509 -15.85 -33.54 -4.34
CA GLN A 509 -16.25 -33.21 -2.98
C GLN A 509 -17.77 -33.26 -2.83
N ALA A 510 -18.23 -33.81 -1.70
CA ALA A 510 -19.64 -33.82 -1.38
C ALA A 510 -20.07 -32.47 -0.79
N ALA A 511 -21.22 -31.96 -1.25
CA ALA A 511 -21.87 -30.87 -0.56
C ALA A 511 -22.48 -31.37 0.76
N PHE A 512 -22.66 -30.46 1.71
CA PHE A 512 -23.28 -30.74 2.99
C PHE A 512 -24.41 -29.76 3.24
N GLY A 513 -25.53 -30.27 3.73
CA GLY A 513 -26.62 -29.44 4.25
C GLY A 513 -26.86 -29.70 5.72
N CYS A 514 -27.34 -28.69 6.44
CA CYS A 514 -27.79 -28.85 7.81
C CYS A 514 -29.01 -27.99 8.10
N VAL A 515 -29.84 -28.41 9.05
CA VAL A 515 -30.93 -27.61 9.62
C VAL A 515 -30.54 -27.25 11.03
N ILE A 516 -30.62 -25.97 11.36
CA ILE A 516 -30.44 -25.47 12.72
C ILE A 516 -31.78 -25.10 13.35
N SER A 517 -31.85 -25.22 14.68
CA SER A 517 -32.99 -24.78 15.49
C SER A 517 -33.01 -23.25 15.60
N PRO A 518 -34.11 -22.66 16.09
CA PRO A 518 -34.16 -21.23 16.40
C PRO A 518 -33.04 -20.77 17.34
N GLU A 519 -32.60 -21.65 18.25
CA GLU A 519 -31.48 -21.43 19.18
C GLU A 519 -30.11 -21.72 18.55
N GLY A 520 -30.02 -21.86 17.22
CA GLY A 520 -28.78 -22.04 16.48
C GLY A 520 -28.06 -23.38 16.68
N GLU A 521 -28.71 -24.38 17.27
CA GLU A 521 -28.18 -25.74 17.43
C GLU A 521 -28.45 -26.60 16.20
N VAL A 522 -27.57 -27.56 15.89
CA VAL A 522 -27.73 -28.41 14.70
C VAL A 522 -28.73 -29.53 14.98
N ILE A 523 -29.91 -29.45 14.36
CA ILE A 523 -30.96 -30.49 14.47
C ILE A 523 -30.53 -31.75 13.72
N LYS A 524 -30.14 -31.59 12.45
CA LYS A 524 -29.72 -32.70 11.58
C LYS A 524 -28.90 -32.18 10.41
N HIS A 525 -28.03 -33.03 9.88
CA HIS A 525 -27.27 -32.77 8.65
C HIS A 525 -27.49 -33.88 7.60
N ILE A 526 -27.21 -33.54 6.35
CA ILE A 526 -27.28 -34.42 5.18
C ILE A 526 -26.02 -34.24 4.33
N ARG A 527 -25.54 -35.34 3.76
CA ARG A 527 -24.42 -35.36 2.80
C ARG A 527 -24.98 -35.55 1.40
N LEU A 528 -24.54 -34.71 0.46
CA LEU A 528 -25.04 -34.65 -0.92
C LEU A 528 -23.86 -34.75 -1.91
N PRO A 529 -23.37 -35.96 -2.22
CA PRO A 529 -22.18 -36.16 -3.05
C PRO A 529 -22.32 -35.75 -4.52
N TYR A 530 -23.54 -35.66 -5.02
CA TYR A 530 -23.85 -35.56 -6.44
C TYR A 530 -24.75 -34.36 -6.78
N VAL A 531 -25.03 -33.47 -5.82
CA VAL A 531 -25.85 -32.27 -6.05
C VAL A 531 -25.26 -31.31 -7.10
N LEU A 532 -23.96 -31.35 -7.37
CA LEU A 532 -23.35 -30.53 -8.42
C LEU A 532 -23.43 -31.15 -9.82
N LYS A 533 -23.92 -32.39 -9.95
CA LYS A 533 -24.16 -33.01 -11.26
C LYS A 533 -25.38 -32.39 -11.93
N ARG A 534 -25.38 -32.37 -13.27
CA ARG A 534 -26.49 -31.82 -14.06
C ARG A 534 -27.67 -32.79 -14.09
N LYS A 535 -28.87 -32.28 -13.78
CA LYS A 535 -30.14 -33.02 -13.88
C LYS A 535 -30.39 -33.64 -15.26
N HIS A 536 -30.00 -32.93 -16.32
CA HIS A 536 -30.09 -33.39 -17.72
C HIS A 536 -28.73 -33.80 -18.30
N SER A 537 -27.87 -34.46 -17.50
CA SER A 537 -26.62 -35.01 -18.02
C SER A 537 -26.87 -36.03 -19.13
N PHE A 538 -25.99 -36.05 -20.14
CA PHE A 538 -26.02 -37.08 -21.20
C PHE A 538 -25.64 -38.48 -20.67
N ARG A 539 -25.00 -38.53 -19.50
CA ARG A 539 -24.64 -39.78 -18.81
C ARG A 539 -25.79 -40.19 -17.90
N VAL A 540 -26.34 -41.37 -18.15
CA VAL A 540 -27.49 -41.92 -17.40
C VAL A 540 -27.16 -42.10 -15.92
N ASP A 541 -25.95 -42.57 -15.61
CA ASP A 541 -25.50 -42.77 -14.22
C ASP A 541 -25.43 -41.45 -13.43
N ASP A 542 -24.92 -40.37 -14.06
CA ASP A 542 -24.84 -39.06 -13.43
C ASP A 542 -26.22 -38.48 -13.12
N LYS A 543 -27.17 -38.70 -14.03
CA LYS A 543 -28.57 -38.31 -13.86
C LYS A 543 -29.20 -39.07 -12.70
N ALA A 544 -29.06 -40.39 -12.65
CA ALA A 544 -29.63 -41.23 -11.60
C ALA A 544 -29.08 -40.88 -10.20
N LEU A 545 -27.78 -40.59 -10.11
CA LEU A 545 -27.13 -40.18 -8.86
C LEU A 545 -27.59 -38.80 -8.38
N LYS A 546 -27.75 -37.83 -9.28
CA LYS A 546 -28.32 -36.51 -8.96
C LYS A 546 -29.77 -36.64 -8.49
N GLU A 547 -30.58 -37.45 -9.16
CA GLU A 547 -31.97 -37.70 -8.77
C GLU A 547 -32.10 -38.40 -7.41
N ALA A 548 -31.12 -39.24 -7.02
CA ALA A 548 -31.07 -39.81 -5.68
C ALA A 548 -30.84 -38.73 -4.60
N ASP A 549 -29.88 -37.82 -4.82
CA ASP A 549 -29.63 -36.70 -3.92
C ASP A 549 -30.83 -35.75 -3.81
N LEU A 550 -31.49 -35.43 -4.93
CA LEU A 550 -32.69 -34.58 -4.93
C LEU A 550 -33.86 -35.22 -4.17
N ARG A 551 -34.03 -36.55 -4.26
CA ARG A 551 -35.03 -37.27 -3.46
C ARG A 551 -34.72 -37.23 -1.97
N ALA A 552 -33.46 -37.50 -1.60
CA ALA A 552 -33.03 -37.39 -0.21
C ALA A 552 -33.20 -35.96 0.33
N LEU A 553 -32.95 -34.95 -0.51
CA LEU A 553 -33.16 -33.55 -0.17
C LEU A 553 -34.64 -33.21 0.03
N ARG A 554 -35.54 -33.70 -0.83
CA ARG A 554 -37.01 -33.55 -0.67
C ARG A 554 -37.48 -34.14 0.65
N GLU A 555 -37.10 -35.38 0.96
CA GLU A 555 -37.45 -36.06 2.22
C GLU A 555 -36.89 -35.32 3.44
N PHE A 556 -35.67 -34.78 3.33
CA PHE A 556 -35.04 -34.02 4.40
C PHE A 556 -35.78 -32.70 4.68
N ILE A 557 -36.18 -31.96 3.63
CA ILE A 557 -36.94 -30.71 3.75
C ILE A 557 -38.33 -30.98 4.34
N SER A 558 -39.06 -31.99 3.83
CA SER A 558 -40.40 -32.30 4.33
C SER A 558 -40.39 -32.78 5.79
N THR A 559 -39.36 -33.51 6.21
CA THR A 559 -39.23 -34.02 7.58
C THR A 559 -38.78 -32.95 8.57
N LYS A 560 -37.89 -32.03 8.16
CA LYS A 560 -37.28 -31.05 9.06
C LYS A 560 -37.94 -29.67 9.05
N LYS A 561 -38.84 -29.42 8.08
CA LYS A 561 -39.68 -28.22 7.99
C LYS A 561 -38.91 -26.92 8.31
N PRO A 562 -37.84 -26.61 7.56
CA PRO A 562 -37.12 -25.35 7.74
C PRO A 562 -38.01 -24.17 7.32
N HIS A 563 -37.94 -23.06 8.06
CA HIS A 563 -38.63 -21.81 7.73
C HIS A 563 -37.97 -21.09 6.54
N ALA A 564 -36.65 -21.25 6.36
CA ALA A 564 -35.92 -20.70 5.23
C ALA A 564 -34.77 -21.62 4.82
N ILE A 565 -34.37 -21.55 3.56
CA ILE A 565 -33.20 -22.27 3.05
C ILE A 565 -32.15 -21.28 2.52
N CYS A 566 -30.89 -21.44 2.92
CA CYS A 566 -29.78 -20.69 2.35
C CYS A 566 -28.78 -21.58 1.62
N VAL A 567 -28.22 -21.08 0.52
CA VAL A 567 -27.15 -21.74 -0.24
C VAL A 567 -25.91 -20.86 -0.21
N GLY A 568 -24.76 -21.43 0.13
CA GLY A 568 -23.50 -20.71 0.14
C GLY A 568 -23.14 -20.16 -1.25
N GLY A 569 -22.92 -18.86 -1.34
CA GLY A 569 -22.54 -18.17 -2.58
C GLY A 569 -21.08 -18.39 -2.97
N GLU A 570 -20.71 -19.62 -3.30
CA GLU A 570 -19.32 -19.96 -3.67
C GLU A 570 -19.00 -19.69 -5.14
N SER A 571 -19.90 -20.09 -6.03
CA SER A 571 -19.71 -20.08 -7.48
C SER A 571 -21.06 -20.04 -8.20
N ARG A 572 -21.05 -19.97 -9.53
CA ARG A 572 -22.28 -19.93 -10.36
C ARG A 572 -23.17 -21.17 -10.16
N GLU A 573 -22.59 -22.29 -9.75
CA GLU A 573 -23.28 -23.54 -9.43
C GLU A 573 -24.34 -23.37 -8.34
N ALA A 574 -24.24 -22.35 -7.47
CA ALA A 574 -25.27 -22.00 -6.48
C ALA A 574 -26.63 -21.76 -7.14
N LEU A 575 -26.67 -21.11 -8.32
CA LEU A 575 -27.91 -20.85 -9.05
C LEU A 575 -28.62 -22.14 -9.45
N MET A 576 -27.86 -23.19 -9.79
CA MET A 576 -28.41 -24.50 -10.13
C MET A 576 -28.98 -25.18 -8.88
N ILE A 577 -28.25 -25.16 -7.76
CA ILE A 577 -28.73 -25.72 -6.49
C ILE A 577 -30.02 -25.03 -6.05
N VAL A 578 -30.07 -23.69 -6.12
CA VAL A 578 -31.27 -22.92 -5.77
C VAL A 578 -32.43 -23.26 -6.69
N ALA A 579 -32.21 -23.40 -8.00
CA ALA A 579 -33.26 -23.81 -8.93
C ALA A 579 -33.82 -25.20 -8.59
N ASP A 580 -32.94 -26.17 -8.29
CA ASP A 580 -33.34 -27.52 -7.90
C ASP A 580 -34.13 -27.51 -6.56
N VAL A 581 -33.69 -26.73 -5.58
CA VAL A 581 -34.37 -26.61 -4.27
C VAL A 581 -35.74 -25.92 -4.42
N LYS A 582 -35.84 -24.86 -5.22
CA LYS A 582 -37.12 -24.18 -5.49
C LYS A 582 -38.12 -25.11 -6.19
N GLU A 583 -37.66 -25.95 -7.11
CA GLU A 583 -38.51 -26.97 -7.74
C GLU A 583 -38.99 -28.01 -6.71
N ILE A 584 -38.10 -28.46 -5.81
CA ILE A 584 -38.49 -29.37 -4.72
C ILE A 584 -39.58 -28.74 -3.84
N ILE A 585 -39.41 -27.48 -3.44
CA ILE A 585 -40.39 -26.76 -2.61
C ILE A 585 -41.72 -26.61 -3.35
N ALA A 586 -41.70 -26.21 -4.63
CA ALA A 586 -42.91 -26.10 -5.43
C ALA A 586 -43.69 -27.43 -5.49
N ASN A 587 -42.99 -28.56 -5.68
CA ASN A 587 -43.62 -29.87 -5.64
C ASN A 587 -44.17 -30.21 -4.25
N LEU A 588 -43.49 -29.85 -3.15
CA LEU A 588 -44.00 -30.07 -1.79
C LEU A 588 -45.24 -29.21 -1.48
N VAL A 589 -45.30 -27.99 -2.00
CA VAL A 589 -46.48 -27.11 -1.89
C VAL A 589 -47.68 -27.76 -2.58
N GLU A 590 -47.47 -28.33 -3.77
CA GLU A 590 -48.52 -29.01 -4.54
C GLU A 590 -48.93 -30.36 -3.94
N ASP A 591 -47.97 -31.19 -3.51
CA ASP A 591 -48.20 -32.57 -3.08
C ASP A 591 -48.63 -32.69 -1.60
N GLU A 592 -48.08 -31.85 -0.71
CA GLU A 592 -48.10 -32.04 0.75
C GLU A 592 -48.62 -30.82 1.52
N GLN A 593 -49.22 -29.82 0.84
CA GLN A 593 -49.68 -28.56 1.44
C GLN A 593 -48.58 -27.81 2.22
N PHE A 594 -47.33 -27.98 1.81
CA PHE A 594 -46.20 -27.29 2.42
C PHE A 594 -46.26 -25.77 2.14
N PRO A 595 -45.90 -24.88 3.08
CA PRO A 595 -45.87 -23.46 2.80
C PRO A 595 -44.70 -23.10 1.86
N MET A 596 -44.87 -22.02 1.10
CA MET A 596 -43.81 -21.52 0.24
C MET A 596 -42.70 -20.88 1.09
N ILE A 597 -41.57 -21.58 1.25
CA ILE A 597 -40.42 -21.08 2.02
C ILE A 597 -39.40 -20.36 1.11
N PRO A 598 -38.76 -19.27 1.59
CA PRO A 598 -37.74 -18.55 0.84
C PRO A 598 -36.44 -19.36 0.68
N VAL A 599 -35.80 -19.21 -0.49
CA VAL A 599 -34.49 -19.80 -0.79
C VAL A 599 -33.52 -18.69 -1.21
N GLU A 600 -32.53 -18.46 -0.35
CA GLU A 600 -31.60 -17.33 -0.43
C GLU A 600 -30.17 -17.78 -0.77
N ILE A 601 -29.42 -16.94 -1.47
CA ILE A 601 -27.98 -17.13 -1.66
C ILE A 601 -27.28 -16.20 -0.69
N VAL A 602 -26.48 -16.77 0.21
CA VAL A 602 -25.79 -16.03 1.27
C VAL A 602 -24.30 -16.09 1.06
N ASP A 603 -23.63 -14.95 1.22
CA ASP A 603 -22.18 -14.89 1.12
C ASP A 603 -21.52 -15.81 2.14
N ASN A 604 -20.44 -16.48 1.73
CA ASN A 604 -19.83 -17.56 2.49
C ASN A 604 -18.41 -17.25 2.97
N GLU A 605 -17.93 -16.00 2.82
CA GLU A 605 -16.59 -15.59 3.24
C GLU A 605 -16.39 -15.79 4.76
N LEU A 606 -17.32 -15.25 5.56
CA LEU A 606 -17.37 -15.42 7.02
C LEU A 606 -17.34 -16.90 7.41
N SER A 607 -18.23 -17.68 6.80
CA SER A 607 -18.42 -19.09 7.13
C SER A 607 -17.22 -19.96 6.77
N LYS A 608 -16.44 -19.59 5.74
CA LYS A 608 -15.16 -20.25 5.44
C LYS A 608 -14.13 -19.99 6.51
N ILE A 609 -14.04 -18.76 7.02
CA ILE A 609 -13.09 -18.40 8.08
C ILE A 609 -13.49 -19.13 9.38
N TYR A 610 -14.76 -19.07 9.77
CA TYR A 610 -15.26 -19.81 10.94
C TYR A 610 -15.07 -21.32 10.79
N ALA A 611 -15.30 -21.91 9.62
CA ALA A 611 -15.09 -23.34 9.45
C ALA A 611 -13.61 -23.77 9.61
N ASN A 612 -12.67 -22.85 9.40
CA ASN A 612 -11.23 -23.09 9.60
C ASN A 612 -10.72 -22.62 10.96
N SER A 613 -11.52 -21.88 11.73
CA SER A 613 -11.09 -21.30 13.00
C SER A 613 -10.86 -22.33 14.08
N ASN A 614 -10.02 -21.98 15.07
CA ASN A 614 -9.86 -22.79 16.28
C ASN A 614 -11.20 -22.98 16.99
N LYS A 615 -12.03 -21.92 16.99
CA LYS A 615 -13.38 -21.97 17.54
C LYS A 615 -14.28 -22.94 16.77
N GLY A 616 -14.37 -22.86 15.45
CA GLY A 616 -15.20 -23.77 14.65
C GLY A 616 -14.74 -25.22 14.73
N ILE A 617 -13.43 -25.47 14.85
CA ILE A 617 -12.86 -26.81 15.13
C ILE A 617 -13.27 -27.29 16.52
N SER A 618 -13.24 -26.42 17.53
CA SER A 618 -13.60 -26.77 18.90
C SER A 618 -15.11 -27.03 19.05
N ASP A 619 -15.94 -26.18 18.46
CA ASP A 619 -17.40 -26.27 18.51
C ASP A 619 -17.90 -27.56 17.84
N PHE A 620 -17.24 -28.00 16.76
CA PHE A 620 -17.68 -29.15 15.96
C PHE A 620 -16.50 -30.04 15.51
N ARG A 621 -15.81 -30.65 16.47
CA ARG A 621 -14.59 -31.47 16.22
C ARG A 621 -14.78 -32.61 15.22
N GLU A 622 -15.94 -33.25 15.24
CA GLU A 622 -16.25 -34.40 14.39
C GLU A 622 -16.77 -34.01 13.00
N TYR A 623 -17.11 -32.74 12.79
CA TYR A 623 -17.74 -32.30 11.54
C TYR A 623 -16.69 -31.95 10.47
N PRO A 624 -16.89 -32.38 9.22
CA PRO A 624 -16.05 -31.97 8.11
C PRO A 624 -16.18 -30.46 7.87
N LEU A 625 -15.18 -29.88 7.21
CA LEU A 625 -15.06 -28.44 6.99
C LEU A 625 -16.31 -27.83 6.33
N LEU A 626 -16.82 -28.43 5.24
CA LEU A 626 -18.03 -27.94 4.56
C LEU A 626 -19.28 -28.02 5.45
N LEU A 627 -19.38 -29.00 6.36
CA LEU A 627 -20.51 -29.06 7.29
C LEU A 627 -20.43 -27.94 8.32
N ARG A 628 -19.23 -27.64 8.85
CA ARG A 628 -19.03 -26.47 9.74
C ARG A 628 -19.35 -25.15 9.03
N GLN A 629 -18.98 -25.03 7.76
CA GLN A 629 -19.36 -23.90 6.93
C GLN A 629 -20.88 -23.78 6.76
N ALA A 630 -21.59 -24.90 6.55
CA ALA A 630 -23.04 -24.91 6.45
C ALA A 630 -23.70 -24.39 7.75
N VAL A 631 -23.21 -24.83 8.92
CA VAL A 631 -23.73 -24.35 10.22
C VAL A 631 -23.59 -22.83 10.34
N SER A 632 -22.41 -22.29 10.02
CA SER A 632 -22.17 -20.84 10.04
C SER A 632 -23.03 -20.07 9.03
N LEU A 633 -23.27 -20.60 7.84
CA LEU A 633 -24.15 -19.98 6.85
C LEU A 633 -25.60 -19.83 7.35
N ALA A 634 -26.10 -20.86 8.04
CA ALA A 634 -27.43 -20.82 8.62
C ALA A 634 -27.50 -19.81 9.77
N ARG A 635 -26.51 -19.80 10.69
CA ARG A 635 -26.42 -18.84 11.80
C ARG A 635 -26.26 -17.40 11.33
N ARG A 636 -25.51 -17.16 10.24
CA ARG A 636 -25.38 -15.84 9.61
C ARG A 636 -26.72 -15.30 9.12
N LEU A 637 -27.56 -16.16 8.56
CA LEU A 637 -28.89 -15.75 8.11
C LEU A 637 -29.83 -15.51 9.31
N GLN A 638 -29.67 -16.26 10.41
CA GLN A 638 -30.40 -16.00 11.66
C GLN A 638 -30.04 -14.63 12.24
N ASP A 639 -28.78 -14.37 12.54
CA ASP A 639 -28.33 -13.03 12.94
C ASP A 639 -26.86 -12.81 12.53
N PRO A 640 -26.61 -11.90 11.56
CA PRO A 640 -25.26 -11.54 11.15
C PRO A 640 -24.39 -11.05 12.31
N LEU A 641 -24.92 -10.23 13.22
CA LEU A 641 -24.14 -9.62 14.31
C LEU A 641 -23.56 -10.67 15.26
N ILE A 642 -24.39 -11.66 15.65
CA ILE A 642 -23.95 -12.77 16.49
C ILE A 642 -22.89 -13.60 15.77
N GLU A 643 -23.13 -13.94 14.50
CA GLU A 643 -22.21 -14.81 13.76
C GLU A 643 -20.85 -14.14 13.48
N PHE A 644 -20.83 -12.84 13.15
CA PHE A 644 -19.57 -12.09 12.99
C PHE A 644 -18.78 -12.01 14.31
N SER A 645 -19.47 -11.90 15.46
CA SER A 645 -18.81 -11.90 16.78
C SER A 645 -18.09 -13.22 17.11
N GLN A 646 -18.40 -14.31 16.40
CA GLN A 646 -17.69 -15.59 16.59
C GLN A 646 -16.23 -15.52 16.19
N LEU A 647 -15.86 -14.63 15.27
CA LEU A 647 -14.47 -14.43 14.87
C LEU A 647 -13.68 -13.50 15.82
N CYS A 648 -14.36 -12.87 16.77
CA CYS A 648 -13.73 -12.02 17.78
C CYS A 648 -13.25 -12.86 18.97
N THR A 649 -12.22 -13.66 18.71
CA THR A 649 -11.54 -14.52 19.69
C THR A 649 -10.18 -13.95 20.05
N SER A 650 -9.45 -14.60 20.96
CA SER A 650 -8.06 -14.24 21.27
C SER A 650 -7.08 -14.43 20.11
N ASP A 651 -7.50 -15.14 19.05
CA ASP A 651 -6.68 -15.43 17.87
C ASP A 651 -6.88 -14.40 16.74
N ASP A 652 -7.70 -13.37 16.97
CA ASP A 652 -7.97 -12.26 16.06
C ASP A 652 -8.41 -12.69 14.64
N GLU A 653 -9.15 -13.80 14.53
CA GLU A 653 -9.60 -14.39 13.26
C GLU A 653 -10.48 -13.45 12.44
N ILE A 654 -11.10 -12.46 13.10
CA ILE A 654 -11.82 -11.36 12.47
C ILE A 654 -10.97 -10.61 11.44
N LEU A 655 -9.65 -10.52 11.64
CA LEU A 655 -8.71 -9.86 10.72
C LEU A 655 -8.52 -10.63 9.40
N CYS A 656 -8.95 -11.89 9.32
CA CYS A 656 -8.87 -12.69 8.10
C CYS A 656 -9.95 -12.34 7.08
N LEU A 657 -11.01 -11.63 7.48
CA LEU A 657 -12.01 -11.08 6.56
C LEU A 657 -11.39 -9.99 5.69
N ARG A 658 -11.75 -9.95 4.41
CA ARG A 658 -11.22 -8.94 3.48
C ARG A 658 -12.08 -7.69 3.51
N TYR A 659 -11.77 -6.77 4.41
CA TYR A 659 -12.42 -5.45 4.48
C TYR A 659 -11.95 -4.51 3.36
N HIS A 660 -10.64 -4.48 3.11
CA HIS A 660 -10.04 -3.60 2.12
C HIS A 660 -8.77 -4.23 1.52
N ALA A 661 -8.44 -3.90 0.27
CA ALA A 661 -7.27 -4.47 -0.42
C ALA A 661 -5.94 -4.12 0.26
N LEU A 662 -5.89 -3.00 1.00
CA LEU A 662 -4.70 -2.50 1.71
C LEU A 662 -4.77 -2.65 3.23
N GLN A 663 -5.71 -3.43 3.78
CA GLN A 663 -5.84 -3.57 5.25
C GLN A 663 -4.55 -4.12 5.91
N ASP A 664 -3.81 -4.95 5.17
CA ASP A 664 -2.56 -5.58 5.64
C ASP A 664 -1.41 -4.57 5.84
N GLN A 665 -1.61 -3.32 5.41
CA GLN A 665 -0.66 -2.21 5.58
C GLN A 665 -0.95 -1.37 6.84
N LEU A 666 -2.05 -1.66 7.54
CA LEU A 666 -2.39 -1.10 8.84
C LEU A 666 -1.71 -1.90 9.95
N SER A 667 -1.53 -1.30 11.12
CA SER A 667 -1.17 -2.11 12.28
C SER A 667 -2.37 -2.97 12.71
N LYS A 668 -2.09 -4.17 13.23
CA LYS A 668 -3.13 -5.09 13.68
C LYS A 668 -3.96 -4.48 14.82
N GLU A 669 -3.29 -3.81 15.75
CA GLU A 669 -3.90 -3.15 16.90
C GLU A 669 -4.86 -2.04 16.47
N GLU A 670 -4.43 -1.13 15.59
CA GLU A 670 -5.30 -0.04 15.10
C GLU A 670 -6.54 -0.57 14.37
N LEU A 671 -6.38 -1.62 13.56
CA LEU A 671 -7.50 -2.22 12.84
C LEU A 671 -8.45 -2.93 13.80
N LEU A 672 -7.94 -3.72 14.74
CA LEU A 672 -8.75 -4.44 15.73
C LEU A 672 -9.54 -3.48 16.63
N ASP A 673 -8.91 -2.40 17.10
CA ASP A 673 -9.58 -1.37 17.90
C ASP A 673 -10.72 -0.72 17.12
N ALA A 674 -10.48 -0.39 15.84
CA ALA A 674 -11.48 0.23 14.98
C ALA A 674 -12.67 -0.70 14.68
N LEU A 675 -12.42 -1.99 14.44
CA LEU A 675 -13.48 -2.99 14.25
C LEU A 675 -14.25 -3.26 15.55
N THR A 676 -13.55 -3.29 16.68
CA THR A 676 -14.15 -3.48 18.02
C THR A 676 -15.12 -2.35 18.36
N ILE A 677 -14.77 -1.09 18.04
CA ILE A 677 -15.67 0.06 18.20
C ILE A 677 -16.98 -0.15 17.41
N GLU A 678 -16.90 -0.71 16.21
CA GLU A 678 -18.09 -0.97 15.41
C GLU A 678 -18.97 -2.06 16.04
N PHE A 679 -18.38 -3.16 16.53
CA PHE A 679 -19.12 -4.15 17.31
C PHE A 679 -19.77 -3.55 18.56
N VAL A 680 -19.05 -2.71 19.30
CA VAL A 680 -19.59 -2.00 20.47
C VAL A 680 -20.79 -1.15 20.06
N ASN A 681 -20.69 -0.36 18.99
CA ASN A 681 -21.80 0.47 18.53
C ASN A 681 -23.04 -0.36 18.18
N ARG A 682 -22.87 -1.42 17.38
CA ARG A 682 -24.00 -2.26 16.90
C ARG A 682 -24.61 -3.09 18.03
N THR A 683 -23.78 -3.68 18.88
CA THR A 683 -24.25 -4.51 20.01
C THR A 683 -25.08 -3.70 20.99
N ASN A 684 -24.67 -2.47 21.31
CA ASN A 684 -25.41 -1.62 22.24
C ASN A 684 -26.66 -0.98 21.61
N GLU A 685 -26.73 -0.86 20.28
CA GLU A 685 -27.97 -0.46 19.59
C GLU A 685 -29.02 -1.59 19.61
N VAL A 686 -28.58 -2.83 19.38
CA VAL A 686 -29.44 -4.03 19.30
C VAL A 686 -29.81 -4.59 20.67
N GLY A 687 -28.94 -4.44 21.67
CA GLY A 687 -29.09 -5.08 22.97
C GLY A 687 -28.66 -6.54 23.01
N VAL A 688 -28.46 -7.06 24.21
CA VAL A 688 -28.10 -8.46 24.44
C VAL A 688 -28.97 -9.06 25.53
N ASP A 689 -29.65 -10.17 25.23
CA ASP A 689 -30.32 -10.96 26.25
C ASP A 689 -29.34 -11.93 26.91
N ILE A 690 -29.03 -11.70 28.18
CA ILE A 690 -28.02 -12.49 28.89
C ILE A 690 -28.50 -13.92 29.14
N ASN A 691 -29.79 -14.13 29.41
CA ASN A 691 -30.33 -15.47 29.62
C ASN A 691 -30.25 -16.29 28.34
N GLU A 692 -30.61 -15.67 27.21
CA GLU A 692 -30.48 -16.29 25.89
C GLU A 692 -29.01 -16.64 25.60
N THR A 693 -28.06 -15.73 25.85
CA THR A 693 -26.62 -16.02 25.61
C THR A 693 -26.02 -17.07 26.55
N VAL A 694 -26.60 -17.28 27.73
CA VAL A 694 -26.21 -18.36 28.64
C VAL A 694 -26.63 -19.72 28.05
N GLN A 695 -27.84 -19.80 27.49
CA GLN A 695 -28.38 -20.99 26.85
C GLN A 695 -27.69 -21.25 25.49
N GLN A 696 -27.59 -20.22 24.65
CA GLN A 696 -26.98 -20.28 23.32
C GLN A 696 -25.47 -20.06 23.40
N VAL A 697 -24.71 -21.16 23.38
CA VAL A 697 -23.24 -21.10 23.52
C VAL A 697 -22.58 -20.22 22.46
N TYR A 698 -23.08 -20.19 21.23
CA TYR A 698 -22.50 -19.35 20.17
C TYR A 698 -22.77 -17.86 20.40
N ALA A 699 -23.88 -17.43 21.01
CA ALA A 699 -24.14 -16.01 21.27
C ALA A 699 -23.23 -15.38 22.36
N SER A 700 -22.52 -16.20 23.15
CA SER A 700 -21.69 -15.76 24.28
C SER A 700 -20.61 -14.71 23.95
N ASN A 701 -20.02 -14.76 22.75
CA ASN A 701 -18.97 -13.82 22.34
C ASN A 701 -19.48 -12.38 22.19
N LEU A 702 -20.78 -12.18 21.98
CA LEU A 702 -21.36 -10.84 21.78
C LEU A 702 -21.33 -10.02 23.07
N VAL A 703 -21.44 -10.67 24.24
CA VAL A 703 -21.51 -10.04 25.57
C VAL A 703 -20.27 -9.18 25.87
N GLN A 704 -19.12 -9.48 25.27
CA GLN A 704 -17.89 -8.70 25.46
C GLN A 704 -18.00 -7.27 24.92
N PHE A 705 -18.93 -7.00 24.00
CA PHE A 705 -19.12 -5.70 23.35
C PHE A 705 -20.20 -4.85 24.02
N VAL A 706 -20.88 -5.37 25.04
CA VAL A 706 -21.80 -4.58 25.86
C VAL A 706 -21.02 -3.50 26.62
N CYS A 707 -21.53 -2.28 26.58
CA CYS A 707 -20.96 -1.10 27.21
C CYS A 707 -20.61 -1.36 28.69
N GLY A 708 -19.38 -1.04 29.12
CA GLY A 708 -18.89 -1.30 30.48
C GLY A 708 -18.39 -2.73 30.74
N LEU A 709 -18.74 -3.68 29.86
CA LEU A 709 -18.16 -5.01 29.82
C LEU A 709 -16.91 -5.03 28.93
N GLY A 710 -16.34 -6.22 28.79
CA GLY A 710 -15.14 -6.52 28.04
C GLY A 710 -14.88 -8.01 28.15
N PRO A 711 -13.90 -8.58 27.43
CA PRO A 711 -13.74 -10.03 27.31
C PRO A 711 -13.66 -10.74 28.66
N ARG A 712 -12.90 -10.15 29.62
CA ARG A 712 -12.77 -10.70 30.98
C ARG A 712 -14.06 -10.65 31.80
N LYS A 713 -14.76 -9.51 31.78
CA LYS A 713 -15.99 -9.33 32.57
C LYS A 713 -17.16 -10.12 32.01
N ALA A 714 -17.30 -10.15 30.68
CA ALA A 714 -18.31 -10.93 29.99
C ALA A 714 -18.14 -12.43 30.27
N ALA A 715 -16.91 -12.95 30.14
CA ALA A 715 -16.61 -14.34 30.45
C ALA A 715 -16.89 -14.68 31.92
N ALA A 716 -16.56 -13.78 32.86
CA ALA A 716 -16.85 -13.98 34.28
C ALA A 716 -18.36 -14.01 34.58
N LEU A 717 -19.13 -13.09 34.00
CA LEU A 717 -20.59 -13.01 34.15
C LEU A 717 -21.26 -14.30 33.63
N LEU A 718 -20.95 -14.68 32.40
CA LEU A 718 -21.53 -15.89 31.78
C LEU A 718 -21.14 -17.15 32.53
N LYS A 719 -19.89 -17.24 32.98
CA LYS A 719 -19.42 -18.38 33.79
C LYS A 719 -20.16 -18.48 35.11
N LEU A 720 -20.38 -17.36 35.80
CA LEU A 720 -21.11 -17.33 37.06
C LEU A 720 -22.54 -17.85 36.88
N LEU A 721 -23.29 -17.28 35.95
CA LEU A 721 -24.69 -17.69 35.68
C LEU A 721 -24.80 -19.17 35.29
N LYS A 722 -23.86 -19.67 34.48
CA LYS A 722 -23.79 -21.10 34.13
C LYS A 722 -23.49 -22.00 35.33
N GLN A 723 -22.61 -21.57 36.23
CA GLN A 723 -22.22 -22.37 37.41
C GLN A 723 -23.30 -22.40 38.49
N THR A 724 -24.02 -21.30 38.68
CA THR A 724 -25.11 -21.23 39.66
C THR A 724 -26.43 -21.76 39.10
N ASN A 725 -26.53 -21.98 37.79
CA ASN A 725 -27.77 -22.32 37.09
C ASN A 725 -28.92 -21.34 37.42
N GLN A 726 -28.56 -20.07 37.66
CA GLN A 726 -29.50 -19.00 37.94
C GLN A 726 -29.86 -18.28 36.64
N GLN A 727 -31.15 -18.04 36.43
CA GLN A 727 -31.62 -17.11 35.41
C GLN A 727 -31.65 -15.70 35.99
N LEU A 728 -31.35 -14.72 35.14
CA LEU A 728 -31.44 -13.30 35.49
C LEU A 728 -32.90 -12.86 35.34
N GLU A 729 -33.58 -12.63 36.46
CA GLU A 729 -35.01 -12.25 36.48
C GLU A 729 -35.20 -10.74 36.40
N ASN A 730 -34.25 -9.97 36.94
CA ASN A 730 -34.26 -8.51 36.88
C ASN A 730 -32.85 -7.94 36.78
N ARG A 731 -32.72 -6.70 36.28
CA ARG A 731 -31.41 -6.04 36.11
C ARG A 731 -30.70 -5.81 37.46
N THR A 732 -31.43 -5.63 38.55
CA THR A 732 -30.86 -5.42 39.90
C THR A 732 -30.03 -6.63 40.37
N GLN A 733 -30.37 -7.85 39.93
CA GLN A 733 -29.58 -9.06 40.19
C GLN A 733 -28.15 -9.00 39.61
N LEU A 734 -27.88 -8.14 38.63
CA LEU A 734 -26.53 -7.91 38.14
C LEU A 734 -25.61 -7.35 39.23
N VAL A 735 -26.15 -6.55 40.16
CA VAL A 735 -25.41 -6.00 41.29
C VAL A 735 -25.45 -6.96 42.47
N THR A 736 -26.63 -7.43 42.85
CA THR A 736 -26.82 -8.22 44.08
C THR A 736 -26.28 -9.64 43.97
N SER A 737 -26.48 -10.29 42.82
CA SER A 737 -26.14 -11.69 42.59
C SER A 737 -24.91 -11.87 41.70
N CYS A 738 -24.73 -11.01 40.69
CA CYS A 738 -23.56 -11.08 39.80
C CYS A 738 -22.37 -10.22 40.25
N HIS A 739 -22.50 -9.53 41.40
CA HIS A 739 -21.46 -8.69 42.01
C HIS A 739 -20.85 -7.64 41.07
N MET A 740 -21.64 -7.10 40.14
CA MET A 740 -21.16 -6.02 39.27
C MET A 740 -21.04 -4.72 40.05
N GLY A 741 -19.89 -4.05 39.89
CA GLY A 741 -19.65 -2.75 40.50
C GLY A 741 -20.60 -1.67 39.95
N PRO A 742 -20.94 -0.64 40.74
CA PRO A 742 -21.98 0.34 40.39
C PRO A 742 -21.71 1.05 39.06
N LYS A 743 -20.46 1.41 38.77
CA LYS A 743 -20.08 2.03 37.49
C LYS A 743 -20.24 1.10 36.30
N VAL A 744 -20.01 -0.20 36.47
CA VAL A 744 -20.19 -1.19 35.40
C VAL A 744 -21.68 -1.37 35.15
N PHE A 745 -22.46 -1.53 36.22
CA PHE A 745 -23.91 -1.65 36.15
C PHE A 745 -24.55 -0.45 35.45
N THR A 746 -24.22 0.78 35.82
CA THR A 746 -24.74 1.98 35.14
C THR A 746 -24.41 1.97 33.64
N ASN A 747 -23.20 1.56 33.25
CA ASN A 747 -22.85 1.53 31.83
C ASN A 747 -23.59 0.45 31.04
N CYS A 748 -23.86 -0.73 31.62
CA CYS A 748 -24.37 -1.88 30.89
C CYS A 748 -25.88 -2.11 31.00
N ALA A 749 -26.53 -1.65 32.09
CA ALA A 749 -27.87 -2.10 32.45
C ALA A 749 -28.92 -1.86 31.36
N GLY A 750 -28.92 -0.68 30.73
CA GLY A 750 -29.88 -0.35 29.67
C GLY A 750 -29.67 -1.11 28.36
N PHE A 751 -28.53 -1.78 28.19
CA PHE A 751 -28.18 -2.58 27.00
C PHE A 751 -28.38 -4.09 27.21
N ILE A 752 -28.67 -4.50 28.45
CA ILE A 752 -28.98 -5.89 28.80
C ILE A 752 -30.49 -6.05 28.76
N LYS A 753 -30.98 -6.87 27.83
CA LYS A 753 -32.39 -7.25 27.70
C LYS A 753 -32.68 -8.42 28.64
N ILE A 754 -33.88 -8.43 29.22
CA ILE A 754 -34.45 -9.59 29.90
C ILE A 754 -35.82 -9.86 29.28
N ASP A 755 -35.99 -11.02 28.65
CA ASP A 755 -37.28 -11.43 28.11
C ASP A 755 -38.28 -11.84 29.20
N ILE A 756 -39.19 -10.92 29.51
CA ILE A 756 -40.25 -11.07 30.51
C ILE A 756 -41.28 -12.13 30.11
N THR A 757 -41.46 -12.42 28.82
CA THR A 757 -42.45 -13.42 28.38
C THR A 757 -42.05 -14.84 28.80
N SER A 758 -40.74 -15.09 28.91
CA SER A 758 -40.16 -16.36 29.35
C SER A 758 -40.16 -16.55 30.88
N LEU A 759 -40.47 -15.49 31.65
CA LEU A 759 -40.42 -15.45 33.12
C LEU A 759 -41.80 -15.68 33.79
N GLY A 760 -42.83 -16.06 33.03
CA GLY A 760 -44.21 -16.23 33.52
C GLY A 760 -44.41 -17.24 34.65
N ASP A 761 -43.44 -18.10 34.92
CA ASP A 761 -43.43 -19.09 36.01
C ASP A 761 -42.51 -18.69 37.20
N SER A 762 -41.97 -17.46 37.22
CA SER A 762 -41.07 -16.99 38.30
C SER A 762 -41.79 -16.87 39.64
N THR A 763 -41.06 -17.13 40.73
CA THR A 763 -41.53 -17.01 42.12
C THR A 763 -41.58 -15.58 42.64
N ASP A 764 -41.07 -14.59 41.89
CA ASP A 764 -41.04 -13.19 42.30
C ASP A 764 -42.39 -12.50 41.95
N PRO A 765 -43.15 -11.98 42.93
CA PRO A 765 -44.43 -11.31 42.67
C PRO A 765 -44.30 -9.95 41.97
N TYR A 766 -43.07 -9.46 41.72
CA TYR A 766 -42.82 -8.17 41.07
C TYR A 766 -41.83 -8.31 39.90
N VAL A 767 -42.37 -8.60 38.70
CA VAL A 767 -41.59 -8.59 37.46
C VAL A 767 -41.54 -7.17 36.91
N GLU A 768 -40.35 -6.57 36.85
CA GLU A 768 -40.16 -5.22 36.32
C GLU A 768 -40.25 -5.22 34.79
N VAL A 769 -41.41 -4.82 34.26
CA VAL A 769 -41.73 -4.92 32.83
C VAL A 769 -40.82 -4.04 31.96
N LEU A 770 -40.20 -3.01 32.54
CA LEU A 770 -39.25 -2.13 31.87
C LEU A 770 -37.90 -2.79 31.58
N ASP A 771 -37.55 -3.90 32.24
CA ASP A 771 -36.30 -4.65 31.98
C ASP A 771 -36.26 -5.28 30.58
N GLY A 772 -37.42 -5.43 29.93
CA GLY A 772 -37.54 -5.82 28.52
C GLY A 772 -37.43 -4.66 27.53
N SER A 773 -37.09 -3.45 27.98
CA SER A 773 -36.97 -2.23 27.15
C SER A 773 -35.57 -1.62 27.20
N ARG A 774 -35.25 -0.68 26.31
CA ARG A 774 -34.00 0.11 26.38
C ARG A 774 -34.02 1.19 27.47
N ILE A 775 -35.13 1.36 28.20
CA ILE A 775 -35.21 2.35 29.27
C ILE A 775 -34.20 1.96 30.35
N HIS A 776 -33.34 2.90 30.74
CA HIS A 776 -32.34 2.65 31.76
C HIS A 776 -32.99 2.63 33.16
N PRO A 777 -32.56 1.76 34.10
CA PRO A 777 -33.14 1.70 35.46
C PRO A 777 -33.21 3.04 36.20
N GLU A 778 -32.27 3.96 35.93
CA GLU A 778 -32.29 5.32 36.51
C GLU A 778 -33.51 6.17 36.08
N ARG A 779 -34.26 5.74 35.05
CA ARG A 779 -35.38 6.46 34.46
C ARG A 779 -36.73 5.73 34.60
N TYR A 780 -36.79 4.62 35.32
CA TYR A 780 -38.04 3.85 35.50
C TYR A 780 -39.17 4.67 36.12
N GLU A 781 -38.85 5.49 37.12
CA GLU A 781 -39.82 6.39 37.75
C GLU A 781 -40.50 7.33 36.73
N TRP A 782 -39.77 7.80 35.72
CA TRP A 782 -40.31 8.69 34.69
C TRP A 782 -41.19 7.95 33.68
N ALA A 783 -40.84 6.72 33.34
CA ALA A 783 -41.70 5.87 32.50
C ALA A 783 -43.03 5.55 33.20
N GLN A 784 -42.98 5.27 34.51
CA GLN A 784 -44.16 5.02 35.32
C GLN A 784 -45.06 6.26 35.45
N LYS A 785 -44.48 7.44 35.72
CA LYS A 785 -45.24 8.71 35.75
C LYS A 785 -45.87 9.04 34.40
N MET A 786 -45.11 8.89 33.32
CA MET A 786 -45.62 9.10 31.96
C MET A 786 -46.81 8.19 31.64
N ALA A 787 -46.75 6.93 32.07
CA ALA A 787 -47.86 6.00 31.91
C ALA A 787 -49.08 6.43 32.73
N ALA A 788 -48.90 6.81 34.00
CA ALA A 788 -49.99 7.30 34.85
C ALA A 788 -50.69 8.55 34.29
N ASP A 789 -49.92 9.51 33.78
CA ASP A 789 -50.42 10.75 33.20
C ASP A 789 -51.17 10.52 31.88
N ALA A 790 -50.65 9.63 31.02
CA ALA A 790 -51.33 9.25 29.79
C ALA A 790 -52.70 8.59 30.05
N LEU A 791 -52.84 7.88 31.17
CA LEU A 791 -54.09 7.28 31.60
C LEU A 791 -55.01 8.23 32.39
N LYS A 792 -54.52 9.43 32.77
CA LYS A 792 -55.21 10.43 33.61
C LYS A 792 -55.63 9.87 34.97
N TYR A 793 -54.81 9.01 35.58
CA TYR A 793 -55.06 8.56 36.94
C TYR A 793 -54.93 9.74 37.93
N GLU A 794 -55.86 9.89 38.87
CA GLU A 794 -55.73 10.87 39.96
C GLU A 794 -54.66 10.39 40.95
N ASP A 795 -53.76 11.30 41.37
CA ASP A 795 -52.51 11.08 42.13
C ASP A 795 -52.63 10.27 43.43
N ASN A 796 -53.84 9.95 43.91
CA ASN A 796 -54.03 9.42 45.27
C ASN A 796 -54.23 7.90 45.38
N HIS A 797 -54.47 7.11 44.33
CA HIS A 797 -54.79 5.67 44.51
C HIS A 797 -54.35 4.67 43.42
N ALA A 798 -53.60 5.04 42.38
CA ALA A 798 -53.15 4.07 41.36
C ALA A 798 -51.75 3.51 41.68
N ASN A 799 -51.60 2.17 41.67
CA ASN A 799 -50.28 1.55 41.69
C ASN A 799 -49.58 1.84 40.35
N PRO A 800 -48.42 2.53 40.32
CA PRO A 800 -47.74 2.91 39.07
C PRO A 800 -47.37 1.72 38.17
N ALA A 801 -47.22 0.52 38.74
CA ALA A 801 -47.02 -0.70 37.96
C ALA A 801 -48.25 -1.09 37.12
N PHE A 802 -49.46 -0.91 37.66
CA PHE A 802 -50.70 -1.21 36.96
C PHE A 802 -50.94 -0.24 35.79
N ALA A 803 -50.63 1.04 35.99
CA ALA A 803 -50.69 2.03 34.93
C ALA A 803 -49.74 1.69 33.76
N LEU A 804 -48.57 1.14 34.07
CA LEU A 804 -47.62 0.70 33.06
C LEU A 804 -48.13 -0.51 32.26
N GLU A 805 -48.69 -1.53 32.94
CA GLU A 805 -49.30 -2.69 32.29
C GLU A 805 -50.44 -2.29 31.35
N GLU A 806 -51.35 -1.43 31.79
CA GLU A 806 -52.47 -0.94 30.97
C GLU A 806 -51.99 -0.11 29.77
N VAL A 807 -50.94 0.69 29.92
CA VAL A 807 -50.33 1.41 28.79
C VAL A 807 -49.66 0.46 27.79
N LEU A 808 -49.04 -0.61 28.25
CA LEU A 808 -48.43 -1.61 27.36
C LEU A 808 -49.48 -2.42 26.59
N GLU A 809 -50.68 -2.61 27.14
CA GLU A 809 -51.83 -3.18 26.43
C GLU A 809 -52.44 -2.19 25.42
N ALA A 810 -52.44 -0.90 25.74
CA ALA A 810 -53.02 0.17 24.92
C ALA A 810 -52.04 1.34 24.62
N PRO A 811 -50.95 1.09 23.88
CA PRO A 811 -49.86 2.07 23.68
C PRO A 811 -50.29 3.33 22.92
N GLU A 812 -51.38 3.26 22.15
CA GLU A 812 -51.99 4.39 21.46
C GLU A 812 -52.29 5.58 22.38
N ARG A 813 -52.59 5.32 23.67
CA ARG A 813 -52.89 6.37 24.66
C ARG A 813 -51.70 7.30 24.94
N LEU A 814 -50.47 6.87 24.65
CA LEU A 814 -49.28 7.70 24.78
C LEU A 814 -49.15 8.79 23.69
N LYS A 815 -49.92 8.69 22.60
CA LYS A 815 -49.87 9.68 21.51
C LYS A 815 -50.48 11.01 21.91
N ASP A 816 -51.44 10.98 22.82
CA ASP A 816 -52.18 12.17 23.28
C ASP A 816 -51.40 12.99 24.33
N LEU A 817 -50.25 12.48 24.80
CA LEU A 817 -49.40 13.16 25.77
C LEU A 817 -48.46 14.16 25.08
N ASP A 818 -48.53 15.43 25.48
CA ASP A 818 -47.60 16.48 25.07
C ASP A 818 -46.28 16.37 25.86
N LEU A 819 -45.29 15.72 25.25
CA LEU A 819 -43.99 15.48 25.88
C LEU A 819 -43.15 16.74 26.06
N ASP A 820 -43.36 17.77 25.23
CA ASP A 820 -42.58 19.00 25.34
C ASP A 820 -43.08 19.82 26.53
N ALA A 821 -44.41 19.91 26.72
CA ALA A 821 -44.99 20.50 27.92
C ALA A 821 -44.58 19.74 29.20
N PHE A 822 -44.57 18.39 29.14
CA PHE A 822 -44.11 17.56 30.25
C PHE A 822 -42.63 17.78 30.57
N ALA A 823 -41.77 17.86 29.55
CA ALA A 823 -40.34 18.13 29.72
C ALA A 823 -40.07 19.52 30.34
N GLU A 824 -40.81 20.55 29.91
CA GLU A 824 -40.71 21.90 30.50
C GLU A 824 -41.08 21.91 31.99
N GLU A 825 -42.10 21.14 32.39
CA GLU A 825 -42.52 21.05 33.78
C GLU A 825 -41.47 20.32 34.64
N LEU A 826 -40.87 19.24 34.13
CA LEU A 826 -39.75 18.58 34.80
C LEU A 826 -38.53 19.51 34.95
N GLU A 827 -38.26 20.33 33.94
CA GLU A 827 -37.18 21.32 33.99
C GLU A 827 -37.46 22.39 35.05
N ARG A 828 -38.70 22.88 35.16
CA ARG A 828 -39.13 23.85 36.20
C ARG A 828 -39.01 23.28 37.61
N GLN A 829 -39.28 21.99 37.78
CA GLN A 829 -39.14 21.29 39.07
C GLN A 829 -37.68 20.97 39.43
N GLY A 830 -36.72 21.25 38.53
CA GLY A 830 -35.29 21.08 38.78
C GLY A 830 -34.74 19.71 38.39
N PHE A 831 -35.49 18.88 37.66
CA PHE A 831 -35.02 17.58 37.16
C PHE A 831 -34.22 17.67 35.84
N GLY A 832 -34.14 18.87 35.26
CA GLY A 832 -33.41 19.16 34.03
C GLY A 832 -34.20 18.87 32.76
N ASN A 833 -33.66 19.26 31.61
CA ASN A 833 -34.27 19.00 30.32
C ASN A 833 -34.15 17.52 29.95
N MET A 834 -35.29 16.85 29.79
CA MET A 834 -35.40 15.42 29.48
C MET A 834 -36.19 15.13 28.21
N SER A 835 -36.43 16.14 27.35
CA SER A 835 -37.31 16.01 26.18
C SER A 835 -36.94 14.78 25.34
N ASN A 836 -35.66 14.67 24.92
CA ASN A 836 -35.21 13.53 24.13
C ASN A 836 -35.41 12.18 24.88
N THR A 837 -35.06 12.09 26.16
CA THR A 837 -35.25 10.86 26.96
C THR A 837 -36.72 10.44 27.00
N LEU A 838 -37.65 11.38 27.14
CA LEU A 838 -39.09 11.09 27.17
C LEU A 838 -39.60 10.56 25.82
N TYR A 839 -39.10 11.10 24.70
CA TYR A 839 -39.41 10.57 23.37
C TYR A 839 -38.92 9.12 23.18
N ASP A 840 -37.73 8.77 23.72
CA ASP A 840 -37.23 7.38 23.68
C ASP A 840 -38.06 6.47 24.57
N ILE A 841 -38.41 6.91 25.78
CA ILE A 841 -39.29 6.15 26.67
C ILE A 841 -40.62 5.86 25.97
N ARG A 842 -41.26 6.87 25.36
CA ARG A 842 -42.50 6.66 24.60
C ARG A 842 -42.30 5.67 23.45
N ALA A 843 -41.19 5.74 22.72
CA ALA A 843 -40.89 4.81 21.65
C ALA A 843 -40.73 3.36 22.15
N GLU A 844 -40.06 3.18 23.28
CA GLU A 844 -39.84 1.88 23.92
C GLU A 844 -41.13 1.31 24.55
N LEU A 845 -42.01 2.15 25.11
CA LEU A 845 -43.32 1.71 25.60
C LEU A 845 -44.25 1.31 24.43
N ASN A 846 -44.14 1.96 23.27
CA ASN A 846 -44.88 1.54 22.07
C ASN A 846 -44.39 0.19 21.51
N HIS A 847 -43.06 0.03 21.40
CA HIS A 847 -42.44 -1.17 20.88
C HIS A 847 -41.15 -1.50 21.65
N ARG A 848 -41.27 -2.34 22.68
CA ARG A 848 -40.16 -2.73 23.55
C ARG A 848 -39.03 -3.34 22.74
N TYR A 849 -37.83 -2.78 22.90
CA TYR A 849 -36.59 -3.29 22.32
C TYR A 849 -36.65 -3.56 20.80
N LYS A 850 -37.44 -2.76 20.06
CA LYS A 850 -37.57 -2.90 18.60
C LYS A 850 -36.19 -2.91 17.94
N ASP A 851 -35.92 -3.89 17.08
CA ASP A 851 -34.68 -3.90 16.30
C ASP A 851 -34.71 -2.75 15.27
N LEU A 852 -33.72 -1.86 15.34
CA LEU A 852 -33.59 -0.68 14.49
C LEU A 852 -32.69 -0.93 13.28
N ARG A 853 -32.11 -2.13 13.16
CA ARG A 853 -31.30 -2.55 12.01
C ARG A 853 -32.14 -2.57 10.73
N THR A 854 -31.43 -2.49 9.60
CA THR A 854 -32.06 -2.59 8.28
C THR A 854 -32.53 -4.04 8.07
N PRO A 855 -33.81 -4.28 7.75
CA PRO A 855 -34.29 -5.62 7.45
C PRO A 855 -33.45 -6.30 6.35
N TYR A 856 -33.30 -7.62 6.44
CA TYR A 856 -32.60 -8.39 5.41
C TYR A 856 -33.26 -8.17 4.04
N ARG A 857 -32.42 -8.07 3.01
CA ARG A 857 -32.83 -7.99 1.62
C ARG A 857 -32.04 -8.99 0.79
N SER A 858 -32.73 -9.74 -0.07
CA SER A 858 -32.09 -10.65 -1.01
C SER A 858 -31.11 -9.90 -1.93
N PRO A 859 -29.96 -10.52 -2.27
CA PRO A 859 -28.92 -9.87 -3.05
C PRO A 859 -29.46 -9.46 -4.43
N ASN A 860 -29.14 -8.23 -4.84
CA ASN A 860 -29.46 -7.77 -6.18
C ASN A 860 -28.58 -8.49 -7.23
N PRO A 861 -28.91 -8.44 -8.55
CA PRO A 861 -28.12 -9.15 -9.56
C PRO A 861 -26.63 -8.80 -9.57
N GLU A 862 -26.26 -7.55 -9.27
CA GLU A 862 -24.86 -7.09 -9.22
C GLU A 862 -24.12 -7.62 -7.99
N GLU A 863 -24.74 -7.57 -6.82
CA GLU A 863 -24.23 -8.19 -5.59
C GLU A 863 -24.07 -9.69 -5.77
N LEU A 864 -25.06 -10.35 -6.40
CA LEU A 864 -25.00 -11.78 -6.70
C LEU A 864 -23.89 -12.10 -7.70
N PHE A 865 -23.70 -11.26 -8.73
CA PHE A 865 -22.60 -11.40 -9.67
C PHE A 865 -21.25 -11.31 -8.96
N ASN A 866 -21.04 -10.27 -8.15
CA ASN A 866 -19.80 -10.07 -7.39
C ASN A 866 -19.56 -11.21 -6.40
N MET A 867 -20.60 -11.66 -5.70
CA MET A 867 -20.54 -12.74 -4.71
C MET A 867 -20.17 -14.10 -5.33
N LEU A 868 -20.76 -14.46 -6.48
CA LEU A 868 -20.54 -15.76 -7.12
C LEU A 868 -19.31 -15.79 -8.03
N THR A 869 -18.87 -14.65 -8.54
CA THR A 869 -17.62 -14.54 -9.33
C THR A 869 -16.40 -14.22 -8.48
N LYS A 870 -16.60 -13.75 -7.24
CA LYS A 870 -15.58 -13.23 -6.33
C LYS A 870 -14.79 -12.05 -6.90
N GLU A 871 -15.42 -11.29 -7.79
CA GLU A 871 -14.87 -10.08 -8.41
C GLU A 871 -15.53 -8.82 -7.84
N THR A 872 -14.83 -7.69 -7.89
CA THR A 872 -15.36 -6.37 -7.51
C THR A 872 -15.40 -5.45 -8.73
N PRO A 873 -16.15 -4.33 -8.68
CA PRO A 873 -16.11 -3.33 -9.74
C PRO A 873 -14.73 -2.73 -10.01
N GLU A 874 -13.77 -2.85 -9.08
CA GLU A 874 -12.38 -2.45 -9.28
C GLU A 874 -11.57 -3.50 -10.04
N THR A 875 -11.83 -4.79 -9.79
CA THR A 875 -11.14 -5.89 -10.46
C THR A 875 -11.83 -6.31 -11.75
N PHE A 876 -13.10 -5.99 -11.97
CA PHE A 876 -13.85 -6.43 -13.13
C PHE A 876 -14.76 -5.31 -13.66
N TYR A 877 -14.26 -4.59 -14.66
CA TYR A 877 -14.94 -3.42 -15.23
C TYR A 877 -14.87 -3.39 -16.76
N ILE A 878 -15.78 -2.62 -17.35
CA ILE A 878 -15.84 -2.39 -18.79
C ILE A 878 -14.54 -1.76 -19.27
N GLY A 879 -13.90 -2.39 -20.24
CA GLY A 879 -12.60 -1.98 -20.77
C GLY A 879 -11.41 -2.68 -20.12
N LYS A 880 -11.58 -3.52 -19.09
CA LYS A 880 -10.46 -4.30 -18.54
C LYS A 880 -9.93 -5.33 -19.54
N MET A 881 -8.61 -5.49 -19.61
CA MET A 881 -7.96 -6.55 -20.37
C MET A 881 -7.88 -7.82 -19.52
N ILE A 882 -8.35 -8.94 -20.07
CA ILE A 882 -8.43 -10.22 -19.41
C ILE A 882 -7.95 -11.33 -20.35
N SER A 883 -7.56 -12.45 -19.76
CA SER A 883 -7.26 -13.67 -20.51
C SER A 883 -8.49 -14.58 -20.49
N ALA A 884 -8.83 -15.15 -21.63
CA ALA A 884 -10.00 -16.00 -21.77
C ALA A 884 -9.68 -17.25 -22.59
N VAL A 885 -10.26 -18.38 -22.23
CA VAL A 885 -10.13 -19.65 -22.96
C VAL A 885 -11.26 -19.75 -23.98
N VAL A 886 -10.91 -20.08 -25.23
CA VAL A 886 -11.91 -20.31 -26.28
C VAL A 886 -12.66 -21.60 -26.02
N SER A 887 -13.94 -21.50 -25.65
CA SER A 887 -14.79 -22.65 -25.34
C SER A 887 -15.39 -23.27 -26.60
N GLY A 888 -15.74 -22.47 -27.60
CA GLY A 888 -16.30 -22.95 -28.86
C GLY A 888 -16.65 -21.83 -29.83
N ILE A 889 -17.20 -22.18 -30.99
CA ILE A 889 -17.60 -21.22 -32.02
C ILE A 889 -19.12 -21.26 -32.14
N SER A 890 -19.74 -20.08 -32.13
CA SER A 890 -21.18 -19.94 -32.33
C SER A 890 -21.47 -19.79 -33.81
N ARG A 891 -22.37 -20.63 -34.34
CA ARG A 891 -22.80 -20.59 -35.74
C ARG A 891 -24.31 -20.42 -35.79
N LYS A 892 -24.80 -19.57 -36.69
CA LYS A 892 -26.23 -19.35 -36.93
C LYS A 892 -26.65 -20.15 -38.15
N GLN A 893 -27.65 -21.01 -37.99
CA GLN A 893 -28.26 -21.72 -39.11
C GLN A 893 -28.91 -20.71 -40.07
N ALA A 894 -28.76 -20.96 -41.37
CA ALA A 894 -29.32 -20.08 -42.40
C ALA A 894 -30.85 -20.20 -42.44
N THR A 895 -31.54 -19.06 -42.63
CA THR A 895 -32.99 -19.06 -42.85
C THR A 895 -33.32 -19.59 -44.26
N PRO A 896 -34.54 -20.12 -44.51
CA PRO A 896 -34.95 -20.61 -45.83
C PRO A 896 -34.72 -19.59 -46.96
N GLU A 897 -35.01 -18.31 -46.71
CA GLU A 897 -34.79 -17.22 -47.68
C GLU A 897 -33.31 -16.92 -47.98
N GLN A 898 -32.40 -17.24 -47.05
CA GLN A 898 -30.95 -17.10 -47.24
C GLN A 898 -30.36 -18.29 -48.00
N LEU A 899 -30.97 -19.46 -47.89
CA LEU A 899 -30.63 -20.65 -48.67
C LEU A 899 -31.03 -20.46 -50.14
N ASP A 900 -32.19 -19.84 -50.41
CA ASP A 900 -32.65 -19.56 -51.78
C ASP A 900 -31.78 -18.51 -52.53
N LYS A 901 -31.04 -17.67 -51.79
CA LYS A 901 -30.14 -16.63 -52.34
C LYS A 901 -28.66 -17.03 -52.33
N ALA A 902 -28.32 -18.20 -51.81
CA ALA A 902 -26.94 -18.66 -51.67
C ALA A 902 -26.41 -19.22 -52.99
N ASN A 903 -25.41 -18.55 -53.59
CA ASN A 903 -24.72 -19.03 -54.79
C ASN A 903 -23.36 -19.65 -54.41
N PRO A 904 -23.18 -20.98 -54.54
CA PRO A 904 -21.88 -21.63 -54.35
C PRO A 904 -20.83 -21.08 -55.31
N ILE A 905 -19.62 -20.84 -54.81
CA ILE A 905 -18.50 -20.29 -55.58
C ILE A 905 -17.51 -21.42 -55.84
N ARG A 906 -17.01 -21.52 -57.08
CA ARG A 906 -15.97 -22.49 -57.43
C ARG A 906 -14.60 -21.84 -57.29
N ASN A 907 -13.69 -22.48 -56.55
CA ASN A 907 -12.33 -21.97 -56.38
C ASN A 907 -11.51 -22.28 -57.65
N GLU A 908 -10.92 -21.25 -58.26
CA GLU A 908 -10.17 -21.36 -59.52
C GLU A 908 -8.84 -22.13 -59.36
N GLU A 909 -8.24 -22.12 -58.17
CA GLU A 909 -6.95 -22.81 -57.92
C GLU A 909 -7.10 -24.30 -57.61
N THR A 910 -8.18 -24.71 -56.93
CA THR A 910 -8.38 -26.12 -56.50
C THR A 910 -9.45 -26.86 -57.32
N GLY A 911 -10.27 -26.15 -58.09
CA GLY A 911 -11.35 -26.72 -58.89
C GLY A 911 -12.56 -27.23 -58.10
N LEU A 912 -12.52 -27.14 -56.76
CA LEU A 912 -13.56 -27.57 -55.82
C LEU A 912 -14.56 -26.44 -55.54
N TRP A 913 -15.79 -26.84 -55.22
CA TRP A 913 -16.88 -25.95 -54.85
C TRP A 913 -16.84 -25.58 -53.36
N GLN A 914 -17.15 -24.32 -53.08
CA GLN A 914 -17.21 -23.78 -51.73
C GLN A 914 -18.65 -23.47 -51.32
N CYS A 915 -19.02 -23.93 -50.13
CA CYS A 915 -20.29 -23.56 -49.51
C CYS A 915 -20.25 -22.09 -49.04
N PRO A 916 -21.19 -21.23 -49.48
CA PRO A 916 -21.20 -19.80 -49.17
C PRO A 916 -21.65 -19.49 -47.71
N LEU A 917 -22.12 -20.50 -46.97
CA LEU A 917 -22.61 -20.34 -45.60
C LEU A 917 -21.58 -20.81 -44.56
N CYS A 918 -21.00 -22.00 -44.74
CA CYS A 918 -20.04 -22.59 -43.81
C CYS A 918 -18.59 -22.59 -44.30
N PHE A 919 -18.34 -22.06 -45.50
CA PHE A 919 -17.03 -21.89 -46.16
C PHE A 919 -16.20 -23.16 -46.40
N LYS A 920 -16.75 -24.36 -46.14
CA LYS A 920 -16.16 -25.63 -46.56
C LYS A 920 -15.94 -25.65 -48.07
N ASN A 921 -14.74 -26.00 -48.50
CA ASN A 921 -14.23 -25.95 -49.86
C ASN A 921 -13.84 -27.33 -50.43
N ASP A 922 -14.35 -28.41 -49.84
CA ASP A 922 -13.97 -29.78 -50.17
C ASP A 922 -14.93 -30.48 -51.16
N PHE A 923 -15.88 -29.74 -51.77
CA PHE A 923 -16.95 -30.34 -52.58
C PHE A 923 -16.52 -30.50 -54.04
N PRO A 924 -16.47 -31.72 -54.61
CA PRO A 924 -16.09 -31.94 -56.00
C PRO A 924 -17.16 -31.45 -57.00
N GLU A 925 -18.45 -31.57 -56.65
CA GLU A 925 -19.57 -31.23 -57.51
C GLU A 925 -20.57 -30.25 -56.86
N LEU A 926 -21.23 -29.43 -57.67
CA LEU A 926 -22.25 -28.47 -57.22
C LEU A 926 -23.44 -29.18 -56.52
N SER A 927 -23.81 -30.37 -56.99
CA SER A 927 -24.89 -31.20 -56.44
C SER A 927 -24.68 -31.55 -54.97
N GLU A 928 -23.42 -31.79 -54.56
CA GLU A 928 -23.07 -32.11 -53.18
C GLU A 928 -23.21 -30.90 -52.25
N VAL A 929 -23.00 -29.69 -52.77
CA VAL A 929 -23.23 -28.45 -52.01
C VAL A 929 -24.73 -28.26 -51.74
N TRP A 930 -25.59 -28.58 -52.70
CA TRP A 930 -27.05 -28.54 -52.51
C TRP A 930 -27.56 -29.64 -51.56
N TYR A 931 -26.94 -30.82 -51.58
CA TYR A 931 -27.23 -31.88 -50.60
C TYR A 931 -26.79 -31.49 -49.17
N HIS A 932 -25.67 -30.77 -49.07
CA HIS A 932 -25.18 -30.19 -47.82
C HIS A 932 -26.14 -29.13 -47.25
N PHE A 933 -26.88 -28.40 -48.10
CA PHE A 933 -27.95 -27.46 -47.70
C PHE A 933 -29.23 -28.17 -47.25
N SER A 934 -29.63 -29.25 -47.92
CA SER A 934 -30.93 -29.92 -47.70
C SER A 934 -30.96 -30.83 -46.47
N THR A 935 -29.80 -31.27 -45.99
CA THR A 935 -29.70 -32.10 -44.79
C THR A 935 -29.66 -31.23 -43.53
N SER A 936 -30.59 -31.42 -42.58
CA SER A 936 -30.69 -30.65 -41.32
C SER A 936 -29.44 -30.69 -40.41
N LYS A 937 -28.50 -31.60 -40.69
CA LYS A 937 -27.17 -31.72 -40.06
C LYS A 937 -25.98 -31.44 -40.98
N GLY A 938 -26.22 -31.13 -42.26
CA GLY A 938 -25.18 -30.94 -43.27
C GLY A 938 -24.42 -29.65 -43.07
N CYS A 939 -25.09 -28.50 -43.20
CA CYS A 939 -24.49 -27.19 -43.09
C CYS A 939 -24.57 -26.61 -41.65
N PRO A 940 -23.44 -26.37 -40.99
CA PRO A 940 -23.43 -25.79 -39.64
C PRO A 940 -23.80 -24.29 -39.61
N GLY A 941 -24.02 -23.66 -40.79
CA GLY A 941 -24.38 -22.25 -40.91
C GLY A 941 -23.19 -21.29 -40.80
N SER A 942 -23.49 -19.98 -40.84
CA SER A 942 -22.47 -18.92 -40.81
C SER A 942 -21.98 -18.64 -39.39
N ALA A 943 -20.68 -18.48 -39.23
CA ALA A 943 -20.08 -18.19 -37.93
C ALA A 943 -20.46 -16.77 -37.47
N THR A 944 -21.05 -16.67 -36.28
CA THR A 944 -21.45 -15.38 -35.70
C THR A 944 -20.41 -14.81 -34.73
N GLY A 945 -19.64 -15.69 -34.10
CA GLY A 945 -18.60 -15.30 -33.15
C GLY A 945 -18.02 -16.47 -32.37
N VAL A 946 -17.13 -16.16 -31.45
CA VAL A 946 -16.39 -17.11 -30.62
C VAL A 946 -16.92 -17.04 -29.19
N LYS A 947 -17.26 -18.19 -28.60
CA LYS A 947 -17.60 -18.33 -27.18
C LYS A 947 -16.32 -18.48 -26.38
N ILE A 948 -16.15 -17.65 -25.38
CA ILE A 948 -15.01 -17.66 -24.46
C ILE A 948 -15.48 -18.01 -23.05
N ARG A 949 -14.56 -18.47 -22.22
CA ARG A 949 -14.76 -18.69 -20.79
C ARG A 949 -13.59 -18.10 -20.03
N LEU A 950 -13.89 -17.39 -18.95
CA LEU A 950 -12.91 -16.83 -18.04
C LEU A 950 -12.57 -17.82 -16.92
N ASP A 951 -11.46 -17.56 -16.24
CA ASP A 951 -11.00 -18.39 -15.11
C ASP A 951 -11.98 -18.36 -13.93
N ASN A 952 -12.68 -17.23 -13.73
CA ASN A 952 -13.73 -17.06 -12.72
C ASN A 952 -15.08 -17.71 -13.09
N GLY A 953 -15.12 -18.54 -14.14
CA GLY A 953 -16.31 -19.28 -14.56
C GLY A 953 -17.32 -18.48 -15.38
N VAL A 954 -17.12 -17.17 -15.58
CA VAL A 954 -17.98 -16.32 -16.41
C VAL A 954 -17.84 -16.69 -17.88
N SER A 955 -18.97 -16.82 -18.56
CA SER A 955 -19.00 -17.06 -20.00
C SER A 955 -18.90 -15.75 -20.78
N GLY A 956 -18.34 -15.77 -21.98
CA GLY A 956 -18.26 -14.58 -22.80
C GLY A 956 -18.45 -14.86 -24.27
N PHE A 957 -18.69 -13.79 -25.02
CA PHE A 957 -18.91 -13.83 -26.45
C PHE A 957 -18.08 -12.76 -27.15
N ILE A 958 -17.36 -13.18 -28.20
CA ILE A 958 -16.63 -12.28 -29.09
C ILE A 958 -17.31 -12.34 -30.45
N HIS A 959 -17.97 -11.25 -30.84
CA HIS A 959 -18.53 -11.13 -32.20
C HIS A 959 -17.43 -11.30 -33.25
N ILE A 960 -17.74 -11.93 -34.39
CA ILE A 960 -16.76 -12.14 -35.48
C ILE A 960 -16.09 -10.84 -35.94
N LYS A 961 -16.86 -9.74 -35.96
CA LYS A 961 -16.38 -8.39 -36.27
C LYS A 961 -15.35 -7.87 -35.29
N ASN A 962 -15.26 -8.42 -34.07
CA ASN A 962 -14.39 -7.98 -32.97
C ASN A 962 -13.25 -8.99 -32.69
N LEU A 963 -13.06 -9.99 -33.55
CA LEU A 963 -11.98 -10.96 -33.39
C LEU A 963 -10.63 -10.44 -33.90
N SER A 964 -10.63 -9.68 -35.00
CA SER A 964 -9.43 -9.18 -35.66
C SER A 964 -9.67 -7.83 -36.32
N ASP A 965 -8.61 -7.07 -36.55
CA ASP A 965 -8.65 -5.84 -37.35
C ASP A 965 -8.82 -6.14 -38.85
N LYS A 966 -8.37 -7.34 -39.28
CA LYS A 966 -8.61 -7.83 -40.64
C LYS A 966 -10.00 -8.45 -40.72
N CYS A 967 -10.64 -8.39 -41.89
CA CYS A 967 -11.88 -9.11 -42.13
C CYS A 967 -11.62 -10.61 -41.97
N VAL A 968 -12.35 -11.25 -41.05
CA VAL A 968 -12.29 -12.69 -40.81
C VAL A 968 -13.68 -13.26 -41.14
N THR A 969 -13.75 -14.13 -42.13
CA THR A 969 -14.96 -14.85 -42.52
C THR A 969 -15.11 -16.16 -41.75
N ASP A 970 -14.01 -16.87 -41.51
CA ASP A 970 -13.98 -18.07 -40.66
C ASP A 970 -13.14 -17.84 -39.38
N PRO A 971 -13.74 -17.91 -38.18
CA PRO A 971 -13.00 -17.80 -36.92
C PRO A 971 -11.95 -18.90 -36.68
N GLU A 972 -12.08 -20.08 -37.32
CA GLU A 972 -11.18 -21.22 -37.10
C GLU A 972 -9.76 -20.98 -37.64
N GLU A 973 -9.58 -20.09 -38.60
CA GLU A 973 -8.25 -19.68 -39.09
C GLU A 973 -7.41 -18.98 -38.01
N ARG A 974 -8.08 -18.34 -37.03
CA ARG A 974 -7.41 -17.48 -36.05
C ARG A 974 -7.37 -18.07 -34.65
N VAL A 975 -8.43 -18.79 -34.26
CA VAL A 975 -8.58 -19.32 -32.92
C VAL A 975 -8.94 -20.80 -32.92
N GLN A 976 -8.30 -21.56 -32.04
CA GLN A 976 -8.63 -22.96 -31.81
C GLN A 976 -9.39 -23.14 -30.49
N ARG A 977 -10.15 -24.22 -30.37
CA ARG A 977 -10.79 -24.58 -29.10
C ARG A 977 -9.71 -24.82 -28.03
N ASN A 978 -9.97 -24.37 -26.82
CA ASN A 978 -9.07 -24.37 -25.66
C ASN A 978 -7.83 -23.48 -25.79
N GLN A 979 -7.73 -22.64 -26.82
CA GLN A 979 -6.68 -21.63 -26.90
C GLN A 979 -6.97 -20.48 -25.93
N VAL A 980 -5.95 -20.04 -25.19
CA VAL A 980 -6.01 -18.82 -24.38
C VAL A 980 -5.81 -17.61 -25.29
N ILE A 981 -6.74 -16.67 -25.26
CA ILE A 981 -6.69 -15.41 -26.00
C ILE A 981 -6.81 -14.24 -25.03
N GLN A 982 -6.11 -13.13 -25.33
CA GLN A 982 -6.30 -11.87 -24.62
C GLN A 982 -7.46 -11.12 -25.25
N CYS A 983 -8.39 -10.67 -24.42
CA CYS A 983 -9.54 -9.88 -24.86
C CYS A 983 -9.82 -8.74 -23.88
N ARG A 984 -10.57 -7.75 -24.35
CA ARG A 984 -11.01 -6.60 -23.56
C ARG A 984 -12.53 -6.63 -23.41
N ILE A 985 -13.02 -6.41 -22.20
CA ILE A 985 -14.46 -6.37 -21.90
C ILE A 985 -15.08 -5.14 -22.56
N ILE A 986 -16.17 -5.31 -23.31
CA ILE A 986 -16.96 -4.21 -23.89
C ILE A 986 -18.22 -3.98 -23.07
N LYS A 987 -18.88 -5.07 -22.66
CA LYS A 987 -20.14 -5.03 -21.92
C LYS A 987 -20.18 -6.19 -20.93
N ILE A 988 -20.73 -5.93 -19.76
CA ILE A 988 -21.00 -6.93 -18.72
C ILE A 988 -22.51 -7.07 -18.62
N ASP A 989 -23.01 -8.28 -18.84
CA ASP A 989 -24.41 -8.65 -18.61
C ASP A 989 -24.48 -9.43 -17.30
N VAL A 990 -24.86 -8.70 -16.26
CA VAL A 990 -24.86 -9.12 -14.86
C VAL A 990 -25.90 -10.22 -14.62
N GLU A 991 -27.10 -10.09 -15.21
CA GLU A 991 -28.20 -11.04 -15.05
C GLU A 991 -27.89 -12.39 -15.69
N ARG A 992 -27.21 -12.37 -16.85
CA ARG A 992 -26.87 -13.60 -17.58
C ARG A 992 -25.54 -14.22 -17.19
N PHE A 993 -24.78 -13.58 -16.29
CA PHE A 993 -23.40 -13.96 -15.98
C PHE A 993 -22.55 -14.12 -17.25
N SER A 994 -22.64 -13.11 -18.14
CA SER A 994 -21.97 -13.15 -19.43
C SER A 994 -21.33 -11.82 -19.82
N ILE A 995 -20.26 -11.88 -20.61
CA ILE A 995 -19.57 -10.69 -21.12
C ILE A 995 -19.52 -10.66 -22.64
N ASP A 996 -19.55 -9.46 -23.21
CA ASP A 996 -19.15 -9.23 -24.59
C ASP A 996 -17.72 -8.70 -24.59
N ALA A 997 -16.86 -9.29 -25.42
CA ALA A 997 -15.44 -8.94 -25.46
C ALA A 997 -14.92 -8.71 -26.90
N THR A 998 -13.78 -8.04 -27.01
CA THR A 998 -13.04 -7.82 -28.26
C THR A 998 -11.61 -8.34 -28.16
N SER A 999 -11.14 -8.99 -29.22
CA SER A 999 -9.76 -9.46 -29.38
C SER A 999 -9.03 -8.73 -30.52
N LYS A 1000 -9.63 -7.63 -31.04
CA LYS A 1000 -8.99 -6.78 -32.04
C LYS A 1000 -7.66 -6.23 -31.54
N PHE A 1001 -6.63 -6.30 -32.37
CA PHE A 1001 -5.32 -5.78 -32.02
C PHE A 1001 -5.34 -4.26 -31.74
N SER A 1002 -6.17 -3.50 -32.48
CA SER A 1002 -6.40 -2.07 -32.24
C SER A 1002 -7.04 -1.77 -30.87
N ASP A 1003 -8.01 -2.58 -30.43
CA ASP A 1003 -8.70 -2.43 -29.13
C ASP A 1003 -7.85 -2.92 -27.96
N LEU A 1004 -7.07 -4.00 -28.16
CA LEU A 1004 -6.13 -4.50 -27.16
C LEU A 1004 -5.05 -3.47 -26.84
N LEU A 1005 -4.48 -2.84 -27.87
CA LEU A 1005 -3.55 -1.73 -27.69
C LEU A 1005 -4.21 -0.44 -27.18
N ASP A 1006 -5.54 -0.37 -27.23
CA ASP A 1006 -6.36 0.81 -26.95
C ASP A 1006 -5.85 2.04 -27.72
N LYS A 1007 -5.70 1.90 -29.05
CA LYS A 1007 -5.20 3.00 -29.91
C LYS A 1007 -6.04 4.27 -29.79
N ASN A 1008 -7.33 4.11 -29.50
CA ASN A 1008 -8.29 5.20 -29.38
C ASN A 1008 -8.42 5.76 -27.94
N ARG A 1009 -7.66 5.23 -26.96
CA ARG A 1009 -7.66 5.62 -25.53
C ARG A 1009 -9.05 5.62 -24.89
N LYS A 1010 -9.89 4.64 -25.24
CA LYS A 1010 -11.27 4.54 -24.76
C LYS A 1010 -11.38 3.75 -23.46
N TRP A 1011 -10.44 2.85 -23.18
CA TRP A 1011 -10.64 1.79 -22.21
C TRP A 1011 -9.66 1.80 -21.04
N ARG A 1012 -8.44 2.30 -21.24
CA ARG A 1012 -7.45 2.38 -20.16
C ARG A 1012 -7.96 3.30 -19.04
N PRO A 1013 -7.62 3.00 -17.77
CA PRO A 1013 -7.96 3.87 -16.65
C PRO A 1013 -7.55 5.32 -16.94
N PRO A 1014 -8.42 6.30 -16.61
CA PRO A 1014 -8.08 7.69 -16.79
C PRO A 1014 -6.84 8.01 -15.97
N LYS A 1015 -5.88 8.68 -16.61
CA LYS A 1015 -4.70 9.18 -15.91
C LYS A 1015 -5.09 10.38 -15.07
N ASP A 1016 -4.35 10.58 -13.99
CA ASP A 1016 -4.50 11.78 -13.17
C ASP A 1016 -4.29 13.06 -14.01
N PRO A 1017 -5.02 14.15 -13.72
CA PRO A 1017 -4.85 15.42 -14.42
C PRO A 1017 -3.40 15.94 -14.46
N LEU A 1018 -2.60 15.66 -13.41
CA LEU A 1018 -1.22 16.13 -13.28
C LEU A 1018 -0.18 15.07 -13.71
N TYR A 1019 -0.57 14.18 -14.62
CA TYR A 1019 0.32 13.16 -15.19
C TYR A 1019 1.24 13.73 -16.28
N ASP A 1020 2.56 13.54 -16.14
CA ASP A 1020 3.57 13.94 -17.14
C ASP A 1020 3.58 12.99 -18.35
N LEU A 1021 2.69 13.28 -19.31
CA LEU A 1021 2.62 12.56 -20.59
C LEU A 1021 3.91 12.68 -21.38
N GLY A 1022 4.58 13.84 -21.33
CA GLY A 1022 5.78 14.11 -22.12
C GLY A 1022 6.93 13.22 -21.71
N ALA A 1023 7.16 13.05 -20.42
CA ALA A 1023 8.20 12.16 -19.95
C ALA A 1023 7.86 10.68 -20.12
N GLY A 1024 6.60 10.27 -19.92
CA GLY A 1024 6.18 8.91 -20.21
C GLY A 1024 6.39 8.52 -21.69
N MET A 1025 6.22 9.46 -22.61
CA MET A 1025 6.54 9.25 -24.03
C MET A 1025 8.05 9.13 -24.29
N LYS A 1026 8.87 9.94 -23.62
CA LYS A 1026 10.34 9.88 -23.73
C LYS A 1026 10.88 8.56 -23.23
N ASP A 1027 10.44 8.12 -22.05
CA ASP A 1027 10.90 6.89 -21.42
C ASP A 1027 10.52 5.67 -22.28
N LYS A 1028 9.27 5.63 -22.78
CA LYS A 1028 8.84 4.60 -23.73
C LYS A 1028 9.70 4.59 -25.00
N LYS A 1029 9.98 5.75 -25.58
CA LYS A 1029 10.84 5.84 -26.77
C LYS A 1029 12.24 5.29 -26.49
N THR A 1030 12.84 5.65 -25.35
CA THR A 1030 14.16 5.12 -24.98
C THR A 1030 14.16 3.60 -24.74
N GLU A 1031 13.08 3.04 -24.21
CA GLU A 1031 12.93 1.58 -24.06
C GLU A 1031 12.74 0.89 -25.41
N ASP A 1032 11.92 1.44 -26.30
CA ASP A 1032 11.72 0.94 -27.66
C ASP A 1032 13.04 0.97 -28.45
N ASP A 1033 13.79 2.07 -28.37
CA ASP A 1033 15.10 2.22 -29.01
C ASP A 1033 16.10 1.20 -28.44
N ALA A 1034 16.13 1.00 -27.11
CA ALA A 1034 16.98 0.01 -26.46
C ALA A 1034 16.58 -1.43 -26.83
N MET A 1035 15.28 -1.73 -26.95
CA MET A 1035 14.78 -3.04 -27.37
C MET A 1035 15.14 -3.32 -28.84
N GLN A 1036 15.04 -2.32 -29.70
CA GLN A 1036 15.51 -2.40 -31.09
C GLN A 1036 17.02 -2.65 -31.15
N GLN A 1037 17.81 -1.98 -30.31
CA GLN A 1037 19.25 -2.19 -30.24
C GLN A 1037 19.61 -3.59 -29.75
N LYS A 1038 18.90 -4.14 -28.74
CA LYS A 1038 19.08 -5.53 -28.28
C LYS A 1038 18.73 -6.57 -29.33
N LYS A 1039 17.62 -6.38 -30.07
CA LYS A 1039 17.23 -7.26 -31.18
C LYS A 1039 18.29 -7.29 -32.29
N ARG A 1040 19.05 -6.21 -32.48
CA ARG A 1040 20.17 -6.15 -33.42
C ARG A 1040 21.44 -6.87 -32.92
N GLN A 1041 21.59 -7.08 -31.61
CA GLN A 1041 22.82 -7.62 -31.00
C GLN A 1041 22.79 -9.14 -30.74
N THR A 1042 21.63 -9.79 -30.75
CA THR A 1042 21.57 -11.25 -30.59
C THR A 1042 22.08 -11.96 -31.85
N HIS A 1043 23.38 -12.26 -31.90
CA HIS A 1043 23.94 -13.21 -32.85
C HIS A 1043 23.20 -14.55 -32.70
N ILE A 1044 22.68 -15.07 -33.81
CA ILE A 1044 22.04 -16.38 -33.87
C ILE A 1044 23.10 -17.44 -33.51
N LYS A 1045 22.90 -18.20 -32.42
CA LYS A 1045 23.74 -19.36 -32.10
C LYS A 1045 23.53 -20.41 -33.18
N ARG A 1046 24.58 -20.67 -33.98
CA ARG A 1046 24.59 -21.72 -35.01
C ARG A 1046 24.95 -23.08 -34.41
N VAL A 1047 24.67 -24.18 -35.08
CA VAL A 1047 25.05 -25.52 -34.61
C VAL A 1047 26.03 -26.10 -35.65
N ILE A 1048 27.30 -25.71 -35.53
CA ILE A 1048 28.38 -26.15 -36.42
C ILE A 1048 29.39 -26.89 -35.55
N PHE A 1049 29.57 -28.19 -35.80
CA PHE A 1049 30.52 -29.05 -35.08
C PHE A 1049 31.88 -29.01 -35.80
N HIS A 1050 32.77 -28.11 -35.37
CA HIS A 1050 34.13 -28.03 -35.89
C HIS A 1050 35.09 -27.52 -34.80
N PRO A 1051 36.30 -28.11 -34.61
CA PRO A 1051 37.22 -27.74 -33.54
C PRO A 1051 37.61 -26.25 -33.54
N SER A 1052 37.81 -25.67 -34.73
CA SER A 1052 38.17 -24.25 -34.89
C SER A 1052 36.98 -23.29 -34.89
N PHE A 1053 35.73 -23.77 -34.75
CA PHE A 1053 34.54 -22.91 -34.80
C PHE A 1053 34.10 -22.50 -33.39
N HIS A 1054 34.00 -21.19 -33.16
CA HIS A 1054 33.65 -20.61 -31.86
C HIS A 1054 32.51 -19.59 -31.96
N HIS A 1055 31.57 -19.66 -31.01
CA HIS A 1055 30.46 -18.70 -30.88
C HIS A 1055 30.88 -17.42 -30.16
N ILE A 1056 31.84 -16.70 -30.74
CA ILE A 1056 32.43 -15.52 -30.11
C ILE A 1056 32.35 -14.30 -31.03
N SER A 1057 32.36 -13.12 -30.42
CA SER A 1057 32.38 -11.83 -31.12
C SER A 1057 33.77 -11.50 -31.68
N TYR A 1058 33.87 -10.44 -32.50
CA TYR A 1058 35.14 -9.93 -33.01
C TYR A 1058 36.16 -9.63 -31.90
N ILE A 1059 35.70 -8.96 -30.83
CA ILE A 1059 36.56 -8.52 -29.71
C ILE A 1059 37.07 -9.72 -28.91
N GLU A 1060 36.18 -10.68 -28.64
CA GLU A 1060 36.54 -11.92 -27.94
C GLU A 1060 37.49 -12.78 -28.78
N ALA A 1061 37.33 -12.79 -30.10
CA ALA A 1061 38.26 -13.47 -31.01
C ALA A 1061 39.65 -12.83 -30.97
N GLU A 1062 39.79 -11.52 -31.05
CA GLU A 1062 41.12 -10.87 -30.92
C GLU A 1062 41.78 -11.14 -29.56
N ALA A 1063 41.00 -11.19 -28.48
CA ALA A 1063 41.51 -11.50 -27.15
C ALA A 1063 42.04 -12.94 -27.05
N LEU A 1064 41.33 -13.92 -27.63
CA LEU A 1064 41.77 -15.32 -27.68
C LEU A 1064 43.00 -15.50 -28.60
N MET A 1065 43.01 -14.80 -29.73
CA MET A 1065 44.14 -14.84 -30.68
C MET A 1065 45.42 -14.25 -30.10
N ALA A 1066 45.34 -13.38 -29.09
CA ALA A 1066 46.52 -12.84 -28.43
C ALA A 1066 47.38 -13.93 -27.76
N SER A 1067 46.75 -14.97 -27.18
CA SER A 1067 47.44 -16.09 -26.52
C SER A 1067 47.85 -17.24 -27.46
N MET A 1068 47.40 -17.22 -28.73
CA MET A 1068 47.63 -18.28 -29.71
C MET A 1068 48.95 -18.12 -30.48
N GLU A 1069 49.47 -19.18 -31.07
CA GLU A 1069 50.70 -19.12 -31.90
C GLU A 1069 50.41 -18.55 -33.32
N PRO A 1070 51.39 -17.87 -33.97
CA PRO A 1070 51.24 -17.41 -35.35
C PRO A 1070 50.92 -18.58 -36.31
N GLY A 1071 49.84 -18.43 -37.09
CA GLY A 1071 49.32 -19.48 -37.97
C GLY A 1071 48.05 -20.18 -37.46
N GLU A 1072 47.70 -20.04 -36.17
CA GLU A 1072 46.44 -20.58 -35.64
C GLU A 1072 45.20 -19.83 -36.17
N VAL A 1073 44.05 -20.52 -36.16
CA VAL A 1073 42.81 -20.09 -36.82
C VAL A 1073 41.60 -20.24 -35.90
N ILE A 1074 40.78 -19.20 -35.88
CA ILE A 1074 39.44 -19.19 -35.29
C ILE A 1074 38.40 -18.86 -36.37
N VAL A 1075 37.40 -19.70 -36.52
CA VAL A 1075 36.21 -19.44 -37.33
C VAL A 1075 35.06 -19.01 -36.43
N ARG A 1076 34.37 -17.92 -36.79
CA ARG A 1076 33.25 -17.39 -36.00
C ARG A 1076 32.10 -16.90 -36.90
N PRO A 1077 30.89 -16.77 -36.36
CA PRO A 1077 29.80 -16.06 -37.05
C PRO A 1077 30.21 -14.64 -37.46
N SER A 1078 29.82 -14.22 -38.68
CA SER A 1078 30.02 -12.85 -39.13
C SER A 1078 28.92 -11.93 -38.63
N SER A 1079 29.27 -10.70 -38.25
CA SER A 1079 28.31 -9.63 -37.95
C SER A 1079 27.58 -9.12 -39.20
N GLN A 1080 28.04 -9.50 -40.40
CA GLN A 1080 27.46 -9.08 -41.67
C GLN A 1080 26.23 -9.90 -42.10
N GLY A 1081 25.83 -10.93 -41.35
CA GLY A 1081 24.57 -11.66 -41.58
C GLY A 1081 24.66 -13.18 -41.39
N ALA A 1082 23.50 -13.84 -41.47
CA ALA A 1082 23.34 -15.29 -41.23
C ALA A 1082 23.96 -16.20 -42.32
N ASN A 1083 24.39 -15.63 -43.44
CA ASN A 1083 25.01 -16.33 -44.58
C ASN A 1083 26.51 -16.01 -44.71
N ASN A 1084 27.11 -15.37 -43.70
CA ASN A 1084 28.52 -15.03 -43.70
C ASN A 1084 29.20 -15.62 -42.46
N LEU A 1085 30.42 -16.11 -42.64
CA LEU A 1085 31.37 -16.49 -41.59
C LEU A 1085 32.60 -15.57 -41.64
N SER A 1086 33.33 -15.49 -40.53
CA SER A 1086 34.60 -14.79 -40.47
C SER A 1086 35.68 -15.73 -39.98
N VAL A 1087 36.70 -15.93 -40.79
CA VAL A 1087 37.88 -16.73 -40.43
C VAL A 1087 38.99 -15.76 -40.00
N THR A 1088 39.42 -15.88 -38.75
CA THR A 1088 40.43 -15.02 -38.13
C THR A 1088 41.68 -15.85 -37.89
N TRP A 1089 42.82 -15.44 -38.43
CA TRP A 1089 44.09 -16.14 -38.22
C TRP A 1089 45.21 -15.18 -37.82
N LYS A 1090 46.19 -15.68 -37.06
CA LYS A 1090 47.28 -14.86 -36.48
C LYS A 1090 48.44 -14.75 -37.47
N VAL A 1091 48.68 -13.57 -38.02
CA VAL A 1091 49.78 -13.32 -38.98
C VAL A 1091 51.10 -13.11 -38.24
N ALA A 1092 51.07 -12.31 -37.17
CA ALA A 1092 52.21 -12.02 -36.30
C ALA A 1092 51.69 -11.61 -34.91
N ASP A 1093 52.59 -11.42 -33.94
CA ASP A 1093 52.20 -10.94 -32.61
C ASP A 1093 51.52 -9.57 -32.70
N GLY A 1094 50.28 -9.51 -32.20
CA GLY A 1094 49.43 -8.32 -32.25
C GLY A 1094 48.87 -7.98 -33.64
N ILE A 1095 48.98 -8.88 -34.64
CA ILE A 1095 48.47 -8.68 -36.00
C ILE A 1095 47.66 -9.92 -36.44
N CYS A 1096 46.34 -9.78 -36.49
CA CYS A 1096 45.41 -10.81 -36.98
C CYS A 1096 44.79 -10.38 -38.32
N GLN A 1097 44.58 -11.32 -39.22
CA GLN A 1097 43.85 -11.10 -40.46
C GLN A 1097 42.48 -11.76 -40.38
N HIS A 1098 41.44 -11.01 -40.76
CA HIS A 1098 40.06 -11.48 -40.77
C HIS A 1098 39.58 -11.62 -42.22
N ILE A 1099 39.28 -12.84 -42.63
CA ILE A 1099 38.81 -13.20 -43.97
C ILE A 1099 37.30 -13.43 -43.89
N ALA A 1100 36.54 -12.77 -44.77
CA ALA A 1100 35.10 -12.97 -44.87
C ALA A 1100 34.81 -14.17 -45.79
N VAL A 1101 34.04 -15.13 -45.28
CA VAL A 1101 33.61 -16.32 -46.02
C VAL A 1101 32.11 -16.21 -46.27
N LYS A 1102 31.70 -16.30 -47.53
CA LYS A 1102 30.29 -16.24 -47.91
C LYS A 1102 29.75 -17.66 -48.11
N GLU A 1103 28.66 -17.99 -47.44
CA GLU A 1103 27.96 -19.27 -47.59
C GLU A 1103 26.89 -19.15 -48.69
N VAL A 1104 26.86 -20.10 -49.61
CA VAL A 1104 25.90 -20.18 -50.72
C VAL A 1104 25.02 -21.44 -50.55
N ASP A 1105 23.81 -21.43 -51.14
CA ASP A 1105 22.84 -22.53 -51.15
C ASP A 1105 22.40 -23.06 -49.77
N LYS A 1106 22.14 -22.12 -48.87
CA LYS A 1106 21.76 -22.39 -47.47
C LYS A 1106 20.24 -22.57 -47.30
N GLY A 1107 19.80 -23.79 -46.97
CA GLY A 1107 18.40 -24.10 -46.66
C GLY A 1107 17.92 -23.67 -45.27
N ASN A 1108 18.82 -23.52 -44.29
CA ASN A 1108 18.49 -23.11 -42.91
C ASN A 1108 19.62 -22.26 -42.28
N ALA A 1109 19.25 -21.20 -41.54
CA ALA A 1109 20.18 -20.23 -40.93
C ALA A 1109 21.13 -20.82 -39.87
N PHE A 1110 20.81 -21.99 -39.30
CA PHE A 1110 21.56 -22.61 -38.19
C PHE A 1110 22.71 -23.53 -38.60
N SER A 1111 22.68 -24.09 -39.81
CA SER A 1111 23.69 -25.03 -40.31
C SER A 1111 24.76 -24.32 -41.15
N LEU A 1112 25.86 -25.03 -41.45
CA LEU A 1112 26.85 -24.58 -42.44
C LEU A 1112 26.27 -24.76 -43.86
N GLY A 1113 26.49 -23.80 -44.75
CA GLY A 1113 26.14 -23.95 -46.18
C GLY A 1113 27.05 -24.97 -46.89
N PRO A 1114 26.58 -25.66 -47.94
CA PRO A 1114 27.36 -26.67 -48.66
C PRO A 1114 28.52 -26.09 -49.49
N THR A 1115 28.48 -24.79 -49.83
CA THR A 1115 29.55 -24.13 -50.58
C THR A 1115 30.00 -22.86 -49.87
N LEU A 1116 31.30 -22.74 -49.62
CA LEU A 1116 31.96 -21.61 -48.97
C LEU A 1116 32.83 -20.86 -49.98
N LEU A 1117 32.66 -19.54 -50.07
CA LEU A 1117 33.37 -18.69 -51.04
C LEU A 1117 34.33 -17.71 -50.37
N ILE A 1118 35.57 -17.66 -50.86
CA ILE A 1118 36.60 -16.64 -50.52
C ILE A 1118 37.18 -16.09 -51.83
N ASP A 1119 37.04 -14.78 -52.11
CA ASP A 1119 37.67 -14.08 -53.25
C ASP A 1119 37.56 -14.78 -54.64
N ASN A 1120 36.48 -15.54 -54.87
CA ASN A 1120 36.15 -16.38 -56.04
C ASN A 1120 36.71 -17.82 -56.06
N GLU A 1121 37.22 -18.32 -54.94
CA GLU A 1121 37.56 -19.73 -54.75
C GLU A 1121 36.45 -20.42 -53.93
N GLU A 1122 36.04 -21.62 -54.39
CA GLU A 1122 35.02 -22.46 -53.77
C GLU A 1122 35.67 -23.50 -52.85
N PHE A 1123 35.11 -23.67 -51.66
CA PHE A 1123 35.53 -24.64 -50.66
C PHE A 1123 34.30 -25.42 -50.16
N GLU A 1124 34.47 -26.71 -49.90
CA GLU A 1124 33.42 -27.63 -49.43
C GLU A 1124 33.24 -27.57 -47.91
N ASP A 1125 34.33 -27.43 -47.15
CA ASP A 1125 34.29 -27.37 -45.69
C ASP A 1125 35.33 -26.41 -45.07
N ILE A 1126 35.32 -26.31 -43.74
CA ILE A 1126 36.20 -25.42 -42.98
C ILE A 1126 37.66 -25.95 -42.97
N ASP A 1127 37.86 -27.25 -42.95
CA ASP A 1127 39.19 -27.86 -42.93
C ASP A 1127 39.92 -27.62 -44.25
N GLU A 1128 39.20 -27.64 -45.38
CA GLU A 1128 39.71 -27.31 -46.70
C GLU A 1128 40.17 -25.85 -46.78
N ILE A 1129 39.41 -24.91 -46.20
CA ILE A 1129 39.83 -23.49 -46.10
C ILE A 1129 41.13 -23.38 -45.29
N ILE A 1130 41.23 -24.07 -44.16
CA ILE A 1130 42.43 -24.04 -43.31
C ILE A 1130 43.62 -24.64 -44.07
N ALA A 1131 43.44 -25.79 -44.71
CA ALA A 1131 44.51 -26.55 -45.37
C ALA A 1131 44.99 -25.91 -46.68
N LEU A 1132 44.09 -25.42 -47.53
CA LEU A 1132 44.41 -24.93 -48.88
C LEU A 1132 44.59 -23.41 -48.94
N HIS A 1133 44.02 -22.66 -48.01
CA HIS A 1133 44.10 -21.19 -48.03
C HIS A 1133 45.01 -20.64 -46.92
N ILE A 1134 44.76 -21.01 -45.65
CA ILE A 1134 45.43 -20.38 -44.51
C ILE A 1134 46.82 -20.96 -44.25
N ASN A 1135 46.97 -22.28 -44.21
CA ASN A 1135 48.24 -22.93 -43.94
C ASN A 1135 49.35 -22.54 -44.95
N PRO A 1136 49.07 -22.45 -46.27
CA PRO A 1136 50.05 -21.93 -47.23
C PRO A 1136 50.42 -20.48 -46.98
N MET A 1137 49.44 -19.61 -46.68
CA MET A 1137 49.72 -18.22 -46.32
C MET A 1137 50.57 -18.08 -45.06
N ALA A 1138 50.29 -18.87 -44.03
CA ALA A 1138 51.08 -18.92 -42.81
C ALA A 1138 52.52 -19.43 -43.07
N ALA A 1139 52.69 -20.42 -43.95
CA ALA A 1139 54.01 -20.88 -44.39
C ALA A 1139 54.80 -19.76 -45.10
N TYR A 1140 54.18 -19.06 -46.07
CA TYR A 1140 54.82 -17.95 -46.76
C TYR A 1140 55.16 -16.77 -45.83
N CYS A 1141 54.34 -16.50 -44.80
CA CYS A 1141 54.66 -15.51 -43.77
C CYS A 1141 55.89 -15.94 -42.95
N ARG A 1142 55.98 -17.21 -42.54
CA ARG A 1142 57.14 -17.76 -41.82
C ARG A 1142 58.43 -17.63 -42.64
N ASP A 1143 58.35 -17.91 -43.94
CA ASP A 1143 59.46 -17.72 -44.86
C ASP A 1143 59.94 -16.26 -44.92
N ILE A 1144 59.02 -15.28 -44.90
CA ILE A 1144 59.39 -13.85 -44.78
C ILE A 1144 60.05 -13.55 -43.44
N PHE A 1145 59.52 -14.07 -42.33
CA PHE A 1145 60.10 -13.84 -41.01
C PHE A 1145 61.51 -14.43 -40.87
N SER A 1146 61.79 -15.55 -41.53
CA SER A 1146 63.11 -16.18 -41.58
C SER A 1146 64.09 -15.51 -42.55
N PHE A 1147 63.62 -14.56 -43.38
CA PHE A 1147 64.44 -13.90 -44.39
C PHE A 1147 65.48 -12.97 -43.76
N ARG A 1148 66.72 -13.04 -44.22
CA ARG A 1148 67.87 -12.29 -43.65
C ARG A 1148 67.66 -10.77 -43.55
N TYR A 1149 66.87 -10.18 -44.46
CA TYR A 1149 66.56 -8.74 -44.49
C TYR A 1149 65.21 -8.39 -43.87
N TYR A 1150 64.58 -9.33 -43.16
CA TYR A 1150 63.44 -9.02 -42.33
C TYR A 1150 63.86 -8.17 -41.13
N ARG A 1151 63.09 -7.10 -40.87
CA ARG A 1151 63.25 -6.23 -39.70
C ARG A 1151 61.88 -5.91 -39.15
N ASN A 1152 61.71 -6.00 -37.83
CA ASN A 1152 60.48 -5.54 -37.20
C ASN A 1152 60.56 -4.02 -37.04
N THR A 1153 59.71 -3.28 -37.77
CA THR A 1153 59.63 -1.81 -37.72
C THR A 1153 58.41 -1.35 -36.95
N ASP A 1154 58.10 -2.00 -35.83
CA ASP A 1154 56.91 -1.82 -34.99
C ASP A 1154 55.60 -1.83 -35.80
N GLY A 1155 55.36 -2.94 -36.51
CA GLY A 1155 54.15 -3.10 -37.31
C GLY A 1155 54.17 -2.32 -38.63
N GLY A 1156 55.35 -2.10 -39.22
CA GLY A 1156 55.45 -1.60 -40.59
C GLY A 1156 55.49 -0.07 -40.70
N LEU A 1157 55.94 0.64 -39.65
CA LEU A 1157 56.11 2.09 -39.72
C LEU A 1157 57.18 2.47 -40.75
N LYS A 1158 56.78 3.28 -41.73
CA LYS A 1158 57.64 3.71 -42.85
C LYS A 1158 58.86 4.49 -42.37
N ASP A 1159 58.67 5.40 -41.42
CA ASP A 1159 59.75 6.27 -40.92
C ASP A 1159 60.88 5.45 -40.27
N LYS A 1160 60.53 4.47 -39.42
CA LYS A 1160 61.51 3.55 -38.82
C LYS A 1160 62.20 2.68 -39.87
N ALA A 1161 61.46 2.24 -40.89
CA ALA A 1161 62.04 1.50 -42.00
C ALA A 1161 63.05 2.37 -42.79
N GLU A 1162 62.76 3.66 -43.00
CA GLU A 1162 63.69 4.59 -43.64
C GLU A 1162 64.95 4.84 -42.80
N GLU A 1163 64.81 5.00 -41.48
CA GLU A 1163 65.94 5.20 -40.56
C GLU A 1163 66.93 4.04 -40.64
N ILE A 1164 66.43 2.80 -40.53
CA ILE A 1164 67.26 1.58 -40.62
C ILE A 1164 67.98 1.50 -41.96
N ILE A 1165 67.28 1.75 -43.07
CA ILE A 1165 67.89 1.70 -44.41
C ILE A 1165 68.94 2.80 -44.61
N LYS A 1166 68.69 4.02 -44.10
CA LYS A 1166 69.64 5.14 -44.19
C LYS A 1166 70.89 4.87 -43.35
N GLU A 1167 70.75 4.21 -42.20
CA GLU A 1167 71.85 3.80 -41.34
C GLU A 1167 72.70 2.68 -41.97
N GLU A 1168 72.07 1.63 -42.50
CA GLU A 1168 72.77 0.57 -43.25
C GLU A 1168 73.53 1.13 -44.47
N ARG A 1169 72.98 2.17 -45.12
CA ARG A 1169 73.67 2.89 -46.22
C ARG A 1169 74.91 3.66 -45.78
N LYS A 1170 74.90 4.28 -44.59
CA LYS A 1170 76.09 4.97 -44.07
C LYS A 1170 77.23 3.97 -43.85
N GLN A 1171 76.91 2.75 -43.45
CA GLN A 1171 77.90 1.68 -43.20
C GLN A 1171 78.47 1.09 -44.49
N ASN A 1172 77.68 1.00 -45.58
CA ASN A 1172 78.16 0.43 -46.84
C ASN A 1172 77.53 1.09 -48.07
N PRO A 1173 78.14 2.15 -48.64
CA PRO A 1173 77.52 2.97 -49.71
C PRO A 1173 77.42 2.28 -51.08
N SER A 1174 78.17 1.19 -51.32
CA SER A 1174 78.30 0.53 -52.63
C SER A 1174 77.16 -0.44 -52.98
N LYS A 1175 76.24 -0.71 -52.05
CA LYS A 1175 75.14 -1.66 -52.20
C LYS A 1175 73.77 -0.98 -52.00
N ILE A 1176 72.74 -1.50 -52.66
CA ILE A 1176 71.34 -1.10 -52.42
C ILE A 1176 70.84 -1.78 -51.15
N HIS A 1177 70.37 -0.97 -50.21
CA HIS A 1177 69.80 -1.43 -48.95
C HIS A 1177 68.28 -1.54 -49.06
N TYR A 1178 67.76 -2.69 -48.62
CA TYR A 1178 66.34 -3.00 -48.62
C TYR A 1178 66.01 -3.89 -47.42
N ILE A 1179 64.84 -3.68 -46.84
CA ILE A 1179 64.30 -4.48 -45.74
C ILE A 1179 62.84 -4.79 -46.01
N ILE A 1180 62.36 -5.88 -45.41
CA ILE A 1180 60.95 -6.25 -45.42
C ILE A 1180 60.43 -6.29 -43.98
N SER A 1181 59.26 -5.70 -43.73
CA SER A 1181 58.64 -5.67 -42.40
C SER A 1181 57.15 -5.99 -42.48
N VAL A 1182 56.57 -6.53 -41.41
CA VAL A 1182 55.12 -6.83 -41.35
C VAL A 1182 54.31 -5.55 -41.18
N SER A 1183 53.20 -5.41 -41.90
CA SER A 1183 52.31 -4.24 -41.81
C SER A 1183 51.14 -4.50 -40.85
N LYS A 1184 51.00 -3.67 -39.81
CA LYS A 1184 49.85 -3.71 -38.89
C LYS A 1184 48.59 -3.12 -39.51
N ASP A 1185 48.74 -2.07 -40.32
CA ASP A 1185 47.62 -1.41 -41.01
C ASP A 1185 46.98 -2.29 -42.10
N TYR A 1186 47.75 -3.25 -42.62
CA TYR A 1186 47.31 -4.18 -43.66
C TYR A 1186 47.76 -5.60 -43.34
N PRO A 1187 47.03 -6.32 -42.45
CA PRO A 1187 47.32 -7.72 -42.14
C PRO A 1187 47.38 -8.59 -43.40
N GLY A 1188 48.42 -9.43 -43.52
CA GLY A 1188 48.69 -10.23 -44.73
C GLY A 1188 49.52 -9.51 -45.81
N LYS A 1189 49.88 -8.23 -45.60
CA LYS A 1189 50.84 -7.50 -46.44
C LYS A 1189 52.12 -7.17 -45.68
N PHE A 1190 53.23 -7.20 -46.40
CA PHE A 1190 54.56 -6.87 -45.91
C PHE A 1190 55.09 -5.64 -46.64
N LEU A 1191 55.64 -4.70 -45.88
CA LEU A 1191 56.23 -3.48 -46.37
C LEU A 1191 57.67 -3.76 -46.83
N LEU A 1192 57.91 -3.73 -48.14
CA LEU A 1192 59.23 -3.76 -48.74
C LEU A 1192 59.73 -2.32 -48.90
N SER A 1193 60.73 -1.96 -48.11
CA SER A 1193 61.33 -0.63 -48.11
C SER A 1193 62.74 -0.72 -48.68
N TYR A 1194 63.08 0.16 -49.64
CA TYR A 1194 64.38 0.11 -50.31
C TYR A 1194 64.84 1.49 -50.79
N LEU A 1195 66.16 1.70 -50.90
CA LEU A 1195 66.76 3.00 -51.23
C LEU A 1195 67.64 2.93 -52.50
N PRO A 1196 67.09 3.19 -53.70
CA PRO A 1196 67.85 3.15 -54.96
C PRO A 1196 68.84 4.29 -55.15
N GLN A 1197 68.45 5.50 -54.73
CA GLN A 1197 69.22 6.75 -54.87
C GLN A 1197 69.10 7.57 -53.58
N THR A 1198 68.48 8.75 -53.57
CA THR A 1198 68.36 9.61 -52.36
C THR A 1198 67.06 9.42 -51.60
N ARG A 1199 65.99 8.96 -52.26
CA ARG A 1199 64.66 8.79 -51.68
C ARG A 1199 64.33 7.32 -51.40
N CYS A 1200 63.87 7.03 -50.19
CA CYS A 1200 63.38 5.69 -49.85
C CYS A 1200 62.07 5.43 -50.59
N LYS A 1201 61.90 4.22 -51.11
CA LYS A 1201 60.68 3.72 -51.73
C LYS A 1201 60.08 2.65 -50.83
N HIS A 1202 58.75 2.66 -50.74
CA HIS A 1202 57.98 1.72 -49.94
C HIS A 1202 56.93 1.06 -50.84
N GLU A 1203 56.97 -0.26 -50.96
CA GLU A 1203 56.00 -1.07 -51.71
C GLU A 1203 55.46 -2.20 -50.85
N TYR A 1204 54.34 -2.79 -51.23
CA TYR A 1204 53.71 -3.89 -50.47
C TYR A 1204 53.84 -5.21 -51.22
N VAL A 1205 54.32 -6.22 -50.51
CA VAL A 1205 54.25 -7.63 -50.91
C VAL A 1205 53.02 -8.22 -50.23
N THR A 1206 52.06 -8.71 -51.00
CA THR A 1206 50.85 -9.36 -50.44
C THR A 1206 51.05 -10.86 -50.41
N VAL A 1207 50.89 -11.49 -49.25
CA VAL A 1207 50.91 -12.95 -49.14
C VAL A 1207 49.54 -13.48 -49.57
N THR A 1208 49.54 -14.47 -50.45
CA THR A 1208 48.34 -15.16 -50.94
C THR A 1208 48.56 -16.67 -50.84
N ALA A 1209 47.51 -17.47 -50.87
CA ALA A 1209 47.62 -18.94 -50.86
C ALA A 1209 48.48 -19.49 -52.01
N LYS A 1210 48.59 -18.74 -53.12
CA LYS A 1210 49.37 -19.10 -54.32
C LYS A 1210 50.82 -18.57 -54.33
N GLY A 1211 51.25 -17.86 -53.27
CA GLY A 1211 52.60 -17.29 -53.16
C GLY A 1211 52.61 -15.78 -52.87
N TYR A 1212 53.75 -15.13 -53.13
CA TYR A 1212 53.97 -13.71 -52.91
C TYR A 1212 53.53 -12.88 -54.12
N ARG A 1213 52.54 -12.01 -53.94
CA ARG A 1213 52.11 -11.06 -54.96
C ARG A 1213 52.86 -9.74 -54.82
N TYR A 1214 53.62 -9.36 -55.85
CA TYR A 1214 54.33 -8.09 -55.92
C TYR A 1214 54.22 -7.50 -57.33
N ARG A 1215 53.82 -6.22 -57.43
CA ARG A 1215 53.56 -5.51 -58.71
C ARG A 1215 52.67 -6.28 -59.71
N GLY A 1216 51.71 -7.05 -59.21
CA GLY A 1216 50.76 -7.82 -60.03
C GLY A 1216 51.25 -9.20 -60.49
N GLN A 1217 52.51 -9.55 -60.24
CA GLN A 1217 53.06 -10.88 -60.48
C GLN A 1217 53.03 -11.73 -59.20
N ILE A 1218 52.91 -13.05 -59.35
CA ILE A 1218 52.93 -14.02 -58.25
C ILE A 1218 54.26 -14.78 -58.30
N PHE A 1219 54.93 -14.83 -57.16
CA PHE A 1219 56.20 -15.54 -56.98
C PHE A 1219 56.01 -16.69 -56.00
N ASP A 1220 56.54 -17.86 -56.37
CA ASP A 1220 56.46 -19.13 -55.63
C ASP A 1220 57.40 -19.21 -54.42
N SER A 1221 58.45 -18.39 -54.38
CA SER A 1221 59.43 -18.38 -53.31
C SER A 1221 59.94 -16.96 -53.03
N ILE A 1222 60.40 -16.73 -51.81
CA ILE A 1222 60.97 -15.43 -51.44
C ILE A 1222 62.25 -15.13 -52.25
N SER A 1223 62.99 -16.18 -52.60
CA SER A 1223 64.20 -16.08 -53.42
C SER A 1223 63.88 -15.63 -54.86
N SER A 1224 62.82 -16.16 -55.48
CA SER A 1224 62.41 -15.74 -56.83
C SER A 1224 61.89 -14.31 -56.84
N LEU A 1225 61.07 -13.93 -55.84
CA LEU A 1225 60.63 -12.55 -55.61
C LEU A 1225 61.81 -11.57 -55.53
N PHE A 1226 62.78 -11.83 -54.64
CA PHE A 1226 63.89 -10.91 -54.43
C PHE A 1226 64.93 -10.93 -55.56
N ARG A 1227 65.06 -12.04 -56.30
CA ARG A 1227 65.86 -12.08 -57.54
C ARG A 1227 65.24 -11.16 -58.59
N TRP A 1228 63.94 -11.28 -58.83
CA TRP A 1228 63.21 -10.42 -59.75
C TRP A 1228 63.26 -8.95 -59.32
N PHE A 1229 63.03 -8.68 -58.03
CA PHE A 1229 63.14 -7.33 -57.47
C PHE A 1229 64.51 -6.69 -57.71
N LYS A 1230 65.61 -7.44 -57.53
CA LYS A 1230 66.97 -6.93 -57.76
C LYS A 1230 67.24 -6.55 -59.22
N GLU A 1231 66.54 -7.18 -60.16
CA GLU A 1231 66.62 -6.85 -61.58
C GLU A 1231 65.71 -5.65 -61.95
N HIS A 1232 64.56 -5.50 -61.27
CA HIS A 1232 63.46 -4.59 -61.68
C HIS A 1232 63.16 -3.43 -60.69
N PHE A 1233 63.99 -3.22 -59.66
CA PHE A 1233 63.75 -2.17 -58.64
C PHE A 1233 63.82 -0.73 -59.19
N ARG A 1234 64.40 -0.54 -60.39
CA ARG A 1234 64.46 0.77 -61.08
C ARG A 1234 63.23 1.06 -61.93
N ASP A 1235 62.45 0.04 -62.25
CA ASP A 1235 61.30 0.19 -63.14
C ASP A 1235 60.21 1.05 -62.52
N ALA A 1236 59.45 1.74 -63.39
CA ALA A 1236 58.28 2.51 -62.99
C ALA A 1236 57.24 1.60 -62.33
N ILE A 1237 56.67 2.04 -61.22
CA ILE A 1237 55.64 1.30 -60.49
C ILE A 1237 54.38 1.30 -61.38
N PRO A 1238 53.77 0.14 -61.69
CA PRO A 1238 52.51 0.10 -62.43
C PRO A 1238 51.43 0.90 -61.71
N GLU A 1239 50.80 1.87 -62.38
CA GLU A 1239 49.66 2.61 -61.82
C GLU A 1239 48.48 1.66 -61.58
N THR A 1240 48.24 1.30 -60.32
CA THR A 1240 47.00 0.62 -59.92
C THR A 1240 45.81 1.55 -60.09
N ARG A 1241 44.91 1.22 -61.02
CA ARG A 1241 43.56 1.81 -61.13
C ARG A 1241 42.89 1.82 -59.76
N SER A 1242 42.52 3.02 -59.31
CA SER A 1242 41.84 3.26 -58.03
C SER A 1242 40.38 2.84 -58.11
N THR A 1243 40.04 1.71 -57.50
CA THR A 1243 38.66 1.49 -57.04
C THR A 1243 38.43 2.32 -55.79
N LEU A 1244 37.61 3.35 -55.97
CA LEU A 1244 36.78 4.07 -55.00
C LEU A 1244 37.48 4.68 -53.77
N ARG A 1245 37.51 6.02 -53.80
CA ARG A 1245 37.84 6.93 -52.71
C ARG A 1245 37.15 6.54 -51.41
N SER A 1246 37.94 6.18 -50.40
CA SER A 1246 37.57 6.39 -49.00
C SER A 1246 37.46 7.89 -48.75
N VAL A 1247 36.23 8.36 -48.56
CA VAL A 1247 35.96 9.66 -47.94
C VAL A 1247 36.35 9.51 -46.47
N ASN A 1248 37.54 9.99 -46.12
CA ASN A 1248 37.83 10.42 -44.75
C ASN A 1248 36.95 11.65 -44.46
N MET A 1249 35.77 11.44 -43.86
CA MET A 1249 35.19 12.47 -43.02
C MET A 1249 35.93 12.44 -41.68
N LYS A 1250 36.93 13.32 -41.58
CA LYS A 1250 37.29 13.93 -40.31
C LYS A 1250 36.01 14.54 -39.71
N SER A 1251 35.91 14.38 -38.40
CA SER A 1251 35.11 15.17 -37.50
C SER A 1251 34.89 16.61 -37.98
N THR A 1252 33.64 17.00 -38.13
CA THR A 1252 33.23 18.36 -37.79
C THR A 1252 32.06 18.29 -36.81
N PRO A 1253 32.06 19.17 -35.80
CA PRO A 1253 31.01 19.25 -34.79
C PRO A 1253 29.79 19.94 -35.40
N PHE A 1254 28.59 19.40 -35.15
CA PHE A 1254 27.36 20.13 -35.45
C PHE A 1254 26.72 20.60 -34.15
N GLN A 1255 26.84 21.91 -33.95
CA GLN A 1255 26.01 22.72 -33.07
C GLN A 1255 24.57 22.83 -33.62
N PRO A 1256 23.62 23.25 -32.78
CA PRO A 1256 22.19 23.18 -33.06
C PRO A 1256 21.71 24.38 -33.89
N HIS A 1257 20.77 24.14 -34.81
CA HIS A 1257 19.94 25.21 -35.33
C HIS A 1257 18.45 24.86 -35.19
N THR A 1258 17.79 25.70 -34.41
CA THR A 1258 16.34 25.92 -34.30
C THR A 1258 15.69 26.18 -35.66
N PRO A 1259 14.45 25.72 -35.90
CA PRO A 1259 13.61 26.28 -36.94
C PRO A 1259 12.72 27.38 -36.34
N ASN A 1260 12.89 28.61 -36.84
CA ASN A 1260 11.90 29.66 -36.70
C ASN A 1260 11.04 29.71 -37.97
N MET A 1261 9.74 29.87 -37.73
CA MET A 1261 8.62 30.13 -38.65
C MET A 1261 8.93 30.94 -39.93
N LEU A 1262 8.36 30.54 -41.09
CA LEU A 1262 7.33 31.28 -41.86
C LEU A 1262 7.13 30.76 -43.30
N ASN A 1263 5.85 30.54 -43.62
CA ASN A 1263 5.12 30.86 -44.87
C ASN A 1263 5.12 29.98 -46.15
N ARG A 1264 3.86 29.69 -46.57
CA ARG A 1264 3.26 29.49 -47.93
C ARG A 1264 3.53 28.14 -48.59
N VAL A 1265 2.55 27.37 -49.09
CA VAL A 1265 1.15 27.57 -49.50
C VAL A 1265 0.30 26.40 -49.00
#